data_AF-A0A0D3HA13-F1
#
_entry.id   AF-A0A0D3HA13-F1
#
_cell.length_a   1.000
_cell.length_b   1.000
_cell.length_c   1.000
_cell.angle_alpha   90.00
_cell.angle_beta   90.00
_cell.angle_gamma   90.00
#
_symmetry.space_group_name_H-M   'P 1'
#
loop_
_entity.id
_entity.type
_entity.pdbx_description
1 polymer ?
#
loop_
_entity_poly.entity_id
_entity_poly.type
_entity_poly.pdbx_seq_one_letter_code
_entity_poly.pdbx_strand_id
1 'polypeptide(L)'
;MFRRLLLPLRRCLSTSTSSSATPTLYSSGTTPVSILSWGRGASGQLGGGKEERRLYPSPVAHLSLPDPAPVLSPTPGRLPDAAAAGTAAGGVEVGISCGLFHSAVVVDGGAWVWGKGDGGRLGLGDESSAFVPRHNPNLSELRVLALGGIHSAALTASGEVFTWGYGGFGALGHYVYHRELLPRKVNGPWEGKISHIATSGAHTAAITDSGELYTWGRDEGDGRLGLGSGGGPGEAGSLSVPSKVNALPVSVAAVACGGFFTMALTSDGQLWSWGANSNFELGRGSNSSDWRPQLIPSLKNLHVIQVACGGYHSLALTDEGVVLSWGHGGHGQLGHPTLQNHRVPLAIKALSEERIVYIACGGSTSAAITEKGDLYMWGNARDCQLGVPGLPEIQPLPLMLSFARTSFGGQTAHLPESKSSGYKHFVSISSGLPCFLAIRRQSPGYSSVHTASFSSQHNQLSMDRSGTVMAERELIDKDKLVLRGLQFHGFHGVKQEEKTLGQKFVVDVDAWMDLSAAGETDSISDTVSYTDIYRIAKDVVEGPSRNLLEAVAHRIASATLLKFPQISAVRVKVGKPHVACLFASTLSDFEDHRFTQQELQACKPILIPQTVILVLVFVGLIFIPIGLACIAASNKVVELVDRYDTKCVPRNMLRNKVAYIQNSSIDKTCTRVFKVPKDMKKPIYIYYQLDKFYQNHRRYVKSLNDIQLRNPKKVANTQYCSPEATANGRPIVPCGLIAWSLFNDTYSFTRGHGNETLRVNKDGISWKSERNRRFGKNVYPKNFQNGTLIGGGQLNPSKPLSEQEDLIVWMRIAALPTFRKLYGRIDMDLQAGDRVEVTMQNNYNSYSFNGKKSLVLSTAGWLGGKNAFLGRAYAIVGLACFLLALLLALLYFVFPMREEHLSLHYIPARFEYMIQTWLLKEFNIVNALQSAKQEFQLAASKAKLSSRTMEKAAGFLSSLLGGGEEVPQEPAATVRSILIYPIKSCRGISVPQAPITSTGFRWDRQWVVVNSKGRAYTQRVKPKLALVEVEMPPEAFAEEWRPTADSYLVVRAPGMDPLKIPLSAEQAIINDVSVWEWSGSAYDEGAEAAEWFSSYFGNPSRLVRFKEGSEIRPTNPDYAQGYKIMFTDCFPFLMASQGSLDALNEVLKEPVPMNRFRPNILVDGCHPYSEDLWKTIKINKLTFQGVKLCNRCKVPTINQENGILGTEPTETLLTFRSDEVLRPSHKNKRQVYFGQNLVCKESLSAKGKRRIIKVSDPVYVLERFPSSDEAPA
;
A
#
# COMPACT_ATOMS: atom_id res chain seq x y z
N MET A 1 24.31 -24.69 62.40
CA MET A 1 23.85 -24.48 61.01
C MET A 1 22.40 -24.95 60.90
N PHE A 2 21.45 -24.05 61.19
CA PHE A 2 20.03 -24.38 61.45
C PHE A 2 19.18 -23.14 61.10
N ARG A 3 17.91 -23.34 60.68
CA ARG A 3 16.83 -22.31 60.53
C ARG A 3 17.13 -21.23 59.46
N ARG A 4 16.29 -20.94 58.44
CA ARG A 4 14.82 -20.85 58.39
C ARG A 4 14.36 -20.82 56.91
N LEU A 5 13.53 -21.79 56.53
CA LEU A 5 12.44 -21.57 55.58
C LEU A 5 11.17 -21.39 56.41
N LEU A 6 10.32 -20.40 56.07
CA LEU A 6 8.86 -20.31 56.27
C LEU A 6 8.40 -18.85 56.16
N LEU A 7 7.62 -18.55 55.12
CA LEU A 7 6.67 -17.43 55.03
C LEU A 7 5.59 -17.57 56.15
N PRO A 8 4.88 -16.50 56.63
CA PRO A 8 3.75 -15.98 55.84
C PRO A 8 3.14 -14.55 56.14
N LEU A 9 2.24 -14.13 55.22
CA LEU A 9 0.99 -13.34 55.39
C LEU A 9 0.97 -11.79 55.63
N ARG A 10 0.27 -11.11 54.68
CA ARG A 10 -0.69 -9.97 54.82
C ARG A 10 -0.11 -8.59 55.25
N ARG A 11 -0.69 -7.43 54.92
CA ARG A 11 -1.83 -6.93 54.05
C ARG A 11 -1.43 -5.45 53.71
N CYS A 12 -1.89 -4.74 52.69
CA CYS A 12 -3.17 -4.66 51.97
C CYS A 12 -2.92 -4.64 50.44
N LEU A 13 -3.81 -4.98 49.49
CA LEU A 13 -5.27 -4.81 49.37
C LEU A 13 -5.76 -3.35 49.39
N SER A 14 -5.54 -2.62 48.29
CA SER A 14 -6.46 -1.59 47.84
C SER A 14 -6.93 -1.92 46.42
N THR A 15 -8.09 -2.57 46.32
CA THR A 15 -8.89 -2.59 45.10
C THR A 15 -9.34 -1.16 44.78
N SER A 16 -9.04 -0.67 43.57
CA SER A 16 -9.62 0.58 43.06
C SER A 16 -10.20 0.37 41.67
N THR A 17 -11.44 -0.14 41.63
CA THR A 17 -12.35 0.18 40.55
C THR A 17 -12.68 1.68 40.60
N SER A 18 -12.11 2.50 39.71
CA SER A 18 -12.71 3.71 39.11
C SER A 18 -11.68 4.71 38.55
N SER A 19 -12.18 5.54 37.63
CA SER A 19 -11.61 6.82 37.16
C SER A 19 -10.46 6.79 36.14
N SER A 20 -10.50 7.81 35.26
CA SER A 20 -9.60 8.08 34.16
C SER A 20 -8.41 8.95 34.62
N ALA A 21 -7.34 8.32 35.11
CA ALA A 21 -6.10 9.02 35.48
C ALA A 21 -5.08 8.99 34.33
N THR A 22 -4.54 10.17 33.98
CA THR A 22 -3.49 10.33 32.96
C THR A 22 -2.14 9.86 33.53
N PRO A 23 -1.33 9.05 32.80
CA PRO A 23 -0.11 8.46 33.35
C PRO A 23 1.01 9.48 33.59
N THR A 24 1.71 9.36 34.71
CA THR A 24 2.95 10.09 34.98
C THR A 24 4.15 9.30 34.45
N LEU A 25 4.95 9.88 33.55
CA LEU A 25 6.08 9.18 32.90
C LEU A 25 7.40 9.33 33.65
N TYR A 26 7.58 10.47 34.32
CA TYR A 26 8.80 10.82 35.06
C TYR A 26 8.42 11.65 36.29
N SER A 27 9.11 11.44 37.40
CA SER A 27 8.86 12.14 38.66
C SER A 27 10.13 12.26 39.50
N SER A 28 10.74 13.45 39.51
CA SER A 28 11.89 13.79 40.38
C SER A 28 11.76 15.16 41.06
N GLY A 29 10.63 15.86 40.89
CA GLY A 29 10.33 17.09 41.63
C GLY A 29 8.83 17.43 41.69
N THR A 30 8.51 18.63 42.16
CA THR A 30 7.15 19.06 42.51
C THR A 30 6.43 19.85 41.42
N THR A 31 7.10 20.24 40.33
CA THR A 31 6.50 21.05 39.26
C THR A 31 5.75 20.15 38.26
N PRO A 32 4.41 20.24 38.16
CA PRO A 32 3.64 19.42 37.24
C PRO A 32 3.67 19.98 35.81
N VAL A 33 3.97 19.11 34.86
CA VAL A 33 4.01 19.41 33.42
C VAL A 33 3.18 18.39 32.68
N SER A 34 2.22 18.86 31.89
CA SER A 34 1.31 18.04 31.09
C SER A 34 1.78 17.97 29.64
N ILE A 35 1.79 16.76 29.10
CA ILE A 35 1.95 16.48 27.67
C ILE A 35 0.54 16.39 27.08
N LEU A 36 0.25 17.20 26.06
CA LEU A 36 -1.06 17.32 25.40
C LEU A 36 -0.98 16.77 23.97
N SER A 37 -2.05 16.13 23.49
CA SER A 37 -2.18 15.67 22.11
C SER A 37 -3.58 15.87 21.55
N TRP A 38 -3.67 16.07 20.23
CA TRP A 38 -4.92 16.23 19.48
C TRP A 38 -4.77 15.86 18.00
N GLY A 39 -5.88 15.86 17.26
CA GLY A 39 -5.96 15.39 15.88
C GLY A 39 -6.48 13.95 15.78
N ARG A 40 -5.94 13.16 14.85
CA ARG A 40 -6.41 11.80 14.54
C ARG A 40 -5.46 10.74 15.10
N GLY A 41 -5.97 9.89 15.98
CA GLY A 41 -5.24 8.81 16.67
C GLY A 41 -5.53 7.40 16.18
N ALA A 42 -5.88 7.23 14.90
CA ALA A 42 -6.29 5.95 14.29
C ALA A 42 -5.20 4.84 14.24
N SER A 43 -4.07 5.03 14.92
CA SER A 43 -3.01 4.04 15.12
C SER A 43 -2.29 4.21 16.47
N GLY A 44 -2.88 4.96 17.40
CA GLY A 44 -2.40 5.16 18.76
C GLY A 44 -1.49 6.36 18.97
N GLN A 45 -1.18 7.13 17.93
CA GLN A 45 -0.24 8.25 17.96
C GLN A 45 -0.60 9.36 18.96
N LEU A 46 -1.88 9.49 19.35
CA LEU A 46 -2.29 10.44 20.39
C LEU A 46 -1.88 10.03 21.82
N GLY A 47 -1.53 8.76 22.07
CA GLY A 47 -1.14 8.28 23.39
C GLY A 47 -2.28 8.15 24.42
N GLY A 48 -3.54 8.32 23.99
CA GLY A 48 -4.74 8.31 24.84
C GLY A 48 -5.30 6.95 25.27
N GLY A 49 -4.59 5.85 25.00
CA GLY A 49 -5.01 4.48 25.33
C GLY A 49 -5.93 3.79 24.32
N LYS A 50 -6.56 4.55 23.41
CA LYS A 50 -7.53 4.07 22.41
C LYS A 50 -7.35 4.73 21.04
N GLU A 51 -8.00 4.17 20.01
CA GLU A 51 -8.16 4.84 18.72
C GLU A 51 -9.25 5.92 18.87
N GLU A 52 -8.90 7.19 18.64
CA GLU A 52 -9.85 8.32 18.77
C GLU A 52 -9.47 9.49 17.85
N ARG A 53 -10.43 10.40 17.59
CA ARG A 53 -10.15 11.73 17.05
C ARG A 53 -10.38 12.75 18.16
N ARG A 54 -9.33 13.47 18.54
CA ARG A 54 -9.36 14.53 19.57
C ARG A 54 -9.54 15.87 18.89
N LEU A 55 -10.69 16.50 19.14
CA LEU A 55 -11.01 17.84 18.63
C LEU A 55 -10.17 18.95 19.27
N TYR A 56 -9.75 18.76 20.53
CA TYR A 56 -9.05 19.73 21.36
C TYR A 56 -7.74 19.14 21.92
N PRO A 57 -6.75 19.98 22.29
CA PRO A 57 -5.58 19.55 23.05
C PRO A 57 -5.96 18.91 24.40
N SER A 58 -5.77 17.60 24.52
CA SER A 58 -6.07 16.85 25.74
C SER A 58 -4.81 16.21 26.33
N PRO A 59 -4.66 16.12 27.66
CA PRO A 59 -3.56 15.40 28.29
C PRO A 59 -3.42 13.95 27.79
N VAL A 60 -2.16 13.51 27.71
CA VAL A 60 -1.73 12.14 27.36
C VAL A 60 -0.75 11.60 28.40
N ALA A 61 0.04 12.48 29.02
CA ALA A 61 0.99 12.14 30.07
C ALA A 61 1.27 13.34 30.98
N HIS A 62 1.78 13.07 32.18
CA HIS A 62 2.34 14.06 33.09
C HIS A 62 3.82 13.79 33.40
N LEU A 63 4.57 14.85 33.68
CA LEU A 63 5.94 14.83 34.20
C LEU A 63 5.95 15.67 35.49
N SER A 64 6.63 15.20 36.53
CA SER A 64 6.84 15.97 37.77
C SER A 64 8.32 16.31 37.87
N LEU A 65 8.65 17.56 37.57
CA LEU A 65 10.03 18.03 37.34
C LEU A 65 10.53 18.85 38.55
N PRO A 66 11.85 18.83 38.84
CA PRO A 66 12.44 19.72 39.83
C PRO A 66 12.52 21.15 39.28
N ASP A 67 12.63 22.14 40.16
CA ASP A 67 13.10 23.48 39.80
C ASP A 67 14.64 23.50 39.94
N PRO A 68 15.40 24.16 39.04
CA PRO A 68 14.97 25.12 38.03
C PRO A 68 14.26 24.51 36.80
N ALA A 69 13.58 25.38 36.05
CA ALA A 69 12.71 25.01 34.93
C ALA A 69 13.38 24.10 33.88
N PRO A 70 12.61 23.19 33.23
CA PRO A 70 13.15 22.23 32.28
C PRO A 70 13.81 22.88 31.07
N VAL A 71 14.86 22.23 30.59
CA VAL A 71 15.62 22.62 29.40
C VAL A 71 15.06 21.86 28.20
N LEU A 72 14.89 22.53 27.06
CA LEU A 72 14.48 21.86 25.82
C LEU A 72 15.66 21.04 25.27
N SER A 73 15.44 19.76 24.99
CA SER A 73 16.42 18.92 24.30
C SER A 73 16.77 19.50 22.91
N PRO A 74 18.00 19.33 22.39
CA PRO A 74 18.36 19.78 21.04
C PRO A 74 17.33 19.31 19.99
N THR A 75 16.80 20.28 19.23
CA THR A 75 15.68 20.05 18.31
C THR A 75 16.19 20.01 16.86
N PRO A 76 15.82 19.02 16.04
CA PRO A 76 16.17 18.99 14.62
C PRO A 76 15.85 20.33 13.93
N GLY A 77 16.77 20.83 13.11
CA GLY A 77 16.64 22.13 12.44
C GLY A 77 16.84 23.40 13.29
N ARG A 78 17.06 23.34 14.61
CA ARG A 78 17.33 24.51 15.47
C ARG A 78 18.81 24.62 15.85
N LEU A 79 19.35 25.85 15.88
CA LEU A 79 20.70 26.14 16.41
C LEU A 79 20.78 25.92 17.94
N PRO A 80 21.96 25.56 18.49
CA PRO A 80 22.16 25.50 19.94
C PRO A 80 22.01 26.88 20.59
N ASP A 81 21.16 27.00 21.62
CA ASP A 81 21.00 28.25 22.38
C ASP A 81 22.29 28.60 23.15
N ALA A 82 23.00 29.65 22.72
CA ALA A 82 24.28 30.08 23.33
C ALA A 82 24.14 30.42 24.84
N ALA A 83 22.97 30.90 25.27
CA ALA A 83 22.68 31.19 26.68
C ALA A 83 22.44 29.93 27.55
N ALA A 84 22.05 28.80 26.94
CA ALA A 84 21.83 27.54 27.66
C ALA A 84 23.16 26.81 27.97
N ALA A 85 24.16 26.95 27.10
CA ALA A 85 25.47 26.31 27.26
C ALA A 85 26.21 26.74 28.54
N GLY A 86 25.97 27.96 29.03
CA GLY A 86 26.54 28.47 30.30
C GLY A 86 25.70 28.21 31.55
N THR A 87 24.47 27.67 31.40
CA THR A 87 23.50 27.50 32.51
C THR A 87 23.04 26.05 32.71
N ALA A 88 23.56 25.09 31.93
CA ALA A 88 23.19 23.67 31.95
C ALA A 88 23.68 22.87 33.19
N ALA A 89 23.74 23.50 34.36
CA ALA A 89 24.10 22.86 35.63
C ALA A 89 22.86 22.70 36.53
N GLY A 90 21.98 21.74 36.22
CA GLY A 90 20.97 21.21 37.15
C GLY A 90 19.51 21.12 36.69
N GLY A 91 19.15 21.55 35.47
CA GLY A 91 17.79 21.40 34.93
C GLY A 91 17.59 20.11 34.14
N VAL A 92 16.42 19.47 34.25
CA VAL A 92 16.07 18.24 33.50
C VAL A 92 15.83 18.56 32.01
N GLU A 93 16.52 17.87 31.10
CA GLU A 93 16.26 17.97 29.66
C GLU A 93 14.96 17.23 29.28
N VAL A 94 14.10 17.90 28.49
CA VAL A 94 12.83 17.35 27.97
C VAL A 94 12.73 17.59 26.48
N GLY A 95 12.38 16.55 25.72
CA GLY A 95 12.26 16.56 24.26
C GLY A 95 10.98 15.92 23.75
N ILE A 96 10.51 16.37 22.59
CA ILE A 96 9.33 15.81 21.91
C ILE A 96 9.55 15.67 20.40
N SER A 97 9.09 14.55 19.84
CA SER A 97 9.30 14.20 18.44
C SER A 97 8.07 13.49 17.87
N CYS A 98 7.70 13.81 16.63
CA CYS A 98 6.49 13.30 15.97
C CYS A 98 6.80 12.88 14.53
N GLY A 99 6.66 11.58 14.25
CA GLY A 99 6.71 11.01 12.91
C GLY A 99 5.30 10.71 12.37
N LEU A 100 5.23 10.24 11.12
CA LEU A 100 3.98 10.08 10.35
C LEU A 100 2.82 9.38 11.10
N PHE A 101 3.13 8.41 11.95
CA PHE A 101 2.14 7.65 12.73
C PHE A 101 2.61 7.32 14.16
N HIS A 102 3.65 7.98 14.67
CA HIS A 102 4.23 7.68 15.97
C HIS A 102 4.83 8.92 16.62
N SER A 103 4.84 8.95 17.94
CA SER A 103 5.24 10.08 18.76
C SER A 103 6.16 9.59 19.87
N ALA A 104 7.06 10.46 20.31
CA ALA A 104 7.99 10.16 21.38
C ALA A 104 8.30 11.38 22.25
N VAL A 105 8.72 11.07 23.46
CA VAL A 105 9.17 11.99 24.50
C VAL A 105 10.53 11.51 25.00
N VAL A 106 11.47 12.43 25.13
CA VAL A 106 12.72 12.25 25.89
C VAL A 106 12.57 12.99 27.20
N VAL A 107 12.93 12.37 28.32
CA VAL A 107 13.09 13.04 29.62
C VAL A 107 14.30 12.41 30.31
N ASP A 108 15.28 13.23 30.68
CA ASP A 108 16.40 12.82 31.53
C ASP A 108 17.13 11.55 31.02
N GLY A 109 17.49 11.54 29.73
CA GLY A 109 18.15 10.40 29.07
C GLY A 109 17.22 9.21 28.72
N GLY A 110 16.02 9.14 29.27
CA GLY A 110 15.02 8.10 28.99
C GLY A 110 14.13 8.43 27.79
N ALA A 111 13.60 7.40 27.11
CA ALA A 111 12.64 7.55 26.01
C ALA A 111 11.30 6.86 26.27
N TRP A 112 10.22 7.58 25.95
CA TRP A 112 8.87 7.04 25.88
C TRP A 112 8.35 7.18 24.45
N VAL A 113 7.88 6.08 23.86
CA VAL A 113 7.48 5.99 22.45
C VAL A 113 6.09 5.39 22.33
N TRP A 114 5.27 5.91 21.41
CA TRP A 114 3.95 5.37 21.12
C TRP A 114 3.45 5.67 19.70
N GLY A 115 2.31 5.10 19.33
CA GLY A 115 1.75 5.11 17.98
C GLY A 115 1.92 3.77 17.26
N LYS A 116 1.99 3.82 15.94
CA LYS A 116 1.97 2.65 15.05
C LYS A 116 3.29 1.88 15.12
N GLY A 117 3.22 0.55 15.24
CA GLY A 117 4.39 -0.33 15.36
C GLY A 117 4.90 -0.94 14.05
N ASP A 118 4.21 -0.74 12.92
CA ASP A 118 4.48 -1.43 11.67
C ASP A 118 5.88 -1.14 11.12
N GLY A 119 6.62 -2.19 10.77
CA GLY A 119 8.02 -2.10 10.39
C GLY A 119 8.98 -1.90 11.56
N GLY A 120 8.53 -2.00 12.82
CA GLY A 120 9.37 -1.90 14.02
C GLY A 120 9.67 -0.48 14.49
N ARG A 121 9.04 0.56 13.92
CA ARG A 121 9.38 1.99 14.11
C ARG A 121 9.35 2.51 15.57
N LEU A 122 8.76 1.77 16.50
CA LEU A 122 8.79 2.09 17.93
C LEU A 122 10.08 1.62 18.63
N GLY A 123 10.82 0.65 18.08
CA GLY A 123 12.10 0.21 18.67
C GLY A 123 11.94 -0.60 19.96
N LEU A 124 10.79 -1.23 20.16
CA LEU A 124 10.44 -1.97 21.38
C LEU A 124 10.62 -3.50 21.24
N GLY A 125 11.24 -3.97 20.16
CA GLY A 125 11.42 -5.40 19.85
C GLY A 125 10.21 -6.06 19.20
N ASP A 126 9.11 -5.33 19.03
CA ASP A 126 7.85 -5.79 18.45
C ASP A 126 7.31 -4.83 17.37
N GLU A 127 6.37 -5.30 16.54
CA GLU A 127 5.65 -4.47 15.55
C GLU A 127 4.28 -3.97 16.08
N SER A 128 4.05 -4.01 17.40
CA SER A 128 2.76 -3.74 18.02
C SER A 128 2.54 -2.25 18.27
N SER A 129 1.42 -1.71 17.78
CA SER A 129 1.05 -0.33 18.09
C SER A 129 0.90 -0.10 19.60
N ALA A 130 1.57 0.94 20.09
CA ALA A 130 1.47 1.44 21.45
C ALA A 130 0.42 2.57 21.47
N PHE A 131 -0.57 2.44 22.35
CA PHE A 131 -1.66 3.42 22.47
C PHE A 131 -1.49 4.38 23.64
N VAL A 132 -0.56 4.07 24.53
CA VAL A 132 -0.07 4.93 25.62
C VAL A 132 1.45 5.02 25.46
N PRO A 133 2.09 6.09 25.97
CA PRO A 133 3.56 6.18 26.04
C PRO A 133 4.17 4.93 26.70
N ARG A 134 5.00 4.17 25.97
CA ARG A 134 5.77 3.03 26.51
C ARG A 134 7.23 3.45 26.67
N HIS A 135 7.81 3.26 27.85
CA HIS A 135 9.26 3.40 28.05
C HIS A 135 10.01 2.42 27.12
N ASN A 136 11.09 2.88 26.48
CA ASN A 136 11.96 2.04 25.67
C ASN A 136 13.24 1.67 26.44
N PRO A 137 13.35 0.45 27.01
CA PRO A 137 14.51 0.05 27.81
C PRO A 137 15.78 -0.20 26.98
N ASN A 138 15.70 -0.15 25.65
CA ASN A 138 16.83 -0.37 24.74
C ASN A 138 17.57 0.94 24.39
N LEU A 139 17.16 2.05 25.01
CA LEU A 139 17.78 3.37 24.86
C LEU A 139 18.02 3.96 26.25
N SER A 140 19.19 4.56 26.44
CA SER A 140 19.60 5.29 27.65
C SER A 140 20.53 6.42 27.22
N GLU A 141 20.81 7.37 28.13
CA GLU A 141 21.67 8.53 27.85
C GLU A 141 21.25 9.33 26.61
N LEU A 142 19.94 9.36 26.29
CA LEU A 142 19.42 10.03 25.10
C LEU A 142 19.40 11.54 25.22
N ARG A 143 19.82 12.20 24.14
CA ARG A 143 19.76 13.64 23.97
C ARG A 143 18.76 14.08 22.91
N VAL A 144 18.59 13.32 21.82
CA VAL A 144 17.67 13.67 20.72
C VAL A 144 16.93 12.43 20.20
N LEU A 145 15.64 12.59 19.89
CA LEU A 145 14.86 11.67 19.05
C LEU A 145 14.36 12.39 17.80
N ALA A 146 14.58 11.78 16.64
CA ALA A 146 14.04 12.24 15.36
C ALA A 146 13.20 11.11 14.75
N LEU A 147 11.89 11.34 14.60
CA LEU A 147 10.94 10.35 14.09
C LEU A 147 10.55 10.65 12.63
N GLY A 148 10.76 9.69 11.74
CA GLY A 148 10.50 9.83 10.31
C GLY A 148 9.15 9.30 9.86
N GLY A 149 9.02 9.05 8.54
CA GLY A 149 7.78 8.49 7.97
C GLY A 149 7.59 7.00 8.26
N ILE A 150 8.68 6.24 8.31
CA ILE A 150 8.70 4.77 8.36
C ILE A 150 9.76 4.20 9.31
N HIS A 151 10.65 5.05 9.82
CA HIS A 151 11.78 4.72 10.68
C HIS A 151 12.05 5.86 11.67
N SER A 152 12.98 5.64 12.59
CA SER A 152 13.29 6.53 13.69
C SER A 152 14.81 6.57 13.91
N ALA A 153 15.31 7.69 14.42
CA ALA A 153 16.70 7.90 14.81
C ALA A 153 16.80 8.48 16.22
N ALA A 154 17.88 8.15 16.92
CA ALA A 154 18.23 8.67 18.24
C ALA A 154 19.70 9.08 18.29
N LEU A 155 19.99 10.09 19.11
CA LEU A 155 21.35 10.54 19.45
C LEU A 155 21.51 10.51 20.97
N THR A 156 22.60 9.91 21.43
CA THR A 156 23.00 9.84 22.84
C THR A 156 23.93 11.01 23.22
N ALA A 157 24.07 11.27 24.52
CA ALA A 157 25.02 12.25 25.07
C ALA A 157 26.49 11.90 24.75
N SER A 158 26.82 10.62 24.52
CA SER A 158 28.14 10.18 24.06
C SER A 158 28.44 10.56 22.59
N GLY A 159 27.42 10.93 21.80
CA GLY A 159 27.53 11.23 20.37
C GLY A 159 27.28 10.01 19.47
N GLU A 160 26.65 8.95 19.98
CA GLU A 160 26.33 7.74 19.22
C GLU A 160 24.93 7.80 18.60
N VAL A 161 24.84 7.50 17.31
CA VAL A 161 23.58 7.48 16.54
C VAL A 161 23.01 6.07 16.51
N PHE A 162 21.71 5.95 16.83
CA PHE A 162 20.94 4.72 16.69
C PHE A 162 19.80 4.92 15.70
N THR A 163 19.47 3.91 14.91
CA THR A 163 18.32 3.92 13.98
C THR A 163 17.56 2.61 14.04
N TRP A 164 16.24 2.65 13.81
CA TRP A 164 15.40 1.46 13.74
C TRP A 164 14.10 1.73 12.96
N GLY A 165 13.31 0.69 12.72
CA GLY A 165 12.12 0.73 11.90
C GLY A 165 12.36 0.16 10.51
N TYR A 166 11.64 0.66 9.50
CA TYR A 166 11.71 0.11 8.14
C TYR A 166 12.97 0.59 7.39
N GLY A 167 13.92 -0.31 7.15
CA GLY A 167 15.17 0.00 6.45
C GLY A 167 15.15 -0.12 4.93
N GLY A 168 13.99 -0.31 4.30
CA GLY A 168 13.90 -0.17 2.84
C GLY A 168 14.44 1.21 2.40
N PHE A 169 15.01 1.26 1.20
CA PHE A 169 15.75 2.43 0.69
C PHE A 169 17.03 2.81 1.49
N GLY A 170 17.47 1.98 2.46
CA GLY A 170 18.73 2.18 3.18
C GLY A 170 18.70 3.24 4.28
N ALA A 171 17.52 3.74 4.66
CA ALA A 171 17.35 4.87 5.59
C ALA A 171 17.91 4.65 7.01
N LEU A 172 18.29 3.42 7.37
CA LEU A 172 18.94 3.09 8.64
C LEU A 172 20.49 3.16 8.61
N GLY A 173 21.13 3.31 7.45
CA GLY A 173 22.57 3.59 7.39
C GLY A 173 23.53 2.47 7.84
N HIS A 174 23.04 1.27 8.16
CA HIS A 174 23.88 0.13 8.58
C HIS A 174 23.74 -1.08 7.62
N TYR A 175 23.77 -0.83 6.31
CA TYR A 175 23.67 -1.82 5.21
C TYR A 175 22.39 -2.68 5.18
N VAL A 176 21.39 -2.33 5.98
CA VAL A 176 20.12 -3.08 6.08
C VAL A 176 19.06 -2.49 5.18
N TYR A 177 18.44 -3.37 4.37
CA TYR A 177 17.30 -3.07 3.50
C TYR A 177 15.98 -3.72 4.00
N HIS A 178 15.98 -4.23 5.22
CA HIS A 178 14.82 -4.85 5.89
C HIS A 178 14.50 -4.08 7.18
N ARG A 179 13.54 -4.58 7.99
CA ARG A 179 13.10 -3.91 9.22
C ARG A 179 14.02 -4.23 10.39
N GLU A 180 14.34 -3.23 11.22
CA GLU A 180 14.96 -3.40 12.53
C GLU A 180 13.90 -3.13 13.61
N LEU A 181 13.69 -4.09 14.51
CA LEU A 181 12.68 -3.98 15.58
C LEU A 181 13.21 -3.33 16.86
N LEU A 182 14.54 -3.21 16.98
CA LEU A 182 15.27 -2.62 18.10
C LEU A 182 16.21 -1.53 17.58
N PRO A 183 16.51 -0.50 18.39
CA PRO A 183 17.54 0.49 18.10
C PRO A 183 18.88 -0.16 17.80
N ARG A 184 19.44 0.15 16.63
CA ARG A 184 20.74 -0.35 16.20
C ARG A 184 21.70 0.82 15.96
N LYS A 185 22.89 0.74 16.55
CA LYS A 185 23.95 1.73 16.37
C LYS A 185 24.37 1.82 14.90
N VAL A 186 24.45 3.04 14.38
CA VAL A 186 24.96 3.35 13.04
C VAL A 186 26.46 3.57 13.12
N ASN A 187 27.23 2.78 12.36
CA ASN A 187 28.67 2.95 12.22
C ASN A 187 28.95 3.69 10.91
N GLY A 188 28.98 5.03 10.97
CA GLY A 188 29.32 5.88 9.83
C GLY A 188 30.83 6.18 9.71
N PRO A 189 31.29 6.68 8.55
CA PRO A 189 32.69 7.05 8.32
C PRO A 189 32.96 8.51 8.77
N TRP A 190 32.41 8.91 9.92
CA TRP A 190 32.60 10.24 10.49
C TRP A 190 33.73 10.24 11.52
N GLU A 191 34.45 11.35 11.58
CA GLU A 191 35.45 11.64 12.60
C GLU A 191 34.84 12.59 13.64
N GLY A 192 35.16 12.40 14.92
CA GLY A 192 34.54 13.15 16.02
C GLY A 192 33.19 12.57 16.49
N LYS A 193 32.48 13.33 17.34
CA LYS A 193 31.16 12.94 17.85
C LYS A 193 30.05 13.50 16.97
N ILE A 194 28.92 12.80 16.87
CA ILE A 194 27.71 13.39 16.28
C ILE A 194 27.09 14.36 17.29
N SER A 195 26.82 15.58 16.83
CA SER A 195 26.23 16.68 17.60
C SER A 195 24.73 16.86 17.33
N HIS A 196 24.28 16.52 16.11
CA HIS A 196 22.90 16.73 15.67
C HIS A 196 22.42 15.63 14.72
N ILE A 197 21.11 15.34 14.73
CA ILE A 197 20.45 14.39 13.80
C ILE A 197 19.12 14.95 13.27
N ALA A 198 18.75 14.53 12.06
CA ALA A 198 17.42 14.76 11.49
C ALA A 198 16.97 13.58 10.62
N THR A 199 15.67 13.36 10.52
CA THR A 199 15.11 12.38 9.58
C THR A 199 13.70 12.77 9.16
N SER A 200 13.34 12.48 7.91
CA SER A 200 11.98 12.64 7.39
C SER A 200 11.79 11.78 6.14
N GLY A 201 10.54 11.51 5.78
CA GLY A 201 10.20 10.72 4.59
C GLY A 201 10.85 9.33 4.59
N ALA A 202 11.99 9.21 3.90
CA ALA A 202 12.81 8.01 3.77
C ALA A 202 14.33 8.29 3.73
N HIS A 203 14.80 9.38 4.38
CA HIS A 203 16.23 9.69 4.52
C HIS A 203 16.57 10.26 5.90
N THR A 204 17.86 10.22 6.24
CA THR A 204 18.40 10.65 7.54
C THR A 204 19.69 11.43 7.32
N ALA A 205 19.93 12.39 8.20
CA ALA A 205 21.12 13.23 8.25
C ALA A 205 21.70 13.27 9.67
N ALA A 206 23.02 13.41 9.77
CA ALA A 206 23.76 13.61 11.01
C ALA A 206 24.87 14.65 10.80
N ILE A 207 25.18 15.43 11.84
CA ILE A 207 26.23 16.46 11.83
C ILE A 207 27.27 16.11 12.91
N THR A 208 28.55 16.23 12.61
CA THR A 208 29.64 16.11 13.61
C THR A 208 29.77 17.37 14.50
N ASP A 209 30.51 17.28 15.59
CA ASP A 209 30.99 18.43 16.38
C ASP A 209 31.83 19.42 15.54
N SER A 210 32.57 18.94 14.55
CA SER A 210 33.28 19.75 13.54
C SER A 210 32.39 20.39 12.46
N GLY A 211 31.08 20.11 12.48
CA GLY A 211 30.09 20.67 11.54
C GLY A 211 30.02 19.99 10.18
N GLU A 212 30.52 18.76 10.05
CA GLU A 212 30.45 17.97 8.82
C GLU A 212 29.11 17.26 8.69
N LEU A 213 28.44 17.43 7.54
CA LEU A 213 27.15 16.82 7.27
C LEU A 213 27.28 15.46 6.58
N TYR A 214 26.61 14.45 7.14
CA TYR A 214 26.48 13.10 6.59
C TYR A 214 25.00 12.79 6.29
N THR A 215 24.71 12.17 5.15
CA THR A 215 23.34 11.81 4.73
C THR A 215 23.26 10.39 4.21
N TRP A 216 22.08 9.75 4.34
CA TRP A 216 21.78 8.42 3.80
C TRP A 216 20.28 8.16 3.65
N GLY A 217 19.91 7.11 2.92
CA GLY A 217 18.53 6.74 2.61
C GLY A 217 18.19 6.84 1.12
N ARG A 218 16.92 7.12 0.82
CA ARG A 218 16.38 7.11 -0.56
C ARG A 218 16.91 8.29 -1.39
N ASP A 219 17.32 8.01 -2.62
CA ASP A 219 17.79 9.00 -3.60
C ASP A 219 17.21 8.74 -4.99
N GLU A 220 16.06 9.35 -5.28
CA GLU A 220 15.26 9.11 -6.49
C GLU A 220 15.71 9.94 -7.70
N GLY A 221 16.95 10.45 -7.70
CA GLY A 221 17.49 11.32 -8.75
C GLY A 221 17.23 12.81 -8.53
N ASP A 222 16.28 13.19 -7.67
CA ASP A 222 16.12 14.58 -7.19
C ASP A 222 17.29 15.03 -6.29
N GLY A 223 18.13 14.10 -5.81
CA GLY A 223 19.40 14.45 -5.17
C GLY A 223 19.33 14.85 -3.70
N ARG A 224 18.26 14.50 -2.98
CA ARG A 224 18.00 14.92 -1.57
C ARG A 224 19.13 14.60 -0.58
N LEU A 225 20.01 13.66 -0.91
CA LEU A 225 21.19 13.34 -0.10
C LEU A 225 22.35 14.34 -0.27
N GLY A 226 22.44 15.08 -1.36
CA GLY A 226 23.53 16.04 -1.59
C GLY A 226 24.79 15.48 -2.27
N LEU A 227 24.74 14.23 -2.74
CA LEU A 227 25.93 13.42 -3.08
C LEU A 227 26.23 13.29 -4.58
N GLY A 228 25.47 13.97 -5.44
CA GLY A 228 25.67 13.95 -6.89
C GLY A 228 24.95 12.85 -7.65
N SER A 229 24.80 13.05 -8.96
CA SER A 229 24.16 12.12 -9.90
C SER A 229 24.98 10.82 -10.04
N GLY A 230 24.80 9.90 -9.10
CA GLY A 230 25.55 8.64 -8.98
C GLY A 230 26.20 8.38 -7.62
N GLY A 231 25.95 9.21 -6.59
CA GLY A 231 26.58 9.14 -5.26
C GLY A 231 26.17 7.96 -4.36
N GLY A 232 25.63 6.88 -4.91
CA GLY A 232 25.16 5.71 -4.15
C GLY A 232 25.67 4.38 -4.72
N PRO A 233 26.28 3.47 -3.92
CA PRO A 233 26.69 2.14 -4.39
C PRO A 233 25.52 1.15 -4.68
N GLY A 234 24.28 1.58 -4.48
CA GLY A 234 23.07 0.73 -4.49
C GLY A 234 22.31 0.72 -5.82
N GLU A 235 21.74 -0.44 -6.18
CA GLU A 235 21.04 -0.66 -7.46
C GLU A 235 19.60 -0.11 -7.54
N ALA A 236 19.25 0.81 -6.64
CA ALA A 236 17.86 1.19 -6.38
C ALA A 236 17.65 2.70 -6.16
N GLY A 237 18.65 3.55 -6.46
CA GLY A 237 18.57 4.98 -6.11
C GLY A 237 18.43 5.14 -4.59
N SER A 238 19.37 4.58 -3.84
CA SER A 238 19.29 4.45 -2.38
C SER A 238 20.67 4.16 -1.80
N LEU A 239 21.04 4.91 -0.76
CA LEU A 239 22.30 4.80 -0.04
C LEU A 239 22.04 4.20 1.35
N SER A 240 22.67 3.05 1.64
CA SER A 240 22.46 2.29 2.89
C SER A 240 23.53 2.50 3.96
N VAL A 241 24.34 3.55 3.81
CA VAL A 241 25.39 3.98 4.76
C VAL A 241 25.50 5.51 4.79
N PRO A 242 25.83 6.13 5.93
CA PRO A 242 26.17 7.54 5.98
C PRO A 242 27.28 7.89 4.99
N SER A 243 27.11 8.98 4.25
CA SER A 243 28.17 9.53 3.40
C SER A 243 28.21 11.05 3.53
N LYS A 244 29.42 11.59 3.53
CA LYS A 244 29.71 13.02 3.72
C LYS A 244 29.25 13.84 2.51
N VAL A 245 28.56 14.94 2.77
CA VAL A 245 28.08 15.88 1.75
C VAL A 245 29.22 16.82 1.33
N ASN A 246 30.21 16.27 0.62
CA ASN A 246 31.42 16.98 0.18
C ASN A 246 31.17 18.19 -0.73
N ALA A 247 29.96 18.35 -1.25
CA ALA A 247 29.56 19.50 -2.07
C ALA A 247 29.15 20.73 -1.25
N LEU A 248 29.02 20.61 0.07
CA LEU A 248 28.73 21.72 0.97
C LEU A 248 30.06 22.37 1.42
N PRO A 249 30.32 23.65 1.10
CA PRO A 249 31.61 24.28 1.36
C PRO A 249 31.74 24.92 2.75
N VAL A 250 30.75 24.71 3.63
CA VAL A 250 30.61 25.37 4.94
C VAL A 250 30.28 24.36 6.03
N SER A 251 30.76 24.62 7.25
CA SER A 251 30.37 23.87 8.44
C SER A 251 28.92 24.16 8.82
N VAL A 252 28.19 23.12 9.21
CA VAL A 252 26.76 23.16 9.55
C VAL A 252 26.59 23.03 11.06
N ALA A 253 25.62 23.74 11.62
CA ALA A 253 25.26 23.64 13.04
C ALA A 253 23.90 22.93 13.25
N ALA A 254 22.96 23.02 12.30
CA ALA A 254 21.69 22.29 12.34
C ALA A 254 21.23 21.82 10.95
N VAL A 255 20.44 20.74 10.91
CA VAL A 255 19.86 20.18 9.67
C VAL A 255 18.39 19.84 9.89
N ALA A 256 17.57 20.03 8.87
CA ALA A 256 16.19 19.57 8.78
C ALA A 256 15.95 18.80 7.48
N CYS A 257 15.14 17.75 7.54
CA CYS A 257 14.76 16.93 6.39
C CYS A 257 13.27 17.19 6.07
N GLY A 258 12.96 17.57 4.83
CA GLY A 258 11.59 17.53 4.30
C GLY A 258 11.25 16.14 3.76
N GLY A 259 10.06 15.97 3.17
CA GLY A 259 9.69 14.68 2.56
C GLY A 259 10.63 14.22 1.44
N PHE A 260 11.17 15.18 0.67
CA PHE A 260 11.93 14.93 -0.57
C PHE A 260 13.15 15.86 -0.75
N PHE A 261 13.49 16.66 0.25
CA PHE A 261 14.53 17.68 0.21
C PHE A 261 15.22 17.85 1.58
N THR A 262 16.33 18.58 1.63
CA THR A 262 17.12 18.80 2.85
C THR A 262 17.51 20.27 2.99
N MET A 263 17.51 20.75 4.23
CA MET A 263 17.90 22.11 4.62
C MET A 263 19.02 22.04 5.66
N ALA A 264 20.11 22.78 5.45
CA ALA A 264 21.24 22.89 6.38
C ALA A 264 21.44 24.35 6.81
N LEU A 265 21.61 24.56 8.10
CA LEU A 265 21.75 25.86 8.75
C LEU A 265 23.14 25.96 9.38
N THR A 266 23.90 26.98 8.99
CA THR A 266 25.23 27.28 9.52
C THR A 266 25.13 28.01 10.86
N SER A 267 26.24 28.08 11.62
CA SER A 267 26.29 28.76 12.92
C SER A 267 26.09 30.28 12.83
N ASP A 268 26.37 30.90 11.68
CA ASP A 268 26.09 32.31 11.39
C ASP A 268 24.67 32.54 10.84
N GLY A 269 23.82 31.51 10.81
CA GLY A 269 22.40 31.60 10.46
C GLY A 269 22.09 31.59 8.96
N GLN A 270 23.05 31.18 8.10
CA GLN A 270 22.80 31.04 6.66
C GLN A 270 22.11 29.70 6.34
N LEU A 271 21.04 29.77 5.56
CA LEU A 271 20.25 28.59 5.18
C LEU A 271 20.59 28.09 3.76
N TRP A 272 21.00 26.82 3.68
CA TRP A 272 21.37 26.09 2.46
C TRP A 272 20.34 25.00 2.15
N SER A 273 20.04 24.79 0.86
CA SER A 273 18.93 23.94 0.41
C SER A 273 19.30 23.07 -0.81
N TRP A 274 18.79 21.84 -0.87
CA TRP A 274 18.89 20.94 -2.04
C TRP A 274 17.86 19.81 -2.00
N GLY A 275 17.66 19.13 -3.14
CA GLY A 275 16.71 18.05 -3.34
C GLY A 275 15.58 18.42 -4.31
N ALA A 276 14.41 17.80 -4.11
CA ALA A 276 13.21 18.09 -4.90
C ALA A 276 12.73 19.54 -4.70
N ASN A 277 12.23 20.16 -5.78
CA ASN A 277 11.87 21.59 -5.78
C ASN A 277 10.64 21.91 -6.66
N SER A 278 9.81 20.92 -7.00
CA SER A 278 8.69 21.08 -7.94
C SER A 278 7.60 22.05 -7.45
N ASN A 279 7.45 22.23 -6.14
CA ASN A 279 6.58 23.21 -5.50
C ASN A 279 7.34 24.40 -4.91
N PHE A 280 8.60 24.62 -5.34
CA PHE A 280 9.52 25.62 -4.81
C PHE A 280 9.99 25.38 -3.36
N GLU A 281 10.02 24.12 -2.90
CA GLU A 281 10.42 23.71 -1.55
C GLU A 281 11.79 24.26 -1.10
N LEU A 282 12.68 24.55 -2.05
CA LEU A 282 14.03 25.08 -1.78
C LEU A 282 14.08 26.61 -1.64
N GLY A 283 13.03 27.35 -1.99
CA GLY A 283 12.94 28.79 -1.75
C GLY A 283 13.90 29.68 -2.57
N ARG A 284 14.57 29.11 -3.58
CA ARG A 284 15.60 29.80 -4.40
C ARG A 284 15.03 30.62 -5.58
N GLY A 285 13.72 30.85 -5.63
CA GLY A 285 13.05 31.57 -6.73
C GLY A 285 12.75 30.74 -7.99
N SER A 286 13.36 29.56 -8.13
CA SER A 286 13.11 28.60 -9.21
C SER A 286 12.48 27.30 -8.67
N ASN A 287 11.84 26.52 -9.55
CA ASN A 287 11.27 25.20 -9.27
C ASN A 287 12.16 24.04 -9.75
N SER A 288 13.43 24.30 -10.04
CA SER A 288 14.36 23.28 -10.52
C SER A 288 14.94 22.51 -9.34
N SER A 289 14.72 21.18 -9.30
CA SER A 289 15.43 20.29 -8.37
C SER A 289 16.93 20.37 -8.63
N ASP A 290 17.74 20.38 -7.57
CA ASP A 290 19.20 20.30 -7.68
C ASP A 290 19.73 19.51 -6.49
N TRP A 291 20.69 18.63 -6.75
CA TRP A 291 21.37 17.86 -5.71
C TRP A 291 22.41 18.70 -4.97
N ARG A 292 22.89 19.80 -5.56
CA ARG A 292 23.93 20.63 -4.94
C ARG A 292 23.34 21.48 -3.83
N PRO A 293 23.89 21.47 -2.61
CA PRO A 293 23.57 22.46 -1.60
C PRO A 293 23.80 23.87 -2.14
N GLN A 294 22.79 24.72 -2.05
CA GLN A 294 22.88 26.13 -2.42
C GLN A 294 22.25 27.03 -1.35
N LEU A 295 22.94 28.12 -1.02
CA LEU A 295 22.44 29.21 -0.18
C LEU A 295 21.11 29.75 -0.73
N ILE A 296 20.14 30.01 0.15
CA ILE A 296 18.88 30.68 -0.20
C ILE A 296 19.14 32.20 -0.28
N PRO A 297 19.14 32.83 -1.47
CA PRO A 297 19.68 34.18 -1.62
C PRO A 297 18.91 35.26 -0.86
N SER A 298 17.59 35.11 -0.72
CA SER A 298 16.73 36.06 -0.01
C SER A 298 16.87 36.02 1.52
N LEU A 299 17.54 35.01 2.07
CA LEU A 299 17.80 34.87 3.51
C LEU A 299 19.25 35.22 3.88
N LYS A 300 20.12 35.54 2.91
CA LYS A 300 21.56 35.76 3.13
C LYS A 300 21.88 36.79 4.22
N ASN A 301 21.02 37.80 4.38
CA ASN A 301 21.23 38.92 5.30
C ASN A 301 20.35 38.80 6.58
N LEU A 302 19.72 37.65 6.83
CA LEU A 302 18.90 37.39 8.01
C LEU A 302 19.55 36.29 8.84
N HIS A 303 19.59 36.45 10.16
CA HIS A 303 20.14 35.43 11.05
C HIS A 303 19.04 34.41 11.40
N VAL A 304 18.99 33.31 10.65
CA VAL A 304 18.02 32.23 10.89
C VAL A 304 18.49 31.36 12.06
N ILE A 305 17.64 31.18 13.06
CA ILE A 305 17.93 30.37 14.26
C ILE A 305 17.26 28.99 14.25
N GLN A 306 16.21 28.82 13.45
CA GLN A 306 15.51 27.54 13.29
C GLN A 306 14.92 27.40 11.89
N VAL A 307 14.99 26.19 11.34
CA VAL A 307 14.28 25.75 10.13
C VAL A 307 13.42 24.53 10.45
N ALA A 308 12.20 24.50 9.90
CA ALA A 308 11.30 23.34 9.99
C ALA A 308 10.77 22.98 8.59
N CYS A 309 10.70 21.69 8.27
CA CYS A 309 10.32 21.19 6.95
C CYS A 309 9.11 20.26 7.05
N GLY A 310 8.08 20.53 6.25
CA GLY A 310 6.92 19.66 6.10
C GLY A 310 7.08 18.64 4.97
N GLY A 311 5.95 18.17 4.42
CA GLY A 311 5.96 17.28 3.26
C GLY A 311 6.49 17.98 2.00
N TYR A 312 6.01 19.21 1.75
CA TYR A 312 6.26 19.99 0.53
C TYR A 312 6.40 21.51 0.80
N HIS A 313 6.70 21.90 2.05
CA HIS A 313 6.85 23.31 2.44
C HIS A 313 7.89 23.45 3.55
N SER A 314 8.35 24.69 3.77
CA SER A 314 9.37 25.02 4.77
C SER A 314 8.99 26.28 5.55
N LEU A 315 9.45 26.34 6.80
CA LEU A 315 9.43 27.52 7.66
C LEU A 315 10.85 27.85 8.12
N ALA A 316 11.16 29.14 8.25
CA ALA A 316 12.34 29.64 8.93
C ALA A 316 11.94 30.66 10.01
N LEU A 317 12.68 30.68 11.12
CA LEU A 317 12.55 31.62 12.23
C LEU A 317 13.85 32.40 12.38
N THR A 318 13.77 33.74 12.45
CA THR A 318 14.91 34.61 12.78
C THR A 318 15.05 34.84 14.28
N ASP A 319 16.22 35.32 14.70
CA ASP A 319 16.50 35.82 16.05
C ASP A 319 15.61 37.01 16.49
N GLU A 320 15.21 37.85 15.53
CA GLU A 320 14.19 38.89 15.71
C GLU A 320 12.80 38.32 16.07
N GLY A 321 12.56 37.03 15.82
CA GLY A 321 11.28 36.35 16.06
C GLY A 321 10.34 36.32 14.85
N VAL A 322 10.85 36.64 13.64
CA VAL A 322 10.06 36.68 12.40
C VAL A 322 9.99 35.28 11.78
N VAL A 323 8.77 34.85 11.42
CA VAL A 323 8.54 33.58 10.70
C VAL A 323 8.38 33.82 9.21
N LEU A 324 9.18 33.13 8.40
CA LEU A 324 9.07 33.10 6.94
C LEU A 324 8.61 31.73 6.45
N SER A 325 7.79 31.68 5.40
CA SER A 325 7.32 30.44 4.78
C SER A 325 7.56 30.40 3.26
N TRP A 326 7.70 29.19 2.70
CA TRP A 326 7.74 28.97 1.25
C TRP A 326 7.46 27.51 0.87
N GLY A 327 7.32 27.25 -0.44
CA GLY A 327 6.98 25.93 -0.99
C GLY A 327 5.50 25.83 -1.35
N HIS A 328 4.90 24.65 -1.14
CA HIS A 328 3.51 24.37 -1.49
C HIS A 328 2.50 25.08 -0.58
N GLY A 329 1.51 25.77 -1.16
CA GLY A 329 0.47 26.51 -0.43
C GLY A 329 -0.96 25.98 -0.55
N GLY A 330 -1.18 24.89 -1.29
CA GLY A 330 -2.52 24.41 -1.67
C GLY A 330 -3.41 23.91 -0.53
N HIS A 331 -2.87 23.76 0.68
CA HIS A 331 -3.60 23.43 1.90
C HIS A 331 -3.54 24.56 2.95
N GLY A 332 -3.11 25.77 2.57
CA GLY A 332 -2.98 26.91 3.48
C GLY A 332 -1.77 26.86 4.41
N GLN A 333 -0.90 25.86 4.29
CA GLN A 333 0.21 25.58 5.22
C GLN A 333 1.31 26.67 5.31
N LEU A 334 1.23 27.69 4.45
CA LEU A 334 2.15 28.83 4.39
C LEU A 334 1.72 30.02 5.28
N GLY A 335 0.48 30.06 5.75
CA GLY A 335 0.04 31.13 6.67
C GLY A 335 -0.26 32.46 5.96
N HIS A 336 -0.49 32.42 4.66
CA HIS A 336 -0.76 33.57 3.81
C HIS A 336 -2.22 33.55 3.33
N PRO A 337 -2.83 34.72 3.03
CA PRO A 337 -4.24 34.79 2.60
C PRO A 337 -4.52 34.10 1.24
N THR A 338 -3.48 33.67 0.52
CA THR A 338 -3.58 32.97 -0.77
C THR A 338 -3.08 31.53 -0.64
N LEU A 339 -3.72 30.61 -1.37
CA LEU A 339 -3.32 29.19 -1.45
C LEU A 339 -2.24 28.92 -2.52
N GLN A 340 -1.51 29.95 -2.96
CA GLN A 340 -0.50 29.83 -4.01
C GLN A 340 0.82 29.28 -3.45
N ASN A 341 1.61 28.61 -4.29
CA ASN A 341 2.97 28.22 -3.92
C ASN A 341 3.88 29.46 -3.86
N HIS A 342 4.68 29.59 -2.81
CA HIS A 342 5.63 30.71 -2.65
C HIS A 342 7.03 30.28 -3.07
N ARG A 343 7.58 30.96 -4.09
CA ARG A 343 8.88 30.63 -4.72
C ARG A 343 10.11 31.08 -3.94
N VAL A 344 9.93 31.99 -2.99
CA VAL A 344 10.95 32.51 -2.07
C VAL A 344 10.33 32.64 -0.68
N PRO A 345 11.12 32.51 0.41
CA PRO A 345 10.71 32.82 1.77
C PRO A 345 9.98 34.17 1.87
N LEU A 346 8.76 34.14 2.43
CA LEU A 346 7.96 35.33 2.68
C LEU A 346 7.53 35.39 4.15
N ALA A 347 7.68 36.55 4.78
CA ALA A 347 7.27 36.77 6.16
C ALA A 347 5.75 36.62 6.35
N ILE A 348 5.35 35.88 7.38
CA ILE A 348 3.94 35.67 7.73
C ILE A 348 3.42 36.92 8.46
N LYS A 349 2.84 37.87 7.70
CA LYS A 349 2.31 39.13 8.25
C LYS A 349 1.32 38.94 9.40
N ALA A 350 0.56 37.86 9.42
CA ALA A 350 -0.39 37.56 10.51
C ALA A 350 0.29 37.25 11.86
N LEU A 351 1.62 37.11 11.89
CA LEU A 351 2.42 36.91 13.11
C LEU A 351 3.37 38.10 13.38
N SER A 352 3.30 39.22 12.65
CA SER A 352 4.30 40.31 12.77
C SER A 352 4.27 41.03 14.11
N GLU A 353 3.12 41.06 14.79
CA GLU A 353 2.95 41.66 16.12
C GLU A 353 3.36 40.72 17.27
N GLU A 354 3.76 39.48 16.96
CA GLU A 354 4.08 38.46 17.96
C GLU A 354 5.53 38.00 17.83
N ARG A 355 6.25 38.02 18.96
CA ARG A 355 7.64 37.54 19.03
C ARG A 355 7.65 36.01 19.10
N ILE A 356 7.91 35.35 17.97
CA ILE A 356 7.97 33.88 17.89
C ILE A 356 9.31 33.36 18.41
N VAL A 357 9.27 32.26 19.18
CA VAL A 357 10.47 31.63 19.78
C VAL A 357 10.67 30.17 19.37
N TYR A 358 9.70 29.59 18.65
CA TYR A 358 9.74 28.21 18.17
C TYR A 358 8.78 27.99 17.00
N ILE A 359 9.19 27.19 16.01
CA ILE A 359 8.38 26.78 14.85
C ILE A 359 8.35 25.27 14.65
N ALA A 360 7.28 24.74 14.05
CA ALA A 360 7.20 23.35 13.63
C ALA A 360 6.31 23.16 12.39
N CYS A 361 6.61 22.11 11.60
CA CYS A 361 5.87 21.74 10.40
C CYS A 361 5.29 20.33 10.52
N GLY A 362 4.05 20.15 10.07
CA GLY A 362 3.50 18.85 9.77
C GLY A 362 3.54 18.52 8.28
N GLY A 363 2.87 17.44 7.86
CA GLY A 363 2.80 17.07 6.44
C GLY A 363 2.16 18.15 5.55
N SER A 364 1.10 18.78 6.05
CA SER A 364 0.32 19.85 5.39
C SER A 364 -0.22 20.89 6.38
N THR A 365 0.49 21.06 7.50
CA THR A 365 0.16 21.98 8.61
C THR A 365 1.44 22.64 9.12
N SER A 366 1.27 23.71 9.90
CA SER A 366 2.35 24.52 10.45
C SER A 366 1.95 25.07 11.82
N ALA A 367 2.92 25.33 12.69
CA ALA A 367 2.72 26.03 13.95
C ALA A 367 3.87 26.97 14.32
N ALA A 368 3.55 27.94 15.16
CA ALA A 368 4.49 28.85 15.83
C ALA A 368 4.09 29.02 17.30
N ILE A 369 5.08 29.28 18.17
CA ILE A 369 4.88 29.57 19.60
C ILE A 369 5.46 30.96 19.92
N THR A 370 4.68 31.81 20.58
CA THR A 370 5.13 33.14 21.04
C THR A 370 6.00 33.04 22.30
N GLU A 371 6.80 34.07 22.59
CA GLU A 371 7.56 34.21 23.85
C GLU A 371 6.65 34.22 25.10
N LYS A 372 5.37 34.61 24.92
CA LYS A 372 4.32 34.58 25.96
C LYS A 372 3.80 33.16 26.23
N GLY A 373 3.98 32.23 25.28
CA GLY A 373 3.51 30.84 25.35
C GLY A 373 2.31 30.51 24.46
N ASP A 374 1.82 31.44 23.65
CA ASP A 374 0.64 31.25 22.80
C ASP A 374 0.97 30.37 21.59
N LEU A 375 0.08 29.42 21.28
CA LEU A 375 0.25 28.48 20.17
C LEU A 375 -0.62 28.90 18.97
N TYR A 376 0.03 29.20 17.86
CA TYR A 376 -0.62 29.47 16.57
C TYR A 376 -0.48 28.29 15.64
N MET A 377 -1.55 27.90 14.93
CA MET A 377 -1.53 26.84 13.92
C MET A 377 -2.33 27.18 12.67
N TRP A 378 -1.93 26.61 11.53
CA TRP A 378 -2.58 26.79 10.23
C TRP A 378 -2.31 25.64 9.27
N GLY A 379 -3.01 25.62 8.14
CA GLY A 379 -2.94 24.60 7.10
C GLY A 379 -4.23 23.77 6.98
N ASN A 380 -4.09 22.49 6.62
CA ASN A 380 -5.21 21.57 6.50
C ASN A 380 -5.87 21.37 7.90
N ALA A 381 -7.20 21.29 7.97
CA ALA A 381 -7.98 21.12 9.20
C ALA A 381 -8.85 19.85 9.24
N ARG A 382 -8.90 19.08 8.14
CA ARG A 382 -9.88 18.01 7.87
C ARG A 382 -10.08 16.98 8.98
N ASP A 383 -8.99 16.59 9.64
CA ASP A 383 -8.92 15.56 10.68
C ASP A 383 -8.81 16.18 12.08
N CYS A 384 -9.27 17.43 12.25
CA CYS A 384 -9.28 18.22 13.49
C CYS A 384 -7.89 18.50 14.08
N GLN A 385 -6.90 18.43 13.20
CA GLN A 385 -5.48 18.63 13.44
C GLN A 385 -5.09 20.02 13.95
N LEU A 386 -5.90 21.04 13.69
CA LEU A 386 -5.66 22.39 14.20
C LEU A 386 -6.18 22.59 15.63
N GLY A 387 -6.74 21.57 16.28
CA GLY A 387 -7.16 21.63 17.69
C GLY A 387 -8.34 22.56 17.98
N VAL A 388 -9.02 23.03 16.94
CA VAL A 388 -10.19 23.92 17.00
C VAL A 388 -11.33 23.29 16.17
N PRO A 389 -12.55 23.14 16.72
CA PRO A 389 -13.70 22.60 16.01
C PRO A 389 -14.31 23.61 15.03
N GLY A 390 -15.11 23.14 14.07
CA GLY A 390 -15.91 24.00 13.18
C GLY A 390 -15.13 24.79 12.12
N LEU A 391 -13.83 24.58 12.01
CA LEU A 391 -13.02 25.19 10.95
C LEU A 391 -13.35 24.63 9.55
N PRO A 392 -13.20 25.44 8.47
CA PRO A 392 -13.19 24.93 7.10
C PRO A 392 -12.01 23.96 6.88
N GLU A 393 -12.08 23.09 5.85
CA GLU A 393 -11.04 22.07 5.57
C GLU A 393 -9.62 22.67 5.40
N ILE A 394 -9.53 23.94 4.99
CA ILE A 394 -8.27 24.68 4.85
C ILE A 394 -8.36 25.96 5.67
N GLN A 395 -7.44 26.13 6.61
CA GLN A 395 -7.24 27.34 7.39
C GLN A 395 -5.97 28.06 6.89
N PRO A 396 -6.08 29.07 6.01
CA PRO A 396 -4.93 29.67 5.34
C PRO A 396 -4.10 30.62 6.21
N LEU A 397 -4.68 31.13 7.30
CA LEU A 397 -4.03 32.09 8.21
C LEU A 397 -3.80 31.47 9.60
N PRO A 398 -2.69 31.84 10.28
CA PRO A 398 -2.42 31.46 11.67
C PRO A 398 -3.61 31.72 12.60
N LEU A 399 -4.04 30.67 13.29
CA LEU A 399 -5.10 30.71 14.28
C LEU A 399 -4.52 30.38 15.66
N MET A 400 -4.77 31.24 16.64
CA MET A 400 -4.38 31.02 18.03
C MET A 400 -5.27 29.95 18.69
N LEU A 401 -4.66 28.98 19.37
CA LEU A 401 -5.38 27.96 20.14
C LEU A 401 -5.63 28.44 21.57
N SER A 402 -6.91 28.62 21.93
CA SER A 402 -7.34 28.85 23.29
C SER A 402 -7.46 27.53 24.07
N PHE A 403 -6.52 27.28 24.98
CA PHE A 403 -6.63 26.15 25.91
C PHE A 403 -7.68 26.45 26.98
N ALA A 404 -8.90 25.92 26.84
CA ALA A 404 -9.99 26.12 27.77
C ALA A 404 -9.57 25.89 29.24
N ARG A 405 -9.80 26.89 30.09
CA ARG A 405 -9.68 26.75 31.55
C ARG A 405 -10.87 25.94 32.05
N THR A 406 -10.63 24.85 32.76
CA THR A 406 -11.68 24.09 33.46
C THR A 406 -12.15 24.86 34.70
N SER A 407 -13.27 25.57 34.58
CA SER A 407 -14.01 26.13 35.70
C SER A 407 -15.49 25.75 35.56
N PHE A 408 -15.98 24.91 36.48
CA PHE A 408 -17.40 24.63 36.62
C PHE A 408 -18.13 25.82 37.23
N GLY A 409 -19.25 26.23 36.63
CA GLY A 409 -20.39 26.87 37.29
C GLY A 409 -20.20 28.23 37.98
N GLY A 410 -20.70 29.28 37.31
CA GLY A 410 -21.28 30.45 37.98
C GLY A 410 -20.33 31.57 38.42
N GLN A 411 -20.87 32.80 38.35
CA GLN A 411 -20.29 34.08 38.79
C GLN A 411 -19.03 34.58 38.08
N THR A 412 -19.23 35.67 37.33
CA THR A 412 -18.18 36.61 36.92
C THR A 412 -17.70 37.42 38.13
N ALA A 413 -16.40 37.38 38.40
CA ALA A 413 -15.71 38.37 39.21
C ALA A 413 -14.57 38.98 38.38
N HIS A 414 -14.67 40.27 38.07
CA HIS A 414 -13.60 41.03 37.42
C HIS A 414 -12.44 41.24 38.41
N LEU A 415 -11.24 40.73 38.09
CA LEU A 415 -9.96 41.16 38.68
C LEU A 415 -8.83 41.01 37.64
N PRO A 416 -7.69 41.73 37.80
CA PRO A 416 -7.05 42.43 36.68
C PRO A 416 -5.96 41.66 35.93
N GLU A 417 -5.48 42.30 34.85
CA GLU A 417 -4.27 41.91 34.10
C GLU A 417 -3.09 41.63 35.05
N SER A 418 -2.68 40.36 35.13
CA SER A 418 -1.42 39.98 35.78
C SER A 418 -0.37 39.69 34.73
N LYS A 419 0.69 40.51 34.71
CA LYS A 419 1.89 40.31 33.91
C LYS A 419 2.51 38.95 34.25
N SER A 420 2.30 37.94 33.41
CA SER A 420 2.79 36.59 33.69
C SER A 420 4.20 36.39 33.14
N SER A 421 5.17 36.33 34.06
CA SER A 421 6.57 36.04 33.77
C SER A 421 6.77 34.62 33.21
N GLY A 422 7.33 34.52 32.00
CA GLY A 422 8.16 33.39 31.54
C GLY A 422 7.56 31.98 31.53
N TYR A 423 6.58 31.71 30.66
CA TYR A 423 6.10 30.34 30.40
C TYR A 423 6.64 29.78 29.08
N LYS A 424 7.57 28.81 29.16
CA LYS A 424 8.06 28.08 27.98
C LYS A 424 7.13 26.92 27.62
N HIS A 425 6.40 27.06 26.52
CA HIS A 425 5.65 25.99 25.87
C HIS A 425 6.45 25.43 24.69
N PHE A 426 6.34 24.13 24.43
CA PHE A 426 7.04 23.45 23.33
C PHE A 426 6.08 22.54 22.56
N VAL A 427 6.21 22.46 21.24
CA VAL A 427 5.31 21.70 20.35
C VAL A 427 6.10 20.88 19.31
N SER A 428 5.60 19.70 18.95
CA SER A 428 6.14 18.86 17.88
C SER A 428 5.01 18.31 17.02
N ILE A 429 5.20 18.26 15.70
CA ILE A 429 4.14 17.99 14.72
C ILE A 429 4.59 16.89 13.76
N SER A 430 3.69 15.94 13.47
CA SER A 430 3.91 14.82 12.54
C SER A 430 4.07 15.29 11.10
N SER A 431 5.11 14.80 10.39
CA SER A 431 5.35 15.02 8.96
C SER A 431 4.31 14.38 8.01
N GLY A 432 3.14 13.98 8.51
CA GLY A 432 1.99 13.54 7.73
C GLY A 432 0.70 13.46 8.55
N LEU A 433 -0.02 12.33 8.51
CA LEU A 433 -1.37 12.23 9.12
C LEU A 433 -1.38 12.66 10.59
N PRO A 434 -2.43 13.39 11.02
CA PRO A 434 -2.23 14.45 11.97
C PRO A 434 -2.25 13.99 13.43
N CYS A 435 -1.09 14.09 14.06
CA CYS A 435 -0.95 14.04 15.50
C CYS A 435 0.04 15.11 15.94
N PHE A 436 -0.32 15.77 17.04
CA PHE A 436 0.40 16.90 17.62
C PHE A 436 0.75 16.54 19.04
N LEU A 437 1.88 17.05 19.49
CA LEU A 437 2.30 16.94 20.88
C LEU A 437 2.72 18.31 21.38
N ALA A 438 2.20 18.72 22.53
CA ALA A 438 2.57 19.97 23.20
C ALA A 438 2.90 19.74 24.67
N ILE A 439 3.72 20.61 25.25
CA ILE A 439 4.08 20.60 26.67
C ILE A 439 3.51 21.87 27.34
N ARG A 440 2.91 21.70 28.53
CA ARG A 440 2.32 22.79 29.34
C ARG A 440 2.56 22.58 30.84
N ARG A 441 3.17 23.57 31.53
CA ARG A 441 3.23 23.61 33.00
C ARG A 441 1.81 23.81 33.57
N GLN A 442 1.46 23.09 34.62
CA GLN A 442 0.23 23.30 35.39
C GLN A 442 0.50 24.31 36.53
N SER A 443 -0.46 25.19 36.79
CA SER A 443 -0.42 26.10 37.95
C SER A 443 -0.67 25.32 39.26
N PRO A 444 -0.02 25.68 40.38
CA PRO A 444 -0.24 24.99 41.65
C PRO A 444 -1.61 25.36 42.24
N GLY A 445 -2.60 24.48 42.09
CA GLY A 445 -3.91 24.63 42.73
C GLY A 445 -4.98 23.65 42.25
N TYR A 446 -5.61 22.98 43.23
CA TYR A 446 -6.87 22.21 43.18
C TYR A 446 -6.87 20.74 42.71
N SER A 447 -7.57 19.94 43.52
CA SER A 447 -7.79 18.49 43.45
C SER A 447 -9.25 18.15 43.10
N SER A 448 -9.47 17.01 42.44
CA SER A 448 -10.76 16.56 41.92
C SER A 448 -11.74 15.97 42.96
N VAL A 449 -13.05 16.18 42.77
CA VAL A 449 -14.14 15.52 43.52
C VAL A 449 -15.22 14.98 42.54
N HIS A 450 -16.02 14.01 42.99
CA HIS A 450 -16.81 13.04 42.19
C HIS A 450 -18.13 13.53 41.54
N THR A 451 -18.62 12.67 40.63
CA THR A 451 -19.84 12.71 39.78
C THR A 451 -21.18 12.43 40.49
N ALA A 452 -22.29 12.92 39.90
CA ALA A 452 -23.67 12.42 40.11
C ALA A 452 -24.54 12.55 38.83
N SER A 453 -25.68 11.84 38.77
CA SER A 453 -26.57 11.60 37.61
C SER A 453 -28.05 11.96 37.88
N PHE A 454 -28.94 12.11 36.87
CA PHE A 454 -30.36 11.63 36.82
C PHE A 454 -31.13 12.01 35.50
N SER A 455 -32.47 11.79 35.40
CA SER A 455 -33.22 11.43 34.17
C SER A 455 -34.62 12.08 33.89
N SER A 456 -35.20 11.78 32.70
CA SER A 456 -36.63 11.51 32.32
C SER A 456 -37.72 12.59 31.97
N GLN A 457 -38.24 12.49 30.72
CA GLN A 457 -39.65 12.42 30.18
C GLN A 457 -40.78 13.52 30.24
N HIS A 458 -41.52 13.63 29.09
CA HIS A 458 -42.98 13.99 28.83
C HIS A 458 -43.55 15.42 29.14
N ASN A 459 -44.62 16.02 28.54
CA ASN A 459 -45.48 15.81 27.33
C ASN A 459 -46.38 17.07 26.99
N GLN A 460 -46.69 17.37 25.69
CA GLN A 460 -47.97 17.96 25.11
C GLN A 460 -48.51 19.38 25.55
N LEU A 461 -49.56 20.09 25.00
CA LEU A 461 -50.57 19.97 23.87
C LEU A 461 -51.19 21.36 23.43
N SER A 462 -51.88 21.41 22.25
CA SER A 462 -52.93 22.31 21.60
C SER A 462 -53.55 23.61 22.21
N MET A 463 -54.31 24.52 21.51
CA MET A 463 -54.54 25.01 20.11
C MET A 463 -55.83 25.91 20.04
N ASP A 464 -55.91 27.01 19.22
CA ASP A 464 -57.00 27.41 18.25
C ASP A 464 -57.06 28.94 17.88
N ARG A 465 -57.97 29.36 16.97
CA ARG A 465 -57.85 30.50 16.00
C ARG A 465 -58.70 31.76 16.25
N SER A 466 -58.20 32.94 15.83
CA SER A 466 -58.66 33.69 14.62
C SER A 466 -58.31 35.21 14.61
N GLY A 467 -58.03 35.76 13.41
CA GLY A 467 -58.08 37.21 13.12
C GLY A 467 -56.80 38.04 13.34
N THR A 468 -56.12 38.40 12.23
CA THR A 468 -54.97 39.33 12.15
C THR A 468 -53.77 38.96 13.04
N VAL A 469 -52.68 38.43 12.45
CA VAL A 469 -51.48 38.04 13.20
C VAL A 469 -50.67 39.29 13.62
N MET A 470 -51.08 39.88 14.75
CA MET A 470 -50.20 40.68 15.60
C MET A 470 -49.12 39.74 16.15
N ALA A 471 -47.86 40.18 16.17
CA ALA A 471 -46.73 39.36 16.58
C ALA A 471 -46.95 38.75 17.98
N GLU A 472 -46.87 37.42 18.08
CA GLU A 472 -46.93 36.74 19.37
C GLU A 472 -45.67 37.06 20.17
N ARG A 473 -45.87 37.51 21.41
CA ARG A 473 -44.81 37.90 22.35
C ARG A 473 -44.71 36.85 23.44
N GLU A 474 -43.62 36.09 23.44
CA GLU A 474 -43.38 35.04 24.44
C GLU A 474 -42.10 35.39 25.22
N LEU A 475 -42.22 35.58 26.55
CA LEU A 475 -41.05 35.59 27.43
C LEU A 475 -40.64 34.14 27.68
N ILE A 476 -39.42 33.79 27.25
CA ILE A 476 -38.87 32.44 27.41
C ILE A 476 -38.03 32.34 28.70
N ASP A 477 -37.52 33.47 29.18
CA ASP A 477 -36.91 33.65 30.50
C ASP A 477 -37.09 35.13 30.92
N LYS A 478 -36.83 35.48 32.19
CA LYS A 478 -36.99 36.86 32.70
C LYS A 478 -36.25 37.91 31.87
N ASP A 479 -35.13 37.52 31.27
CA ASP A 479 -34.24 38.41 30.53
C ASP A 479 -34.38 38.30 29.00
N LYS A 480 -35.32 37.50 28.46
CA LYS A 480 -35.41 37.23 27.01
C LYS A 480 -36.82 37.23 26.44
N LEU A 481 -37.01 38.09 25.43
CA LEU A 481 -38.27 38.25 24.69
C LEU A 481 -38.11 37.71 23.26
N VAL A 482 -39.11 36.94 22.81
CA VAL A 482 -39.19 36.48 21.42
C VAL A 482 -40.45 37.00 20.77
N LEU A 483 -40.29 37.59 19.58
CA LEU A 483 -41.36 38.06 18.71
C LEU A 483 -41.51 37.06 17.57
N ARG A 484 -42.70 36.45 17.42
CA ARG A 484 -42.98 35.41 16.41
C ARG A 484 -44.11 35.77 15.46
N GLY A 485 -44.07 35.17 14.27
CA GLY A 485 -45.22 35.12 13.35
C GLY A 485 -45.48 36.39 12.52
N LEU A 486 -44.45 37.21 12.26
CA LEU A 486 -44.60 38.43 11.44
C LEU A 486 -44.80 38.08 9.95
N GLN A 487 -46.05 37.91 9.53
CA GLN A 487 -46.40 37.48 8.17
C GLN A 487 -46.73 38.65 7.22
N PHE A 488 -46.14 38.62 6.02
CA PHE A 488 -46.35 39.62 4.96
C PHE A 488 -46.90 38.98 3.67
N HIS A 489 -47.82 39.67 2.99
CA HIS A 489 -48.49 39.21 1.77
C HIS A 489 -48.29 40.21 0.61
N GLY A 490 -47.94 39.70 -0.58
CA GLY A 490 -47.56 40.52 -1.75
C GLY A 490 -48.63 41.46 -2.32
N PHE A 491 -48.14 42.56 -2.91
CA PHE A 491 -48.79 43.82 -3.30
C PHE A 491 -50.20 43.77 -3.94
N HIS A 492 -50.92 44.88 -3.75
CA HIS A 492 -52.08 45.29 -4.54
C HIS A 492 -51.84 46.68 -5.16
N GLY A 493 -51.98 46.79 -6.48
CA GLY A 493 -52.18 48.06 -7.19
C GLY A 493 -50.96 48.72 -7.85
N VAL A 494 -50.40 48.14 -8.93
CA VAL A 494 -49.61 48.86 -9.96
C VAL A 494 -50.01 48.31 -11.36
N LYS A 495 -49.65 49.04 -12.43
CA LYS A 495 -50.25 48.98 -13.78
C LYS A 495 -50.13 47.65 -14.54
N GLN A 496 -51.01 47.52 -15.55
CA GLN A 496 -51.45 46.27 -16.18
C GLN A 496 -50.44 45.60 -17.15
N GLU A 497 -49.24 46.15 -17.32
CA GLU A 497 -48.25 45.69 -18.31
C GLU A 497 -47.14 44.78 -17.73
N GLU A 498 -46.97 44.70 -16.41
CA GLU A 498 -45.99 43.82 -15.74
C GLU A 498 -46.61 42.49 -15.24
N LYS A 499 -47.31 41.78 -16.13
CA LYS A 499 -48.08 40.56 -15.78
C LYS A 499 -47.29 39.24 -15.82
N THR A 500 -45.95 39.27 -15.92
CA THR A 500 -45.10 38.08 -16.07
C THR A 500 -44.49 37.53 -14.76
N LEU A 501 -44.70 38.16 -13.61
CA LEU A 501 -44.23 37.70 -12.29
C LEU A 501 -45.38 37.54 -11.28
N GLY A 502 -46.43 36.83 -11.68
CA GLY A 502 -47.60 36.54 -10.85
C GLY A 502 -47.40 35.40 -9.84
N GLN A 503 -46.60 35.59 -8.78
CA GLN A 503 -46.61 34.71 -7.60
C GLN A 503 -46.59 35.52 -6.29
N LYS A 504 -47.60 35.32 -5.44
CA LYS A 504 -47.60 35.81 -4.06
C LYS A 504 -46.82 34.84 -3.19
N PHE A 505 -45.77 35.33 -2.54
CA PHE A 505 -45.03 34.64 -1.50
C PHE A 505 -45.44 35.17 -0.12
N VAL A 506 -45.37 34.31 0.90
CA VAL A 506 -45.54 34.71 2.31
C VAL A 506 -44.18 34.65 2.96
N VAL A 507 -43.74 35.75 3.57
CA VAL A 507 -42.52 35.83 4.37
C VAL A 507 -42.93 35.89 5.84
N ASP A 508 -42.35 35.01 6.65
CA ASP A 508 -42.55 34.90 8.09
C ASP A 508 -41.22 35.20 8.80
N VAL A 509 -41.25 36.03 9.85
CA VAL A 509 -40.04 36.52 10.53
C VAL A 509 -40.17 36.35 12.05
N ASP A 510 -39.20 35.64 12.64
CA ASP A 510 -39.03 35.52 14.08
C ASP A 510 -37.77 36.29 14.53
N ALA A 511 -37.84 37.02 15.64
CA ALA A 511 -36.73 37.79 16.20
C ALA A 511 -36.55 37.56 17.70
N TRP A 512 -35.30 37.45 18.15
CA TRP A 512 -34.91 37.21 19.54
C TRP A 512 -34.22 38.44 20.13
N MET A 513 -34.73 38.95 21.24
CA MET A 513 -34.23 40.16 21.91
C MET A 513 -33.77 39.84 23.33
N ASP A 514 -32.61 40.36 23.72
CA ASP A 514 -32.05 40.18 25.07
C ASP A 514 -32.42 41.42 25.91
N LEU A 515 -33.38 41.28 26.83
CA LEU A 515 -33.92 42.37 27.65
C LEU A 515 -32.88 42.95 28.60
N SER A 516 -31.90 42.13 28.99
CA SER A 516 -30.76 42.54 29.83
C SER A 516 -29.93 43.69 29.23
N ALA A 517 -29.97 43.87 27.90
CA ALA A 517 -29.29 44.94 27.18
C ALA A 517 -30.18 46.17 26.88
N ALA A 518 -31.50 46.08 27.10
CA ALA A 518 -32.47 47.07 26.63
C ALA A 518 -32.79 48.19 27.64
N GLY A 519 -32.53 47.99 28.94
CA GLY A 519 -32.82 48.98 29.99
C GLY A 519 -34.30 49.01 30.42
N GLU A 520 -34.57 49.34 31.69
CA GLU A 520 -35.88 49.14 32.32
C GLU A 520 -37.00 50.13 31.88
N THR A 521 -36.73 51.08 30.98
CA THR A 521 -37.67 52.19 30.67
C THR A 521 -38.21 52.22 29.25
N ASP A 522 -37.67 51.43 28.32
CA ASP A 522 -38.10 51.50 26.92
C ASP A 522 -39.39 50.70 26.69
N SER A 523 -40.41 51.40 26.20
CA SER A 523 -41.72 50.83 25.89
C SER A 523 -41.57 49.76 24.79
N ILE A 524 -41.82 48.49 25.15
CA ILE A 524 -41.68 47.32 24.25
C ILE A 524 -42.64 47.44 23.02
N SER A 525 -43.58 48.38 23.03
CA SER A 525 -44.40 48.80 21.88
C SER A 525 -43.57 49.31 20.70
N ASP A 526 -42.48 50.02 20.96
CA ASP A 526 -41.77 50.83 19.94
C ASP A 526 -40.66 50.05 19.19
N THR A 527 -40.30 48.87 19.70
CA THR A 527 -39.06 48.18 19.32
C THR A 527 -38.97 47.67 17.88
N VAL A 528 -40.09 47.45 17.17
CA VAL A 528 -40.09 47.05 15.75
C VAL A 528 -41.32 47.61 15.02
N SER A 529 -41.14 48.69 14.24
CA SER A 529 -42.18 49.22 13.35
C SER A 529 -42.43 48.29 12.16
N TYR A 530 -43.62 47.69 12.09
CA TYR A 530 -44.08 46.81 11.00
C TYR A 530 -43.88 47.47 9.61
N THR A 531 -44.03 48.79 9.55
CA THR A 531 -43.91 49.64 8.36
C THR A 531 -42.49 49.74 7.81
N ASP A 532 -41.47 49.64 8.67
CA ASP A 532 -40.06 49.75 8.25
C ASP A 532 -39.53 48.43 7.69
N ILE A 533 -39.93 47.29 8.26
CA ILE A 533 -39.66 45.97 7.67
C ILE A 533 -40.34 45.86 6.29
N TYR A 534 -41.57 46.40 6.16
CA TYR A 534 -42.29 46.44 4.89
C TYR A 534 -41.56 47.24 3.79
N ARG A 535 -40.97 48.40 4.13
CA ARG A 535 -40.14 49.17 3.18
C ARG A 535 -38.89 48.41 2.74
N ILE A 536 -38.17 47.79 3.67
CA ILE A 536 -36.95 47.02 3.37
C ILE A 536 -37.28 45.83 2.46
N ALA A 537 -38.40 45.14 2.70
CA ALA A 537 -38.85 44.05 1.82
C ALA A 537 -39.18 44.54 0.41
N LYS A 538 -39.77 45.74 0.26
CA LYS A 538 -40.10 46.33 -1.05
C LYS A 538 -38.85 46.65 -1.88
N ASP A 539 -37.88 47.37 -1.32
CA ASP A 539 -36.68 47.81 -2.04
C ASP A 539 -35.83 46.65 -2.58
N VAL A 540 -35.86 45.48 -1.93
CA VAL A 540 -35.13 44.29 -2.40
C VAL A 540 -35.88 43.54 -3.51
N VAL A 541 -37.22 43.63 -3.55
CA VAL A 541 -38.06 43.00 -4.60
C VAL A 541 -38.06 43.80 -5.90
N GLU A 542 -37.97 45.14 -5.83
CA GLU A 542 -37.92 46.03 -7.01
C GLU A 542 -36.49 46.19 -7.60
N GLY A 543 -35.48 45.53 -7.03
CA GLY A 543 -34.07 45.62 -7.43
C GLY A 543 -33.61 44.54 -8.45
N PRO A 544 -32.64 44.84 -9.34
CA PRO A 544 -32.25 43.94 -10.42
C PRO A 544 -31.29 42.82 -9.96
N SER A 545 -31.82 41.68 -9.54
CA SER A 545 -30.99 40.49 -9.24
C SER A 545 -31.68 39.17 -9.62
N ARG A 546 -30.89 38.17 -10.05
CA ARG A 546 -31.39 36.95 -10.72
C ARG A 546 -31.78 35.77 -9.80
N ASN A 547 -31.52 35.85 -8.49
CA ASN A 547 -31.92 34.82 -7.51
C ASN A 547 -32.72 35.46 -6.37
N LEU A 548 -34.05 35.47 -6.50
CA LEU A 548 -34.92 36.39 -5.76
C LEU A 548 -35.16 36.02 -4.28
N LEU A 549 -35.18 34.73 -3.91
CA LEU A 549 -35.67 34.30 -2.59
C LEU A 549 -34.63 34.32 -1.46
N GLU A 550 -33.46 33.70 -1.65
CA GLU A 550 -32.43 33.68 -0.60
C GLU A 550 -31.80 35.07 -0.36
N ALA A 551 -31.62 35.86 -1.42
CA ALA A 551 -31.11 37.22 -1.33
C ALA A 551 -32.03 38.15 -0.52
N VAL A 552 -33.36 37.97 -0.64
CA VAL A 552 -34.36 38.67 0.19
C VAL A 552 -34.25 38.25 1.64
N ALA A 553 -34.24 36.94 1.94
CA ALA A 553 -34.15 36.45 3.32
C ALA A 553 -32.86 36.91 4.03
N HIS A 554 -31.72 36.84 3.35
CA HIS A 554 -30.43 37.23 3.92
C HIS A 554 -30.31 38.75 4.10
N ARG A 555 -30.87 39.56 3.19
CA ARG A 555 -30.89 41.03 3.34
C ARG A 555 -31.81 41.50 4.46
N ILE A 556 -33.00 40.89 4.61
CA ILE A 556 -33.91 41.21 5.72
C ILE A 556 -33.23 40.89 7.06
N ALA A 557 -32.68 39.68 7.23
CA ALA A 557 -31.98 39.29 8.46
C ALA A 557 -30.80 40.23 8.79
N SER A 558 -29.95 40.55 7.81
CA SER A 558 -28.82 41.47 8.03
C SER A 558 -29.26 42.90 8.34
N ALA A 559 -30.27 43.44 7.66
CA ALA A 559 -30.75 44.81 7.89
C ALA A 559 -31.43 44.96 9.26
N THR A 560 -32.20 43.96 9.70
CA THR A 560 -32.83 43.97 11.04
C THR A 560 -31.78 43.91 12.15
N LEU A 561 -30.77 43.03 12.04
CA LEU A 561 -29.68 42.92 13.02
C LEU A 561 -28.78 44.17 13.06
N LEU A 562 -28.55 44.83 11.92
CA LEU A 562 -27.77 46.07 11.86
C LEU A 562 -28.50 47.30 12.41
N LYS A 563 -29.83 47.35 12.30
CA LYS A 563 -30.63 48.54 12.67
C LYS A 563 -31.16 48.49 14.12
N PHE A 564 -31.31 47.29 14.69
CA PHE A 564 -31.81 47.08 16.06
C PHE A 564 -30.83 46.18 16.84
N PRO A 565 -29.72 46.74 17.37
CA PRO A 565 -28.63 45.96 18.00
C PRO A 565 -29.04 45.18 19.25
N GLN A 566 -30.19 45.50 19.86
CA GLN A 566 -30.81 44.72 20.94
C GLN A 566 -31.33 43.34 20.49
N ILE A 567 -31.49 43.12 19.18
CA ILE A 567 -31.90 41.83 18.59
C ILE A 567 -30.65 40.96 18.40
N SER A 568 -30.55 39.88 19.15
CA SER A 568 -29.40 38.96 19.16
C SER A 568 -29.42 37.93 18.03
N ALA A 569 -30.62 37.61 17.50
CA ALA A 569 -30.79 36.72 16.35
C ALA A 569 -32.10 37.03 15.60
N VAL A 570 -32.11 36.76 14.28
CA VAL A 570 -33.30 36.85 13.41
C VAL A 570 -33.37 35.61 12.53
N ARG A 571 -34.58 35.09 12.33
CA ARG A 571 -34.88 33.97 11.43
C ARG A 571 -35.94 34.42 10.44
N VAL A 572 -35.65 34.30 9.15
CA VAL A 572 -36.56 34.63 8.06
C VAL A 572 -36.91 33.36 7.30
N LYS A 573 -38.21 33.13 7.03
CA LYS A 573 -38.72 31.92 6.38
C LYS A 573 -39.67 32.33 5.25
N VAL A 574 -39.50 31.79 4.05
CA VAL A 574 -40.35 32.14 2.89
C VAL A 574 -41.12 30.91 2.40
N GLY A 575 -42.45 31.03 2.36
CA GLY A 575 -43.37 29.94 2.00
C GLY A 575 -43.82 29.97 0.53
N LYS A 576 -43.98 28.77 -0.05
CA LYS A 576 -44.69 28.52 -1.33
C LYS A 576 -46.20 28.31 -1.06
N PRO A 577 -47.10 28.65 -2.01
CA PRO A 577 -48.55 28.61 -1.77
C PRO A 577 -49.12 27.20 -1.59
N HIS A 578 -50.15 27.08 -0.75
CA HIS A 578 -50.73 25.81 -0.28
C HIS A 578 -51.79 25.20 -1.22
N VAL A 579 -51.82 23.86 -1.30
CA VAL A 579 -53.05 23.04 -1.29
C VAL A 579 -52.78 21.79 -0.43
N ALA A 580 -53.76 21.37 0.40
CA ALA A 580 -53.67 20.24 1.34
C ALA A 580 -54.38 18.98 0.77
N CYS A 581 -54.46 17.78 1.37
CA CYS A 581 -54.02 17.25 2.68
C CYS A 581 -54.03 15.71 2.61
N LEU A 582 -53.12 14.99 3.30
CA LEU A 582 -53.37 13.74 4.08
C LEU A 582 -52.04 13.15 4.63
N PHE A 583 -52.12 12.53 5.81
CA PHE A 583 -51.02 12.02 6.68
C PHE A 583 -50.19 10.87 6.03
N ALA A 584 -48.94 10.55 6.43
CA ALA A 584 -48.08 11.04 7.53
C ALA A 584 -46.57 10.75 7.29
N SER A 585 -45.73 11.43 8.10
CA SER A 585 -44.32 11.13 8.47
C SER A 585 -43.20 11.11 7.41
N THR A 586 -42.17 11.91 7.72
CA THR A 586 -40.74 11.85 7.32
C THR A 586 -40.37 11.87 5.84
N LEU A 587 -39.71 12.95 5.42
CA LEU A 587 -38.35 12.88 4.87
C LEU A 587 -37.68 14.27 4.83
N SER A 588 -36.37 14.28 5.07
CA SER A 588 -35.45 15.33 4.64
C SER A 588 -35.20 15.24 3.13
N ASP A 589 -34.72 16.33 2.52
CA ASP A 589 -33.68 16.42 1.47
C ASP A 589 -33.84 17.79 0.74
N PHE A 590 -32.87 18.70 0.85
CA PHE A 590 -31.73 18.93 -0.06
C PHE A 590 -32.12 19.51 -1.43
N GLU A 591 -31.53 20.67 -1.78
CA GLU A 591 -31.57 21.19 -3.16
C GLU A 591 -30.44 20.58 -4.01
N ASP A 592 -30.79 20.24 -5.25
CA ASP A 592 -29.97 19.47 -6.18
C ASP A 592 -29.51 20.30 -7.38
N HIS A 593 -28.35 19.95 -7.94
CA HIS A 593 -27.83 20.54 -9.18
C HIS A 593 -27.70 19.49 -10.29
N ARG A 594 -28.07 19.86 -11.51
CA ARG A 594 -28.01 18.95 -12.69
C ARG A 594 -26.61 18.42 -13.01
N PHE A 595 -25.57 19.16 -12.62
CA PHE A 595 -24.18 18.73 -12.76
C PHE A 595 -23.79 17.68 -11.70
N THR A 596 -24.33 17.77 -10.47
CA THR A 596 -24.17 16.72 -9.45
C THR A 596 -25.09 15.52 -9.70
N GLN A 597 -26.23 15.71 -10.38
CA GLN A 597 -27.15 14.65 -10.83
C GLN A 597 -26.82 14.01 -12.20
N GLN A 598 -25.74 14.44 -12.89
CA GLN A 598 -25.28 13.88 -14.17
C GLN A 598 -26.23 14.01 -15.38
N GLU A 599 -27.07 15.06 -15.45
CA GLU A 599 -28.00 15.30 -16.58
C GLU A 599 -27.33 15.88 -17.86
N LEU A 600 -26.14 15.39 -18.22
CA LEU A 600 -25.43 15.80 -19.45
C LEU A 600 -25.86 14.94 -20.64
N GLN A 601 -26.03 15.55 -21.82
CA GLN A 601 -26.29 14.81 -23.06
C GLN A 601 -25.08 13.93 -23.41
N ALA A 602 -25.30 12.61 -23.43
CA ALA A 602 -24.31 11.62 -23.80
C ALA A 602 -24.90 10.62 -24.80
N CYS A 603 -24.15 10.29 -25.85
CA CYS A 603 -24.51 9.17 -26.72
C CYS A 603 -24.28 7.87 -25.95
N LYS A 604 -25.37 7.17 -25.62
CA LYS A 604 -25.38 5.86 -24.94
C LYS A 604 -25.84 4.77 -25.92
N PRO A 605 -25.01 4.34 -26.89
CA PRO A 605 -25.38 3.31 -27.85
C PRO A 605 -25.47 1.95 -27.15
N ILE A 606 -26.68 1.56 -26.75
CA ILE A 606 -26.95 0.28 -26.09
C ILE A 606 -26.67 -0.85 -27.09
N LEU A 607 -25.66 -1.67 -26.80
CA LEU A 607 -25.26 -2.80 -27.62
C LEU A 607 -26.25 -3.96 -27.49
N ILE A 608 -27.19 -4.04 -28.44
CA ILE A 608 -28.14 -5.15 -28.55
C ILE A 608 -27.41 -6.46 -28.93
N PRO A 609 -27.94 -7.64 -28.51
CA PRO A 609 -27.31 -8.94 -28.79
C PRO A 609 -26.99 -9.18 -30.27
N GLN A 610 -27.86 -8.69 -31.18
CA GLN A 610 -27.66 -8.79 -32.64
C GLN A 610 -26.35 -8.13 -33.09
N THR A 611 -26.03 -6.93 -32.59
CA THR A 611 -24.78 -6.22 -32.90
C THR A 611 -23.56 -6.97 -32.36
N VAL A 612 -23.65 -7.52 -31.15
CA VAL A 612 -22.55 -8.28 -30.52
C VAL A 612 -22.28 -9.58 -31.28
N ILE A 613 -23.32 -10.31 -31.67
CA ILE A 613 -23.20 -11.53 -32.50
C ILE A 613 -22.53 -11.19 -33.84
N LEU A 614 -22.96 -10.12 -34.52
CA LEU A 614 -22.41 -9.71 -35.82
C LEU A 614 -20.92 -9.34 -35.72
N VAL A 615 -20.50 -8.63 -34.67
CA VAL A 615 -19.08 -8.31 -34.41
C VAL A 615 -18.26 -9.58 -34.13
N LEU A 616 -18.76 -10.51 -33.30
CA LEU A 616 -18.04 -11.74 -32.98
C LEU A 616 -17.89 -12.68 -34.19
N VAL A 617 -18.91 -12.77 -35.05
CA VAL A 617 -18.82 -13.49 -36.34
C VAL A 617 -17.76 -12.84 -37.23
N PHE A 618 -17.76 -11.51 -37.37
CA PHE A 618 -16.80 -10.79 -38.22
C PHE A 618 -15.35 -10.98 -37.75
N VAL A 619 -15.09 -10.88 -36.44
CA VAL A 619 -13.77 -11.16 -35.85
C VAL A 619 -13.34 -12.60 -36.12
N GLY A 620 -14.24 -13.58 -35.96
CA GLY A 620 -13.97 -14.98 -36.27
C GLY A 620 -13.60 -15.20 -37.74
N LEU A 621 -14.39 -14.65 -38.66
CA LEU A 621 -14.19 -14.75 -40.11
C LEU A 621 -12.87 -14.13 -40.58
N ILE A 622 -12.32 -13.13 -39.88
CA ILE A 622 -11.04 -12.50 -40.22
C ILE A 622 -9.86 -13.22 -39.54
N PHE A 623 -9.97 -13.53 -38.25
CA PHE A 623 -8.83 -14.05 -37.48
C PHE A 623 -8.47 -15.50 -37.85
N ILE A 624 -9.45 -16.33 -38.22
CA ILE A 624 -9.20 -17.72 -38.66
C ILE A 624 -8.31 -17.77 -39.93
N PRO A 625 -8.66 -17.14 -41.07
CA PRO A 625 -7.82 -17.19 -42.27
C PRO A 625 -6.47 -16.49 -42.09
N ILE A 626 -6.38 -15.38 -41.34
CA ILE A 626 -5.10 -14.77 -40.98
C ILE A 626 -4.23 -15.75 -40.18
N GLY A 627 -4.83 -16.44 -39.19
CA GLY A 627 -4.16 -17.44 -38.39
C GLY A 627 -3.60 -18.60 -39.23
N LEU A 628 -4.42 -19.18 -40.10
CA LEU A 628 -4.01 -20.23 -41.02
C LEU A 628 -2.92 -19.76 -42.00
N ALA A 629 -3.03 -18.55 -42.54
CA ALA A 629 -2.01 -17.96 -43.42
C ALA A 629 -0.66 -17.78 -42.69
N CYS A 630 -0.67 -17.33 -41.42
CA CYS A 630 0.54 -17.22 -40.59
C CYS A 630 1.15 -18.59 -40.27
N ILE A 631 0.35 -19.63 -40.00
CA ILE A 631 0.84 -21.01 -39.82
C ILE A 631 1.51 -21.50 -41.12
N ALA A 632 0.84 -21.32 -42.27
CA ALA A 632 1.37 -21.72 -43.57
C ALA A 632 2.68 -20.99 -43.90
N ALA A 633 2.75 -19.67 -43.65
CA ALA A 633 3.97 -18.88 -43.81
C ALA A 633 5.11 -19.37 -42.91
N SER A 634 4.84 -19.65 -41.63
CA SER A 634 5.86 -20.20 -40.72
C SER A 634 6.29 -21.62 -41.08
N ASN A 635 5.42 -22.44 -41.67
CA ASN A 635 5.75 -23.81 -42.06
C ASN A 635 6.56 -23.89 -43.37
N LYS A 636 6.55 -22.83 -44.19
CA LYS A 636 7.46 -22.66 -45.32
C LYS A 636 8.90 -22.32 -44.89
N VAL A 637 9.13 -21.90 -43.65
CA VAL A 637 10.49 -21.65 -43.12
C VAL A 637 11.18 -22.97 -42.79
N VAL A 638 12.34 -23.19 -43.43
CA VAL A 638 13.20 -24.36 -43.24
C VAL A 638 14.26 -23.99 -42.21
N GLU A 639 14.35 -24.77 -41.13
CA GLU A 639 15.42 -24.67 -40.12
C GLU A 639 16.17 -26.00 -40.02
N LEU A 640 17.49 -25.93 -40.09
CA LEU A 640 18.43 -27.02 -39.83
C LEU A 640 19.22 -26.71 -38.58
N VAL A 641 19.35 -27.67 -37.66
CA VAL A 641 20.11 -27.53 -36.41
C VAL A 641 21.03 -28.73 -36.27
N ASP A 642 22.36 -28.53 -36.37
CA ASP A 642 23.35 -29.56 -36.03
C ASP A 642 24.10 -29.19 -34.75
N ARG A 643 24.05 -30.08 -33.77
CA ARG A 643 24.76 -29.95 -32.51
C ARG A 643 26.17 -30.51 -32.66
N TYR A 644 27.19 -29.68 -32.47
CA TYR A 644 28.58 -30.02 -32.76
C TYR A 644 29.48 -30.11 -31.53
N ASP A 645 29.07 -29.59 -30.36
CA ASP A 645 29.92 -29.56 -29.14
C ASP A 645 30.48 -30.93 -28.72
N THR A 646 29.77 -32.05 -28.92
CA THR A 646 30.34 -33.38 -28.64
C THR A 646 30.87 -34.11 -29.88
N LYS A 647 30.47 -33.69 -31.09
CA LYS A 647 30.86 -34.35 -32.35
C LYS A 647 32.22 -33.88 -32.86
N CYS A 648 32.60 -32.67 -32.49
CA CYS A 648 33.87 -32.02 -32.83
C CYS A 648 34.90 -32.11 -31.69
N VAL A 649 34.90 -33.21 -30.94
CA VAL A 649 35.92 -33.54 -29.93
C VAL A 649 36.46 -34.93 -30.24
N PRO A 650 37.79 -35.12 -30.34
CA PRO A 650 38.42 -36.42 -30.55
C PRO A 650 37.95 -37.48 -29.53
N ARG A 651 37.78 -38.74 -29.97
CA ARG A 651 37.20 -39.82 -29.14
C ARG A 651 37.96 -40.06 -27.83
N ASN A 652 39.29 -39.97 -27.86
CA ASN A 652 40.18 -40.06 -26.69
C ASN A 652 40.00 -38.90 -25.68
N MET A 653 39.54 -37.73 -26.13
CA MET A 653 39.35 -36.51 -25.34
C MET A 653 37.93 -36.33 -24.81
N LEU A 654 36.97 -37.20 -25.17
CA LEU A 654 35.56 -37.06 -24.77
C LEU A 654 35.33 -37.05 -23.24
N ARG A 655 36.23 -37.66 -22.45
CA ARG A 655 36.20 -37.65 -20.99
C ARG A 655 36.72 -36.33 -20.39
N ASN A 656 37.60 -35.60 -21.08
CA ASN A 656 38.15 -34.31 -20.62
C ASN A 656 38.12 -33.26 -21.74
N LYS A 657 36.91 -32.79 -22.05
CA LYS A 657 36.65 -31.78 -23.10
C LYS A 657 37.24 -30.40 -22.78
N VAL A 658 37.48 -30.12 -21.50
CA VAL A 658 38.09 -28.86 -21.04
C VAL A 658 39.58 -28.83 -21.40
N ALA A 659 40.32 -29.93 -21.20
CA ALA A 659 41.71 -30.03 -21.67
C ALA A 659 41.83 -29.92 -23.19
N TYR A 660 40.89 -30.50 -23.96
CA TYR A 660 40.87 -30.37 -25.42
C TYR A 660 40.75 -28.91 -25.88
N ILE A 661 39.81 -28.14 -25.32
CA ILE A 661 39.57 -26.75 -25.77
C ILE A 661 40.66 -25.78 -25.31
N GLN A 662 41.29 -26.04 -24.16
CA GLN A 662 42.37 -25.20 -23.61
C GLN A 662 43.73 -25.46 -24.26
N ASN A 663 43.96 -26.63 -24.85
CA ASN A 663 45.24 -26.95 -25.50
C ASN A 663 45.36 -26.24 -26.87
N SER A 664 46.27 -25.27 -26.98
CA SER A 664 46.51 -24.50 -28.21
C SER A 664 47.13 -25.32 -29.34
N SER A 665 47.92 -26.35 -29.04
CA SER A 665 48.64 -27.19 -30.02
C SER A 665 47.75 -28.18 -30.79
N ILE A 666 46.50 -28.38 -30.35
CA ILE A 666 45.56 -29.30 -31.01
C ILE A 666 44.72 -28.53 -32.02
N ASP A 667 44.68 -29.01 -33.28
CA ASP A 667 43.75 -28.49 -34.29
C ASP A 667 42.29 -28.75 -33.87
N LYS A 668 41.48 -27.69 -33.96
CA LYS A 668 40.06 -27.66 -33.57
C LYS A 668 39.14 -27.68 -34.78
N THR A 669 39.70 -27.87 -35.98
CA THR A 669 38.97 -28.03 -37.23
C THR A 669 38.13 -29.30 -37.19
N CYS A 670 36.86 -29.17 -37.56
CA CYS A 670 35.87 -30.23 -37.55
C CYS A 670 34.97 -30.11 -38.78
N THR A 671 34.75 -31.22 -39.47
CA THR A 671 33.90 -31.26 -40.66
C THR A 671 32.57 -31.95 -40.37
N ARG A 672 31.47 -31.30 -40.74
CA ARG A 672 30.09 -31.74 -40.49
C ARG A 672 29.30 -31.71 -41.79
N VAL A 673 28.83 -32.86 -42.25
CA VAL A 673 27.96 -32.96 -43.43
C VAL A 673 26.50 -33.04 -43.00
N PHE A 674 25.64 -32.27 -43.65
CA PHE A 674 24.18 -32.38 -43.53
C PHE A 674 23.50 -32.41 -44.90
N LYS A 675 22.35 -33.11 -44.95
CA LYS A 675 21.47 -33.17 -46.11
C LYS A 675 20.37 -32.13 -45.97
N VAL A 676 20.21 -31.27 -46.96
CA VAL A 676 19.13 -30.27 -47.01
C VAL A 676 17.79 -30.99 -47.24
N PRO A 677 16.78 -30.84 -46.37
CA PRO A 677 15.56 -31.65 -46.41
C PRO A 677 14.46 -31.07 -47.32
N LYS A 678 14.54 -29.77 -47.63
CA LYS A 678 13.62 -28.99 -48.45
C LYS A 678 14.39 -27.80 -49.02
N ASP A 679 13.97 -27.31 -50.19
CA ASP A 679 14.59 -26.16 -50.83
C ASP A 679 14.67 -24.95 -49.90
N MET A 680 15.85 -24.34 -49.83
CA MET A 680 16.13 -23.15 -49.05
C MET A 680 16.47 -22.01 -50.00
N LYS A 681 15.56 -21.03 -50.12
CA LYS A 681 15.80 -19.82 -50.92
C LYS A 681 16.63 -18.79 -50.15
N LYS A 682 17.48 -18.06 -50.87
CA LYS A 682 18.31 -16.96 -50.38
C LYS A 682 17.47 -15.76 -49.92
N PRO A 683 17.95 -14.97 -48.94
CA PRO A 683 19.15 -15.21 -48.14
C PRO A 683 18.92 -16.29 -47.08
N ILE A 684 19.88 -17.22 -46.94
CA ILE A 684 19.87 -18.25 -45.91
C ILE A 684 20.71 -17.75 -44.72
N TYR A 685 20.10 -17.62 -43.56
CA TYR A 685 20.74 -17.08 -42.36
C TYR A 685 21.46 -18.17 -41.57
N ILE A 686 22.72 -17.91 -41.19
CA ILE A 686 23.55 -18.77 -40.35
C ILE A 686 23.53 -18.22 -38.93
N TYR A 687 23.07 -19.01 -37.97
CA TYR A 687 23.13 -18.67 -36.55
C TYR A 687 24.00 -19.67 -35.78
N TYR A 688 24.79 -19.19 -34.82
CA TYR A 688 25.29 -20.03 -33.74
C TYR A 688 24.31 -20.00 -32.57
N GLN A 689 24.11 -21.15 -31.94
CA GLN A 689 23.30 -21.31 -30.74
C GLN A 689 24.19 -21.75 -29.57
N LEU A 690 24.16 -20.97 -28.48
CA LEU A 690 24.78 -21.31 -27.21
C LEU A 690 23.70 -21.69 -26.18
N ASP A 691 24.03 -22.64 -25.31
CA ASP A 691 23.20 -23.11 -24.21
C ASP A 691 23.93 -22.93 -22.86
N LYS A 692 23.17 -22.64 -21.79
CA LYS A 692 23.65 -22.35 -20.42
C LYS A 692 24.63 -21.18 -20.28
N PHE A 693 24.55 -20.16 -21.16
CA PHE A 693 25.38 -18.95 -21.05
C PHE A 693 24.52 -17.74 -20.65
N TYR A 694 24.60 -17.34 -19.39
CA TYR A 694 23.70 -16.34 -18.79
C TYR A 694 24.18 -14.90 -19.02
N GLN A 695 23.95 -14.35 -20.22
CA GLN A 695 24.32 -12.97 -20.55
C GLN A 695 23.57 -11.90 -19.71
N ASN A 696 22.45 -12.25 -19.07
CA ASN A 696 21.69 -11.38 -18.19
C ASN A 696 22.24 -11.30 -16.75
N HIS A 697 23.34 -11.99 -16.43
CA HIS A 697 23.90 -11.98 -15.08
C HIS A 697 24.46 -10.61 -14.67
N ARG A 698 24.14 -10.15 -13.46
CA ARG A 698 24.48 -8.83 -12.89
C ARG A 698 25.92 -8.37 -13.19
N ARG A 699 26.93 -9.20 -12.88
CA ARG A 699 28.35 -8.86 -13.11
C ARG A 699 28.70 -8.71 -14.60
N TYR A 700 28.08 -9.52 -15.46
CA TYR A 700 28.32 -9.50 -16.90
C TYR A 700 27.70 -8.24 -17.51
N VAL A 701 26.42 -7.96 -17.22
CA VAL A 701 25.72 -6.74 -17.69
C VAL A 701 26.39 -5.46 -17.19
N LYS A 702 26.79 -5.40 -15.91
CA LYS A 702 27.48 -4.23 -15.35
C LYS A 702 28.81 -3.90 -16.01
N SER A 703 29.47 -4.88 -16.64
CA SER A 703 30.74 -4.64 -17.32
C SER A 703 30.60 -3.80 -18.60
N LEU A 704 29.37 -3.54 -19.06
CA LEU A 704 29.11 -2.75 -20.27
C LEU A 704 29.40 -1.27 -20.07
N ASN A 705 30.27 -0.71 -20.91
CA ASN A 705 30.60 0.71 -20.90
C ASN A 705 30.18 1.41 -22.20
N ASP A 706 28.88 1.73 -22.32
CA ASP A 706 28.31 2.43 -23.48
C ASP A 706 28.98 3.79 -23.78
N ILE A 707 29.62 4.43 -22.79
CA ILE A 707 30.34 5.71 -22.98
C ILE A 707 31.65 5.49 -23.76
N GLN A 708 32.43 4.46 -23.38
CA GLN A 708 33.67 4.10 -24.06
C GLN A 708 33.40 3.62 -25.51
N LEU A 709 32.31 2.88 -25.73
CA LEU A 709 31.91 2.37 -27.06
C LEU A 709 31.53 3.48 -28.05
N ARG A 710 31.04 4.62 -27.56
CA ARG A 710 30.56 5.74 -28.39
C ARG A 710 31.60 6.81 -28.67
N ASN A 711 32.46 7.12 -27.69
CA ASN A 711 33.30 8.33 -27.74
C ASN A 711 34.80 8.02 -27.60
N PRO A 712 35.63 8.28 -28.63
CA PRO A 712 37.07 8.02 -28.57
C PRO A 712 37.81 8.87 -27.52
N LYS A 713 37.25 10.00 -27.09
CA LYS A 713 37.81 10.83 -26.00
C LYS A 713 37.59 10.22 -24.60
N LYS A 714 36.84 9.12 -24.48
CA LYS A 714 36.51 8.47 -23.20
C LYS A 714 37.14 7.07 -23.05
N VAL A 715 38.16 6.74 -23.85
CA VAL A 715 38.93 5.48 -23.79
C VAL A 715 39.43 5.15 -22.37
N ALA A 716 39.92 6.16 -21.62
CA ALA A 716 40.43 5.98 -20.26
C ALA A 716 39.33 5.78 -19.19
N ASN A 717 38.05 5.99 -19.51
CA ASN A 717 36.97 5.69 -18.58
C ASN A 717 36.68 4.18 -18.62
N THR A 718 37.20 3.45 -17.63
CA THR A 718 37.03 2.00 -17.47
C THR A 718 36.30 1.61 -16.18
N GLN A 719 35.67 2.57 -15.49
CA GLN A 719 35.06 2.43 -14.15
C GLN A 719 34.14 1.20 -14.01
N TYR A 720 33.35 0.91 -15.04
CA TYR A 720 32.38 -0.19 -15.06
C TYR A 720 32.97 -1.52 -15.52
N CYS A 721 34.14 -1.51 -16.17
CA CYS A 721 34.65 -2.65 -16.93
C CYS A 721 35.33 -3.76 -16.10
N SER A 722 35.36 -3.65 -14.78
CA SER A 722 36.00 -4.64 -13.90
C SER A 722 35.39 -6.06 -14.08
N PRO A 723 36.20 -7.14 -14.11
CA PRO A 723 37.67 -7.14 -13.98
C PRO A 723 38.43 -6.72 -15.26
N GLU A 724 37.86 -6.94 -16.44
CA GLU A 724 38.50 -6.71 -17.75
C GLU A 724 38.51 -5.23 -18.19
N ALA A 725 39.10 -4.40 -17.35
CA ALA A 725 39.25 -2.95 -17.55
C ALA A 725 40.56 -2.58 -18.27
N THR A 726 41.67 -3.24 -17.92
CA THR A 726 43.03 -2.92 -18.35
C THR A 726 43.83 -4.19 -18.62
N ALA A 727 44.74 -4.14 -19.58
CA ALA A 727 45.77 -5.16 -19.78
C ALA A 727 47.14 -4.47 -19.80
N ASN A 728 48.15 -5.05 -19.13
CA ASN A 728 49.51 -4.48 -19.06
C ASN A 728 49.52 -2.98 -18.67
N GLY A 729 48.68 -2.60 -17.69
CA GLY A 729 48.55 -1.22 -17.21
C GLY A 729 47.83 -0.23 -18.14
N ARG A 730 47.38 -0.64 -19.33
CA ARG A 730 46.70 0.23 -20.31
C ARG A 730 45.22 -0.13 -20.47
N PRO A 731 44.30 0.84 -20.67
CA PRO A 731 42.89 0.57 -20.92
C PRO A 731 42.65 -0.38 -22.09
N ILE A 732 41.71 -1.32 -21.90
CA ILE A 732 41.20 -2.16 -22.99
C ILE A 732 40.11 -1.38 -23.74
N VAL A 733 40.04 -1.50 -25.06
CA VAL A 733 38.94 -0.97 -25.88
C VAL A 733 38.52 -2.06 -26.88
N PRO A 734 37.25 -2.48 -26.90
CA PRO A 734 36.21 -2.26 -25.89
C PRO A 734 36.51 -3.01 -24.58
N CYS A 735 36.38 -2.36 -23.41
CA CYS A 735 36.54 -3.03 -22.11
C CYS A 735 35.27 -3.74 -21.63
N GLY A 736 35.43 -4.62 -20.63
CA GLY A 736 34.36 -5.34 -19.95
C GLY A 736 34.15 -6.78 -20.43
N LEU A 737 33.63 -7.61 -19.53
CA LEU A 737 33.42 -9.06 -19.71
C LEU A 737 32.61 -9.40 -20.96
N ILE A 738 31.59 -8.60 -21.31
CA ILE A 738 30.74 -8.87 -22.49
C ILE A 738 31.58 -8.87 -23.76
N ALA A 739 32.41 -7.84 -23.95
CA ALA A 739 33.27 -7.77 -25.12
C ALA A 739 34.40 -8.80 -25.04
N TRP A 740 35.02 -8.93 -23.86
CA TRP A 740 36.14 -9.86 -23.64
C TRP A 740 35.80 -11.32 -23.92
N SER A 741 34.58 -11.80 -23.63
CA SER A 741 34.15 -13.16 -23.96
C SER A 741 33.55 -13.31 -25.38
N LEU A 742 34.07 -12.58 -26.37
CA LEU A 742 33.58 -12.59 -27.75
C LEU A 742 33.57 -14.01 -28.35
N PHE A 743 32.48 -14.39 -29.01
CA PHE A 743 32.37 -15.70 -29.67
C PHE A 743 33.36 -15.83 -30.85
N ASN A 744 34.07 -16.97 -30.96
CA ASN A 744 35.20 -17.15 -31.87
C ASN A 744 35.26 -18.49 -32.63
N ASP A 745 34.16 -19.25 -32.66
CA ASP A 745 34.05 -20.36 -33.61
C ASP A 745 33.83 -19.79 -35.03
N THR A 746 34.48 -20.42 -36.02
CA THR A 746 34.36 -20.04 -37.44
C THR A 746 33.65 -21.14 -38.22
N TYR A 747 32.98 -20.76 -39.32
CA TYR A 747 32.27 -21.69 -40.21
C TYR A 747 32.56 -21.34 -41.68
N SER A 748 32.93 -22.34 -42.48
CA SER A 748 32.95 -22.30 -43.95
C SER A 748 32.09 -23.43 -44.52
N PHE A 749 31.51 -23.20 -45.70
CA PHE A 749 30.45 -24.03 -46.27
C PHE A 749 30.79 -24.43 -47.71
N THR A 750 30.68 -25.71 -48.04
CA THR A 750 30.84 -26.25 -49.39
C THR A 750 29.62 -27.10 -49.77
N ARG A 751 29.29 -27.14 -51.07
CA ARG A 751 28.26 -28.00 -51.65
C ARG A 751 28.90 -29.08 -52.52
N GLY A 752 28.33 -30.29 -52.49
CA GLY A 752 28.63 -31.35 -53.46
C GLY A 752 30.07 -31.88 -53.40
N HIS A 753 30.50 -32.40 -52.25
CA HIS A 753 31.85 -32.97 -52.06
C HIS A 753 33.00 -31.97 -52.33
N GLY A 754 32.82 -30.70 -51.98
CA GLY A 754 33.85 -29.66 -52.08
C GLY A 754 33.90 -28.89 -53.40
N ASN A 755 33.08 -29.27 -54.39
CA ASN A 755 33.11 -28.68 -55.74
C ASN A 755 32.66 -27.21 -55.82
N GLU A 756 31.89 -26.71 -54.84
CA GLU A 756 31.37 -25.34 -54.86
C GLU A 756 31.40 -24.71 -53.46
N THR A 757 32.09 -23.58 -53.29
CA THR A 757 32.19 -22.86 -52.01
C THR A 757 31.03 -21.87 -51.84
N LEU A 758 30.24 -22.03 -50.77
CA LEU A 758 29.13 -21.15 -50.44
C LEU A 758 29.64 -19.94 -49.63
N ARG A 759 29.73 -18.77 -50.27
CA ARG A 759 30.25 -17.55 -49.65
C ARG A 759 29.36 -17.08 -48.49
N VAL A 760 29.96 -16.98 -47.30
CA VAL A 760 29.31 -16.37 -46.12
C VAL A 760 29.48 -14.86 -46.17
N ASN A 761 28.36 -14.14 -46.32
CA ASN A 761 28.29 -12.69 -46.24
C ASN A 761 28.05 -12.26 -44.78
N LYS A 762 28.92 -11.40 -44.25
CA LYS A 762 28.84 -10.85 -42.88
C LYS A 762 28.36 -9.39 -42.82
N ASP A 763 28.12 -8.76 -43.98
CA ASP A 763 27.74 -7.35 -44.05
C ASP A 763 26.22 -7.19 -43.88
N GLY A 764 25.79 -6.28 -43.00
CA GLY A 764 24.38 -6.02 -42.75
C GLY A 764 23.69 -7.02 -41.82
N ILE A 765 24.44 -7.77 -40.99
CA ILE A 765 23.90 -8.71 -39.98
C ILE A 765 23.42 -8.01 -38.69
N SER A 766 23.86 -6.79 -38.44
CA SER A 766 23.47 -5.94 -37.31
C SER A 766 22.50 -4.81 -37.72
N TRP A 767 21.93 -4.10 -36.75
CA TRP A 767 20.95 -3.04 -37.03
C TRP A 767 21.66 -1.73 -37.40
N LYS A 768 21.14 -1.02 -38.41
CA LYS A 768 21.66 0.29 -38.87
C LYS A 768 21.72 1.33 -37.73
N SER A 769 20.82 1.25 -36.75
CA SER A 769 20.81 2.11 -35.56
C SER A 769 22.00 1.87 -34.63
N GLU A 770 22.46 0.63 -34.45
CA GLU A 770 23.59 0.30 -33.58
C GLU A 770 24.91 0.76 -34.21
N ARG A 771 25.12 0.46 -35.51
CA ARG A 771 26.27 0.93 -36.29
C ARG A 771 26.39 2.46 -36.34
N ASN A 772 25.26 3.18 -36.26
CA ASN A 772 25.23 4.65 -36.40
C ASN A 772 25.18 5.42 -35.07
N ARG A 773 24.61 4.85 -33.99
CA ARG A 773 24.38 5.58 -32.71
C ARG A 773 25.03 4.95 -31.48
N ARG A 774 25.27 3.63 -31.47
CA ARG A 774 25.75 2.92 -30.28
C ARG A 774 27.25 2.64 -30.29
N PHE A 775 27.79 2.33 -31.47
CA PHE A 775 29.24 2.16 -31.67
C PHE A 775 29.77 3.36 -32.43
N GLY A 776 30.82 4.00 -31.90
CA GLY A 776 31.39 5.21 -32.50
C GLY A 776 32.22 4.89 -33.74
N LYS A 777 31.97 5.63 -34.84
CA LYS A 777 32.69 5.46 -36.12
C LYS A 777 34.20 5.69 -36.03
N ASN A 778 34.65 6.42 -35.02
CA ASN A 778 36.06 6.77 -34.80
C ASN A 778 36.65 6.06 -33.56
N VAL A 779 35.98 5.01 -33.06
CA VAL A 779 36.48 4.17 -31.96
C VAL A 779 37.03 2.87 -32.53
N TYR A 780 38.30 2.58 -32.28
CA TYR A 780 39.01 1.40 -32.77
C TYR A 780 39.41 0.49 -31.60
N PRO A 781 39.50 -0.84 -31.78
CA PRO A 781 40.00 -1.73 -30.76
C PRO A 781 41.42 -1.37 -30.33
N LYS A 782 41.70 -1.42 -29.04
CA LYS A 782 43.03 -1.19 -28.46
C LYS A 782 43.26 -2.14 -27.30
N ASN A 783 44.42 -2.79 -27.28
CA ASN A 783 44.87 -3.62 -26.16
C ASN A 783 43.91 -4.78 -25.79
N PHE A 784 43.07 -5.21 -26.74
CA PHE A 784 42.02 -6.19 -26.56
C PHE A 784 42.55 -7.62 -26.75
N GLN A 785 42.22 -8.54 -25.82
CA GLN A 785 42.84 -9.88 -25.69
C GLN A 785 44.38 -9.87 -25.54
N ASN A 786 44.98 -8.76 -25.10
CA ASN A 786 46.44 -8.59 -25.00
C ASN A 786 47.00 -8.83 -23.58
N GLY A 787 46.22 -9.47 -22.71
CA GLY A 787 46.60 -9.85 -21.35
C GLY A 787 46.93 -11.34 -21.23
N THR A 788 47.26 -11.78 -20.01
CA THR A 788 47.51 -13.22 -19.70
C THR A 788 46.25 -14.09 -19.81
N LEU A 789 45.07 -13.47 -19.72
CA LEU A 789 43.76 -14.11 -19.79
C LEU A 789 43.06 -13.73 -21.10
N ILE A 790 42.85 -14.73 -21.96
CA ILE A 790 42.14 -14.60 -23.25
C ILE A 790 40.73 -15.18 -23.10
N GLY A 791 39.71 -14.37 -23.37
CA GLY A 791 38.31 -14.73 -23.13
C GLY A 791 37.55 -15.26 -24.34
N GLY A 792 38.08 -15.06 -25.54
CA GLY A 792 37.35 -15.36 -26.77
C GLY A 792 38.03 -14.83 -28.02
N GLY A 793 37.24 -14.23 -28.91
CA GLY A 793 37.69 -13.73 -30.21
C GLY A 793 38.53 -12.47 -30.14
N GLN A 794 39.33 -12.25 -31.18
CA GLN A 794 40.07 -11.01 -31.40
C GLN A 794 39.27 -10.07 -32.33
N LEU A 795 39.59 -8.77 -32.28
CA LEU A 795 38.99 -7.73 -33.12
C LEU A 795 40.05 -7.18 -34.07
N ASN A 796 39.65 -6.74 -35.26
CA ASN A 796 40.57 -6.16 -36.24
C ASN A 796 40.94 -4.73 -35.81
N PRO A 797 42.21 -4.39 -35.51
CA PRO A 797 42.60 -3.05 -35.05
C PRO A 797 42.41 -1.96 -36.12
N SER A 798 42.42 -2.34 -37.41
CA SER A 798 42.28 -1.42 -38.55
C SER A 798 40.82 -1.08 -38.89
N LYS A 799 39.83 -1.70 -38.23
CA LYS A 799 38.40 -1.42 -38.44
C LYS A 799 37.76 -0.78 -37.19
N PRO A 800 36.96 0.28 -37.31
CA PRO A 800 36.26 0.86 -36.17
C PRO A 800 35.18 -0.10 -35.64
N LEU A 801 34.80 0.05 -34.36
CA LEU A 801 33.83 -0.83 -33.69
C LEU A 801 32.44 -0.82 -34.37
N SER A 802 32.09 0.26 -35.08
CA SER A 802 30.86 0.38 -35.86
C SER A 802 30.79 -0.53 -37.10
N GLU A 803 31.94 -1.02 -37.58
CA GLU A 803 32.08 -1.87 -38.77
C GLU A 803 32.33 -3.35 -38.41
N GLN A 804 32.59 -3.65 -37.13
CA GLN A 804 32.81 -5.02 -36.66
C GLN A 804 31.48 -5.65 -36.27
N GLU A 805 30.66 -6.00 -37.26
CA GLU A 805 29.28 -6.44 -37.04
C GLU A 805 29.16 -7.70 -36.17
N ASP A 806 30.13 -8.61 -36.22
CA ASP A 806 30.22 -9.78 -35.31
C ASP A 806 30.22 -9.37 -33.83
N LEU A 807 30.99 -8.33 -33.47
CA LEU A 807 31.02 -7.74 -32.13
C LEU A 807 29.67 -7.13 -31.78
N ILE A 808 29.08 -6.35 -32.70
CA ILE A 808 27.79 -5.68 -32.47
C ILE A 808 26.70 -6.71 -32.18
N VAL A 809 26.65 -7.82 -32.93
CA VAL A 809 25.71 -8.92 -32.70
C VAL A 809 25.97 -9.61 -31.37
N TRP A 810 27.24 -9.84 -30.98
CA TRP A 810 27.57 -10.43 -29.68
C TRP A 810 27.15 -9.54 -28.51
N MET A 811 27.46 -8.24 -28.56
CA MET A 811 27.24 -7.23 -27.51
C MET A 811 25.76 -6.98 -27.18
N ARG A 812 24.81 -7.43 -28.01
CA ARG A 812 23.38 -7.46 -27.63
C ARG A 812 23.15 -8.50 -26.52
N ILE A 813 22.81 -8.10 -25.31
CA ILE A 813 22.55 -9.05 -24.22
C ILE A 813 21.32 -9.91 -24.52
N ALA A 814 21.47 -11.24 -24.51
CA ALA A 814 20.35 -12.18 -24.56
C ALA A 814 19.73 -12.35 -23.16
N ALA A 815 18.39 -12.25 -23.08
CA ALA A 815 17.65 -12.44 -21.83
C ALA A 815 17.41 -13.91 -21.44
N LEU A 816 17.73 -14.86 -22.34
CA LEU A 816 17.52 -16.30 -22.18
C LEU A 816 18.87 -17.03 -22.11
N PRO A 817 19.00 -18.11 -21.32
CA PRO A 817 20.24 -18.88 -21.18
C PRO A 817 20.60 -19.72 -22.41
N THR A 818 19.60 -19.99 -23.25
CA THR A 818 19.78 -20.57 -24.58
C THR A 818 19.40 -19.50 -25.60
N PHE A 819 20.32 -19.13 -26.47
CA PHE A 819 20.10 -18.04 -27.44
C PHE A 819 20.78 -18.31 -28.78
N ARG A 820 20.22 -17.72 -29.84
CA ARG A 820 20.77 -17.74 -31.21
C ARG A 820 21.31 -16.36 -31.58
N LYS A 821 22.43 -16.31 -32.27
CA LYS A 821 23.08 -15.09 -32.78
C LYS A 821 23.42 -15.26 -34.25
N LEU A 822 23.21 -14.22 -35.04
CA LEU A 822 23.47 -14.25 -36.48
C LEU A 822 24.99 -14.17 -36.72
N TYR A 823 25.54 -15.14 -37.43
CA TYR A 823 26.95 -15.21 -37.85
C TYR A 823 27.16 -14.60 -39.24
N GLY A 824 26.17 -14.74 -40.12
CA GLY A 824 26.27 -14.41 -41.54
C GLY A 824 25.04 -14.87 -42.31
N ARG A 825 25.03 -14.59 -43.62
CA ARG A 825 24.06 -15.15 -44.57
C ARG A 825 24.76 -15.79 -45.77
N ILE A 826 24.10 -16.74 -46.40
CA ILE A 826 24.47 -17.32 -47.70
C ILE A 826 23.48 -16.74 -48.72
N ASP A 827 24.01 -16.03 -49.71
CA ASP A 827 23.22 -15.32 -50.73
C ASP A 827 22.98 -16.22 -51.98
N MET A 828 22.84 -17.53 -51.75
CA MET A 828 22.65 -18.60 -52.77
C MET A 828 21.56 -19.57 -52.31
N ASP A 829 20.89 -20.22 -53.27
CA ASP A 829 19.82 -21.19 -53.02
C ASP A 829 20.40 -22.61 -52.83
N LEU A 830 19.81 -23.38 -51.91
CA LEU A 830 20.13 -24.80 -51.68
C LEU A 830 18.91 -25.66 -52.00
N GLN A 831 19.12 -26.79 -52.69
CA GLN A 831 18.04 -27.68 -53.14
C GLN A 831 17.81 -28.83 -52.15
N ALA A 832 16.58 -29.37 -52.14
CA ALA A 832 16.23 -30.56 -51.38
C ALA A 832 17.09 -31.75 -51.85
N GLY A 833 17.90 -32.30 -50.95
CA GLY A 833 18.85 -33.35 -51.25
C GLY A 833 20.31 -32.92 -51.23
N ASP A 834 20.60 -31.61 -51.34
CA ASP A 834 21.97 -31.07 -51.32
C ASP A 834 22.73 -31.57 -50.09
N ARG A 835 23.93 -32.10 -50.32
CA ARG A 835 24.92 -32.34 -49.27
C ARG A 835 25.75 -31.09 -49.10
N VAL A 836 25.52 -30.40 -47.99
CA VAL A 836 26.33 -29.26 -47.56
C VAL A 836 27.28 -29.76 -46.49
N GLU A 837 28.55 -29.50 -46.74
CA GLU A 837 29.66 -29.82 -45.87
C GLU A 837 30.13 -28.53 -45.20
N VAL A 838 30.31 -28.58 -43.88
CA VAL A 838 30.71 -27.43 -43.08
C VAL A 838 31.96 -27.76 -42.31
N THR A 839 33.02 -27.05 -42.67
CA THR A 839 34.27 -27.04 -41.92
C THR A 839 34.17 -25.91 -40.90
N MET A 840 34.38 -26.24 -39.62
CA MET A 840 34.28 -25.29 -38.52
C MET A 840 35.45 -25.41 -37.56
N GLN A 841 35.91 -24.29 -37.02
CA GLN A 841 36.91 -24.30 -35.95
C GLN A 841 36.21 -24.17 -34.60
N ASN A 842 36.35 -25.20 -33.78
CA ASN A 842 35.73 -25.32 -32.46
C ASN A 842 36.62 -24.68 -31.38
N ASN A 843 36.70 -23.35 -31.37
CA ASN A 843 37.61 -22.55 -30.52
C ASN A 843 36.97 -22.04 -29.21
N TYR A 844 35.65 -21.84 -29.17
CA TYR A 844 34.98 -21.19 -28.04
C TYR A 844 34.74 -22.16 -26.88
N ASN A 845 35.24 -21.84 -25.69
CA ASN A 845 35.11 -22.70 -24.51
C ASN A 845 33.71 -22.65 -23.89
N SER A 846 32.85 -23.60 -24.30
CA SER A 846 31.58 -23.88 -23.60
C SER A 846 31.66 -25.03 -22.59
N TYR A 847 32.74 -25.81 -22.60
CA TYR A 847 32.82 -27.05 -21.82
C TYR A 847 33.03 -26.79 -20.32
N SER A 848 33.75 -25.71 -19.96
CA SER A 848 34.01 -25.31 -18.58
C SER A 848 32.74 -25.08 -17.75
N PHE A 849 31.63 -24.68 -18.39
CA PHE A 849 30.32 -24.49 -17.76
C PHE A 849 29.25 -25.49 -18.25
N ASN A 850 29.67 -26.60 -18.87
CA ASN A 850 28.78 -27.64 -19.41
C ASN A 850 27.70 -27.09 -20.39
N GLY A 851 28.08 -26.07 -21.17
CA GLY A 851 27.29 -25.45 -22.22
C GLY A 851 27.41 -26.19 -23.55
N LYS A 852 26.34 -26.14 -24.35
CA LYS A 852 26.22 -26.83 -25.65
C LYS A 852 26.35 -25.83 -26.79
N LYS A 853 26.78 -26.31 -27.96
CA LYS A 853 26.96 -25.49 -29.17
C LYS A 853 26.32 -26.18 -30.38
N SER A 854 25.47 -25.44 -31.07
CA SER A 854 24.82 -25.88 -32.31
C SER A 854 24.93 -24.82 -33.40
N LEU A 855 25.11 -25.29 -34.63
CA LEU A 855 25.00 -24.49 -35.85
C LEU A 855 23.56 -24.58 -36.35
N VAL A 856 22.99 -23.45 -36.75
CA VAL A 856 21.62 -23.35 -37.24
C VAL A 856 21.60 -22.64 -38.59
N LEU A 857 21.03 -23.29 -39.62
CA LEU A 857 20.69 -22.63 -40.88
C LEU A 857 19.19 -22.41 -40.94
N SER A 858 18.75 -21.21 -41.33
CA SER A 858 17.33 -20.85 -41.45
C SER A 858 17.07 -20.03 -42.70
N THR A 859 16.00 -20.34 -43.44
CA THR A 859 15.39 -19.32 -44.29
C THR A 859 14.62 -18.30 -43.45
N ALA A 860 14.12 -17.22 -44.04
CA ALA A 860 13.15 -16.34 -43.42
C ALA A 860 11.98 -16.09 -44.38
N GLY A 861 10.76 -16.08 -43.85
CA GLY A 861 9.58 -15.59 -44.56
C GLY A 861 9.32 -14.11 -44.26
N TRP A 862 8.27 -13.56 -44.84
CA TRP A 862 7.79 -12.20 -44.54
C TRP A 862 7.43 -12.00 -43.05
N LEU A 863 6.99 -13.08 -42.38
CA LEU A 863 6.72 -13.13 -40.93
C LEU A 863 7.99 -13.31 -40.06
N GLY A 864 9.16 -13.39 -40.70
CA GLY A 864 10.45 -13.67 -40.08
C GLY A 864 10.84 -15.17 -40.08
N GLY A 865 11.59 -15.58 -39.06
CA GLY A 865 11.98 -16.98 -38.85
C GLY A 865 10.83 -17.88 -38.38
N LYS A 866 11.13 -19.15 -38.09
CA LYS A 866 10.12 -20.17 -37.79
C LYS A 866 9.42 -19.91 -36.44
N ASN A 867 8.20 -19.40 -36.49
CA ASN A 867 7.33 -19.20 -35.33
C ASN A 867 5.86 -19.42 -35.68
N ALA A 868 5.34 -20.60 -35.35
CA ALA A 868 3.93 -20.93 -35.57
C ALA A 868 2.97 -20.37 -34.50
N PHE A 869 3.45 -19.73 -33.40
CA PHE A 869 2.57 -19.25 -32.32
C PHE A 869 1.46 -18.39 -32.88
N LEU A 870 1.87 -17.38 -33.64
CA LEU A 870 1.02 -16.25 -33.98
C LEU A 870 -0.20 -16.72 -34.75
N GLY A 871 0.03 -17.61 -35.71
CA GLY A 871 -1.05 -18.18 -36.50
C GLY A 871 -1.96 -19.11 -35.68
N ARG A 872 -1.42 -19.87 -34.71
CA ARG A 872 -2.28 -20.66 -33.80
C ARG A 872 -3.09 -19.77 -32.86
N ALA A 873 -2.53 -18.67 -32.36
CA ALA A 873 -3.23 -17.73 -31.49
C ALA A 873 -4.41 -17.05 -32.22
N TYR A 874 -4.17 -16.49 -33.41
CA TYR A 874 -5.24 -15.92 -34.24
C TYR A 874 -6.32 -16.95 -34.59
N ALA A 875 -5.93 -18.19 -34.96
CA ALA A 875 -6.89 -19.25 -35.26
C ALA A 875 -7.73 -19.66 -34.03
N ILE A 876 -7.12 -19.78 -32.85
CA ILE A 876 -7.82 -20.16 -31.60
C ILE A 876 -8.78 -19.06 -31.16
N VAL A 877 -8.34 -17.79 -31.15
CA VAL A 877 -9.20 -16.66 -30.74
C VAL A 877 -10.33 -16.45 -31.74
N GLY A 878 -10.05 -16.53 -33.04
CA GLY A 878 -11.08 -16.43 -34.09
C GLY A 878 -12.13 -17.54 -33.99
N LEU A 879 -11.70 -18.80 -33.76
CA LEU A 879 -12.61 -19.92 -33.55
C LEU A 879 -13.45 -19.76 -32.27
N ALA A 880 -12.86 -19.29 -31.18
CA ALA A 880 -13.57 -19.02 -29.94
C ALA A 880 -14.65 -17.92 -30.10
N CYS A 881 -14.34 -16.84 -30.82
CA CYS A 881 -15.31 -15.78 -31.12
C CYS A 881 -16.46 -16.30 -31.99
N PHE A 882 -16.16 -17.11 -33.01
CA PHE A 882 -17.17 -17.70 -33.90
C PHE A 882 -18.10 -18.67 -33.17
N LEU A 883 -17.56 -19.55 -32.32
CA LEU A 883 -18.34 -20.48 -31.50
C LEU A 883 -19.20 -19.74 -30.45
N LEU A 884 -18.66 -18.69 -29.84
CA LEU A 884 -19.42 -17.86 -28.89
C LEU A 884 -20.58 -17.13 -29.60
N ALA A 885 -20.36 -16.63 -30.82
CA ALA A 885 -21.42 -15.99 -31.61
C ALA A 885 -22.55 -16.98 -31.97
N LEU A 886 -22.21 -18.21 -32.37
CA LEU A 886 -23.19 -19.27 -32.62
C LEU A 886 -24.00 -19.61 -31.36
N LEU A 887 -23.34 -19.72 -30.21
CA LEU A 887 -24.00 -20.01 -28.93
C LEU A 887 -24.94 -18.87 -28.49
N LEU A 888 -24.52 -17.61 -28.66
CA LEU A 888 -25.35 -16.44 -28.38
C LEU A 888 -26.55 -16.34 -29.35
N ALA A 889 -26.36 -16.68 -30.63
CA ALA A 889 -27.45 -16.75 -31.59
C ALA A 889 -28.46 -17.85 -31.24
N LEU A 890 -27.99 -19.04 -30.86
CA LEU A 890 -28.84 -20.14 -30.39
C LEU A 890 -29.66 -19.75 -29.15
N LEU A 891 -29.04 -19.14 -28.15
CA LEU A 891 -29.74 -18.66 -26.96
C LEU A 891 -30.78 -17.58 -27.30
N TYR A 892 -30.50 -16.69 -28.23
CA TYR A 892 -31.44 -15.67 -28.69
C TYR A 892 -32.64 -16.27 -29.46
N PHE A 893 -32.43 -17.32 -30.26
CA PHE A 893 -33.49 -18.06 -30.93
C PHE A 893 -34.36 -18.88 -29.97
N VAL A 894 -33.79 -19.45 -28.92
CA VAL A 894 -34.52 -20.26 -27.91
C VAL A 894 -35.28 -19.38 -26.92
N PHE A 895 -34.78 -18.17 -26.62
CA PHE A 895 -35.39 -17.22 -25.71
C PHE A 895 -35.68 -15.87 -26.41
N PRO A 896 -36.69 -15.81 -27.30
CA PRO A 896 -37.08 -14.57 -27.96
C PRO A 896 -37.65 -13.56 -26.94
N MET A 897 -37.00 -12.41 -26.83
CA MET A 897 -37.43 -11.31 -25.96
C MET A 897 -38.74 -10.70 -26.47
N ARG A 898 -39.79 -10.66 -25.64
CA ARG A 898 -41.02 -9.90 -25.94
C ARG A 898 -40.80 -8.40 -25.76
N GLU A 899 -41.47 -7.60 -26.58
CA GLU A 899 -41.31 -6.13 -26.66
C GLU A 899 -41.83 -5.34 -25.44
N GLU A 900 -42.54 -5.98 -24.50
CA GLU A 900 -43.13 -5.31 -23.33
C GLU A 900 -42.11 -4.76 -22.31
N HIS A 901 -40.81 -4.98 -22.51
CA HIS A 901 -39.72 -4.48 -21.65
C HIS A 901 -39.01 -3.20 -22.16
N LEU A 902 -39.57 -2.49 -23.14
CA LEU A 902 -38.97 -1.28 -23.72
C LEU A 902 -39.20 0.03 -22.92
N SER A 903 -39.92 -0.01 -21.80
CA SER A 903 -40.24 1.19 -21.00
C SER A 903 -40.11 1.01 -19.47
N LEU A 904 -38.91 0.68 -18.98
CA LEU A 904 -38.32 1.37 -17.81
C LEU A 904 -36.82 1.00 -17.65
N HIS A 905 -36.04 1.91 -17.04
CA HIS A 905 -34.59 1.74 -16.89
C HIS A 905 -34.19 0.59 -15.96
N TYR A 906 -33.62 -0.50 -16.49
CA TYR A 906 -32.48 -1.21 -15.86
C TYR A 906 -31.79 -2.19 -16.85
N ILE A 907 -30.69 -1.77 -17.47
CA ILE A 907 -29.74 -2.68 -18.13
C ILE A 907 -28.48 -2.74 -17.25
N PRO A 908 -27.96 -3.93 -16.88
CA PRO A 908 -26.82 -4.01 -15.96
C PRO A 908 -25.54 -3.45 -16.59
N ALA A 909 -24.91 -2.47 -15.92
CA ALA A 909 -23.67 -1.81 -16.35
C ALA A 909 -22.48 -2.75 -16.64
N ARG A 910 -22.55 -4.03 -16.22
CA ARG A 910 -21.59 -5.07 -16.61
C ARG A 910 -21.53 -5.32 -18.12
N PHE A 911 -22.62 -5.13 -18.88
CA PHE A 911 -22.63 -5.44 -20.32
C PHE A 911 -21.93 -4.34 -21.15
N GLU A 912 -22.23 -3.07 -20.87
CA GLU A 912 -21.48 -1.93 -21.46
C GLU A 912 -20.01 -1.95 -21.06
N TYR A 913 -19.70 -2.17 -19.76
CA TYR A 913 -18.32 -2.21 -19.29
C TYR A 913 -17.53 -3.37 -19.92
N MET A 914 -18.17 -4.53 -20.14
CA MET A 914 -17.52 -5.68 -20.77
C MET A 914 -17.22 -5.42 -22.26
N ILE A 915 -18.10 -4.74 -23.00
CA ILE A 915 -17.85 -4.43 -24.42
C ILE A 915 -16.85 -3.27 -24.56
N GLN A 916 -16.93 -2.23 -23.72
CA GLN A 916 -15.94 -1.16 -23.70
C GLN A 916 -14.54 -1.65 -23.29
N THR A 917 -14.41 -2.52 -22.28
CA THR A 917 -13.11 -3.10 -21.89
C THR A 917 -12.57 -4.13 -22.87
N TRP A 918 -13.42 -4.74 -23.72
CA TRP A 918 -13.00 -5.60 -24.83
C TRP A 918 -12.49 -4.75 -26.01
N LEU A 919 -13.26 -3.74 -26.45
CA LEU A 919 -12.86 -2.81 -27.53
C LEU A 919 -11.61 -1.98 -27.19
N LEU A 920 -11.43 -1.56 -25.94
CA LEU A 920 -10.24 -0.82 -25.50
C LEU A 920 -8.99 -1.71 -25.27
N LYS A 921 -9.15 -3.04 -25.14
CA LYS A 921 -8.00 -3.96 -25.04
C LYS A 921 -7.40 -4.35 -26.40
N GLU A 922 -8.22 -4.42 -27.45
CA GLU A 922 -7.79 -4.85 -28.79
C GLU A 922 -6.85 -3.85 -29.50
N PHE A 923 -6.82 -2.56 -29.12
CA PHE A 923 -5.97 -1.56 -29.79
C PHE A 923 -4.45 -1.69 -29.54
N ASN A 924 -4.00 -2.72 -28.81
CA ASN A 924 -2.59 -2.96 -28.46
C ASN A 924 -1.99 -4.24 -29.09
N ILE A 925 -2.55 -4.69 -30.22
CA ILE A 925 -2.17 -5.90 -30.98
C ILE A 925 -0.65 -6.11 -31.09
N VAL A 926 0.14 -5.05 -31.34
CA VAL A 926 1.60 -5.14 -31.56
C VAL A 926 2.38 -5.71 -30.36
N ASN A 927 1.94 -5.47 -29.13
CA ASN A 927 2.64 -5.92 -27.92
C ASN A 927 2.26 -7.35 -27.52
N ALA A 928 0.99 -7.74 -27.67
CA ALA A 928 0.55 -9.13 -27.45
C ALA A 928 1.27 -10.11 -28.41
N LEU A 929 1.46 -9.67 -29.66
CA LEU A 929 2.23 -10.34 -30.72
C LEU A 929 3.68 -10.72 -30.35
N GLN A 930 4.32 -9.98 -29.44
CA GLN A 930 5.71 -10.22 -29.04
C GLN A 930 5.83 -11.22 -27.88
N SER A 931 4.97 -11.15 -26.86
CA SER A 931 4.96 -12.11 -25.74
C SER A 931 4.60 -13.51 -26.22
N ALA A 932 3.57 -13.59 -27.06
CA ALA A 932 3.18 -14.74 -27.88
C ALA A 932 4.38 -15.51 -28.47
N LYS A 933 5.31 -14.79 -29.11
CA LYS A 933 6.46 -15.39 -29.80
C LYS A 933 7.43 -16.16 -28.89
N GLN A 934 7.46 -15.87 -27.59
CA GLN A 934 8.35 -16.57 -26.64
C GLN A 934 7.74 -17.89 -26.11
N GLU A 935 6.43 -17.95 -25.85
CA GLU A 935 5.78 -19.11 -25.24
C GLU A 935 5.81 -20.36 -26.14
N PHE A 936 5.63 -20.22 -27.46
CA PHE A 936 5.70 -21.37 -28.38
C PHE A 936 7.09 -21.91 -28.61
N GLN A 937 8.11 -21.06 -28.63
CA GLN A 937 9.47 -21.55 -28.83
C GLN A 937 9.89 -22.43 -27.63
N LEU A 938 9.30 -22.18 -26.45
CA LEU A 938 9.39 -23.07 -25.31
C LEU A 938 8.51 -24.34 -25.47
N ALA A 939 7.23 -24.20 -25.85
CA ALA A 939 6.31 -25.33 -26.01
C ALA A 939 6.73 -26.34 -27.09
N ALA A 940 7.26 -25.86 -28.22
CA ALA A 940 7.74 -26.70 -29.32
C ALA A 940 8.96 -27.56 -28.96
N SER A 941 9.68 -27.24 -27.87
CA SER A 941 10.80 -28.03 -27.38
C SER A 941 10.38 -29.26 -26.55
N LYS A 942 9.18 -29.23 -25.96
CA LYS A 942 8.65 -30.32 -25.10
C LYS A 942 7.84 -31.37 -25.87
N ALA A 943 7.30 -31.03 -27.05
CA ALA A 943 6.45 -31.90 -27.85
C ALA A 943 7.23 -32.91 -28.71
N LYS A 944 7.98 -33.84 -28.07
CA LYS A 944 8.58 -34.99 -28.78
C LYS A 944 8.69 -36.26 -27.92
N LEU A 945 7.62 -36.65 -27.23
CA LEU A 945 7.43 -38.03 -26.79
C LEU A 945 5.95 -38.39 -26.56
N SER A 946 5.60 -39.66 -26.80
CA SER A 946 4.34 -40.35 -26.50
C SER A 946 3.06 -39.91 -27.24
N SER A 947 2.61 -40.79 -28.14
CA SER A 947 1.27 -40.82 -28.71
C SER A 947 0.25 -41.38 -27.70
N ARG A 948 -0.72 -40.56 -27.26
CA ARG A 948 -1.88 -41.05 -26.48
C ARG A 948 -3.16 -40.21 -26.66
N THR A 949 -3.28 -39.52 -27.80
CA THR A 949 -4.28 -38.45 -28.01
C THR A 949 -5.39 -38.79 -29.00
N MET A 950 -5.45 -40.02 -29.54
CA MET A 950 -6.51 -40.42 -30.49
C MET A 950 -7.69 -41.18 -29.86
N GLU A 951 -7.55 -41.79 -28.67
CA GLU A 951 -8.67 -42.46 -28.01
C GLU A 951 -9.69 -41.48 -27.38
N LYS A 952 -9.24 -40.28 -26.99
CA LYS A 952 -10.13 -39.24 -26.41
C LYS A 952 -11.07 -38.56 -27.41
N ALA A 953 -10.83 -38.71 -28.71
CA ALA A 953 -11.70 -38.12 -29.74
C ALA A 953 -12.97 -38.97 -30.00
N ALA A 954 -12.91 -40.28 -29.79
CA ALA A 954 -14.04 -41.18 -30.02
C ALA A 954 -15.13 -41.06 -28.94
N GLY A 955 -14.74 -40.89 -27.67
CA GLY A 955 -15.69 -40.78 -26.55
C GLY A 955 -16.60 -39.55 -26.61
N PHE A 956 -16.15 -38.45 -27.23
CA PHE A 956 -16.91 -37.20 -27.29
C PHE A 956 -18.04 -37.21 -28.33
N LEU A 957 -17.95 -38.07 -29.35
CA LEU A 957 -18.99 -38.21 -30.38
C LEU A 957 -20.14 -39.14 -29.95
N SER A 958 -19.93 -39.98 -28.93
CA SER A 958 -20.96 -40.88 -28.41
C SER A 958 -22.00 -40.20 -27.53
N SER A 959 -21.74 -39.00 -26.98
CA SER A 959 -22.66 -38.33 -26.05
C SER A 959 -23.63 -37.35 -26.72
N LEU A 960 -23.62 -37.26 -28.06
CA LEU A 960 -24.40 -36.28 -28.83
C LEU A 960 -25.64 -36.86 -29.54
N LEU A 961 -25.81 -38.20 -29.50
CA LEU A 961 -26.92 -38.91 -30.13
C LEU A 961 -27.43 -40.03 -29.20
N GLY A 962 -28.15 -39.65 -28.15
CA GLY A 962 -28.80 -40.57 -27.22
C GLY A 962 -29.57 -39.81 -26.15
N GLY A 963 -30.90 -39.93 -26.16
CA GLY A 963 -31.75 -39.39 -25.10
C GLY A 963 -31.97 -40.41 -24.00
N GLY A 964 -31.95 -39.96 -22.74
CA GLY A 964 -32.38 -40.73 -21.58
C GLY A 964 -31.33 -41.69 -20.99
N GLU A 965 -30.60 -41.21 -19.96
CA GLU A 965 -30.36 -41.86 -18.66
C GLU A 965 -29.18 -41.16 -17.94
N GLU A 966 -29.29 -40.96 -16.62
CA GLU A 966 -28.18 -40.44 -15.80
C GLU A 966 -27.11 -41.52 -15.66
N VAL A 967 -26.08 -41.51 -16.52
CA VAL A 967 -24.89 -42.34 -16.34
C VAL A 967 -24.23 -41.97 -15.00
N PRO A 968 -24.04 -42.91 -14.05
CA PRO A 968 -23.42 -42.60 -12.76
C PRO A 968 -21.98 -42.12 -12.94
N GLN A 969 -21.74 -40.82 -12.73
CA GLN A 969 -20.39 -40.30 -12.64
C GLN A 969 -19.74 -40.87 -11.38
N GLU A 970 -18.58 -41.54 -11.50
CA GLU A 970 -17.87 -42.03 -10.31
C GLU A 970 -17.41 -40.85 -9.41
N PRO A 971 -17.51 -40.98 -8.08
CA PRO A 971 -17.05 -39.94 -7.16
C PRO A 971 -15.53 -39.80 -7.23
N ALA A 972 -15.04 -38.57 -7.36
CA ALA A 972 -13.61 -38.27 -7.44
C ALA A 972 -12.90 -38.35 -6.07
N ALA A 973 -13.68 -38.31 -4.99
CA ALA A 973 -13.26 -38.44 -3.59
C ALA A 973 -14.49 -38.66 -2.70
N THR A 974 -14.29 -38.97 -1.42
CA THR A 974 -15.32 -38.92 -0.37
C THR A 974 -14.94 -37.94 0.73
N VAL A 975 -15.92 -37.36 1.43
CA VAL A 975 -15.68 -36.51 2.59
C VAL A 975 -15.22 -37.36 3.78
N ARG A 976 -13.93 -37.31 4.10
CA ARG A 976 -13.29 -38.10 5.16
C ARG A 976 -13.53 -37.53 6.55
N SER A 977 -13.53 -36.21 6.69
CA SER A 977 -13.81 -35.52 7.96
C SER A 977 -14.30 -34.10 7.72
N ILE A 978 -15.21 -33.63 8.57
CA ILE A 978 -15.65 -32.24 8.61
C ILE A 978 -15.10 -31.62 9.89
N LEU A 979 -14.41 -30.48 9.75
CA LEU A 979 -13.67 -29.85 10.83
C LEU A 979 -14.17 -28.42 11.05
N ILE A 980 -14.57 -28.14 12.29
CA ILE A 980 -15.06 -26.83 12.73
C ILE A 980 -14.05 -26.25 13.71
N TYR A 981 -13.75 -24.95 13.61
CA TYR A 981 -12.87 -24.24 14.53
C TYR A 981 -13.64 -23.15 15.26
N PRO A 982 -14.43 -23.46 16.32
CA PRO A 982 -15.34 -22.48 16.92
C PRO A 982 -14.62 -21.20 17.35
N ILE A 983 -13.52 -21.35 18.08
CA ILE A 983 -12.61 -20.26 18.42
C ILE A 983 -11.51 -20.19 17.35
N LYS A 984 -11.47 -19.06 16.62
CA LYS A 984 -10.38 -18.74 15.70
C LYS A 984 -9.04 -18.90 16.41
N SER A 985 -8.10 -19.57 15.74
CA SER A 985 -6.75 -19.86 16.27
C SER A 985 -6.65 -20.98 17.31
N CYS A 986 -7.75 -21.56 17.78
CA CYS A 986 -7.72 -22.76 18.63
C CYS A 986 -7.77 -24.06 17.81
N ARG A 987 -7.69 -25.22 18.49
CA ARG A 987 -7.91 -26.54 17.88
C ARG A 987 -9.31 -26.62 17.26
N GLY A 988 -9.47 -27.52 16.28
CA GLY A 988 -10.76 -27.81 15.66
C GLY A 988 -11.35 -29.10 16.18
N ILE A 989 -12.67 -29.18 16.15
CA ILE A 989 -13.46 -30.39 16.44
C ILE A 989 -13.86 -31.08 15.14
N SER A 990 -13.83 -32.40 15.14
CA SER A 990 -14.37 -33.20 14.04
C SER A 990 -15.84 -33.50 14.31
N VAL A 991 -16.70 -33.29 13.31
CA VAL A 991 -18.15 -33.48 13.41
C VAL A 991 -18.64 -34.44 12.32
N PRO A 992 -19.67 -35.27 12.59
CA PRO A 992 -20.19 -36.23 11.61
C PRO A 992 -20.96 -35.54 10.46
N GLN A 993 -21.48 -34.35 10.70
CA GLN A 993 -22.19 -33.52 9.74
C GLN A 993 -22.08 -32.04 10.13
N ALA A 994 -22.21 -31.11 9.17
CA ALA A 994 -22.23 -29.67 9.44
C ALA A 994 -23.19 -28.91 8.51
N PRO A 995 -24.10 -28.06 9.05
CA PRO A 995 -24.96 -27.19 8.25
C PRO A 995 -24.18 -25.99 7.68
N ILE A 996 -24.55 -25.55 6.48
CA ILE A 996 -23.98 -24.36 5.81
C ILE A 996 -24.86 -23.13 6.05
N THR A 997 -24.24 -22.07 6.57
CA THR A 997 -24.83 -20.74 6.77
C THR A 997 -24.46 -19.80 5.61
N SER A 998 -24.85 -18.53 5.71
CA SER A 998 -24.43 -17.47 4.78
C SER A 998 -22.92 -17.17 4.82
N THR A 999 -22.21 -17.61 5.88
CA THR A 999 -20.83 -17.24 6.23
C THR A 999 -19.84 -18.40 6.34
N GLY A 1000 -20.28 -19.66 6.19
CA GLY A 1000 -19.44 -20.85 6.28
C GLY A 1000 -20.19 -22.08 6.81
N PHE A 1001 -19.50 -22.96 7.53
CA PHE A 1001 -20.19 -23.93 8.38
C PHE A 1001 -20.70 -23.27 9.65
N ARG A 1002 -21.81 -23.78 10.19
CA ARG A 1002 -22.36 -23.36 11.49
C ARG A 1002 -21.28 -23.45 12.58
N TRP A 1003 -21.18 -22.42 13.40
CA TRP A 1003 -20.19 -22.24 14.48
C TRP A 1003 -18.72 -22.04 14.06
N ASP A 1004 -18.34 -22.19 12.78
CA ASP A 1004 -16.93 -22.07 12.39
C ASP A 1004 -16.39 -20.63 12.51
N ARG A 1005 -15.31 -20.47 13.28
CA ARG A 1005 -14.58 -19.21 13.51
C ARG A 1005 -15.51 -18.06 13.93
N GLN A 1006 -16.55 -18.39 14.70
CA GLN A 1006 -17.51 -17.44 15.24
C GLN A 1006 -16.98 -16.73 16.50
N TRP A 1007 -16.05 -17.34 17.23
CA TRP A 1007 -15.36 -16.73 18.36
C TRP A 1007 -13.91 -16.36 18.02
N VAL A 1008 -13.37 -15.37 18.74
CA VAL A 1008 -11.93 -15.05 18.73
C VAL A 1008 -11.48 -14.55 20.10
N VAL A 1009 -10.26 -14.89 20.51
CA VAL A 1009 -9.65 -14.27 21.70
C VAL A 1009 -9.02 -12.95 21.31
N VAL A 1010 -9.39 -11.86 21.97
CA VAL A 1010 -8.81 -10.52 21.80
C VAL A 1010 -7.96 -10.13 23.01
N ASN A 1011 -7.02 -9.21 22.82
CA ASN A 1011 -6.33 -8.54 23.92
C ASN A 1011 -7.17 -7.38 24.49
N SER A 1012 -6.66 -6.70 25.52
CA SER A 1012 -7.25 -5.49 26.12
C SER A 1012 -7.50 -4.30 25.17
N LYS A 1013 -7.03 -4.35 23.92
CA LYS A 1013 -7.26 -3.33 22.87
C LYS A 1013 -8.21 -3.83 21.77
N GLY A 1014 -8.99 -4.90 22.02
CA GLY A 1014 -9.90 -5.49 21.04
C GLY A 1014 -9.22 -6.22 19.87
N ARG A 1015 -7.88 -6.29 19.82
CA ARG A 1015 -7.15 -6.92 18.71
C ARG A 1015 -7.10 -8.44 18.89
N ALA A 1016 -7.56 -9.17 17.88
CA ALA A 1016 -7.54 -10.63 17.86
C ALA A 1016 -6.13 -11.22 17.97
N TYR A 1017 -5.96 -12.20 18.86
CA TYR A 1017 -4.79 -13.06 18.87
C TYR A 1017 -4.86 -14.10 17.73
N THR A 1018 -3.68 -14.44 17.22
CA THR A 1018 -3.50 -15.57 16.31
C THR A 1018 -2.41 -16.50 16.83
N GLN A 1019 -2.39 -17.76 16.40
CA GLN A 1019 -1.31 -18.70 16.75
C GLN A 1019 0.09 -18.12 16.41
N ARG A 1020 0.20 -17.25 15.39
CA ARG A 1020 1.45 -16.57 15.03
C ARG A 1020 2.03 -15.68 16.14
N VAL A 1021 1.18 -15.16 17.02
CA VAL A 1021 1.52 -14.22 18.11
C VAL A 1021 1.41 -14.90 19.49
N LYS A 1022 0.45 -15.82 19.65
CA LYS A 1022 0.26 -16.64 20.86
C LYS A 1022 0.16 -18.13 20.47
N PRO A 1023 1.29 -18.82 20.24
CA PRO A 1023 1.30 -20.24 19.86
C PRO A 1023 0.55 -21.17 20.83
N LYS A 1024 0.49 -20.81 22.13
CA LYS A 1024 -0.33 -21.48 23.16
C LYS A 1024 -1.81 -21.64 22.82
N LEU A 1025 -2.37 -20.86 21.88
CA LEU A 1025 -3.72 -21.08 21.35
C LEU A 1025 -3.88 -22.47 20.69
N ALA A 1026 -2.79 -23.05 20.19
CA ALA A 1026 -2.80 -24.40 19.61
C ALA A 1026 -3.06 -25.52 20.64
N LEU A 1027 -2.96 -25.21 21.93
CA LEU A 1027 -3.24 -26.10 23.06
C LEU A 1027 -4.64 -25.89 23.66
N VAL A 1028 -5.39 -24.91 23.16
CA VAL A 1028 -6.75 -24.65 23.62
C VAL A 1028 -7.69 -25.59 22.87
N GLU A 1029 -8.33 -26.45 23.63
CA GLU A 1029 -9.35 -27.40 23.20
C GLU A 1029 -10.74 -26.85 23.44
N VAL A 1030 -11.67 -27.28 22.59
CA VAL A 1030 -13.03 -26.77 22.53
C VAL A 1030 -13.97 -27.95 22.32
N GLU A 1031 -15.10 -27.96 23.00
CA GLU A 1031 -16.11 -29.00 22.96
C GLU A 1031 -17.50 -28.33 22.86
N MET A 1032 -18.40 -28.91 22.08
CA MET A 1032 -19.77 -28.42 21.85
C MET A 1032 -20.75 -29.61 21.84
N PRO A 1033 -22.04 -29.39 22.17
CA PRO A 1033 -23.05 -30.43 22.08
C PRO A 1033 -23.13 -30.99 20.64
N PRO A 1034 -23.08 -32.32 20.41
CA PRO A 1034 -23.13 -32.91 19.07
C PRO A 1034 -24.33 -32.46 18.24
N GLU A 1035 -25.48 -32.28 18.89
CA GLU A 1035 -26.73 -31.79 18.32
C GLU A 1035 -26.65 -30.33 17.83
N ALA A 1036 -25.66 -29.54 18.27
CA ALA A 1036 -25.44 -28.18 17.78
C ALA A 1036 -25.12 -28.10 16.28
N PHE A 1037 -24.77 -29.23 15.66
CA PHE A 1037 -24.53 -29.40 14.23
C PHE A 1037 -25.71 -30.03 13.47
N ALA A 1038 -26.89 -30.10 14.08
CA ALA A 1038 -28.14 -30.35 13.35
C ALA A 1038 -28.69 -29.05 12.72
N GLU A 1039 -29.41 -29.19 11.61
CA GLU A 1039 -29.89 -28.06 10.79
C GLU A 1039 -30.87 -27.15 11.55
N GLU A 1040 -31.83 -27.73 12.28
CA GLU A 1040 -32.91 -27.00 12.98
C GLU A 1040 -32.64 -26.79 14.49
N TRP A 1041 -31.47 -27.19 15.01
CA TRP A 1041 -31.17 -27.07 16.44
C TRP A 1041 -31.03 -25.62 16.90
N ARG A 1042 -31.47 -25.32 18.13
CA ARG A 1042 -31.32 -24.02 18.80
C ARG A 1042 -30.74 -24.22 20.20
N PRO A 1043 -29.87 -23.32 20.68
CA PRO A 1043 -29.31 -23.44 22.02
C PRO A 1043 -30.37 -23.24 23.10
N THR A 1044 -30.35 -24.13 24.09
CA THR A 1044 -31.09 -24.04 25.35
C THR A 1044 -30.24 -23.38 26.43
N ALA A 1045 -30.83 -23.11 27.61
CA ALA A 1045 -30.08 -22.60 28.77
C ALA A 1045 -28.91 -23.53 29.19
N ASP A 1046 -29.03 -24.84 28.96
CA ASP A 1046 -28.01 -25.84 29.26
C ASP A 1046 -27.00 -26.08 28.12
N SER A 1047 -27.05 -25.27 27.06
CA SER A 1047 -26.17 -25.40 25.89
C SER A 1047 -24.90 -24.57 26.05
N TYR A 1048 -23.75 -25.22 26.25
CA TYR A 1048 -22.46 -24.55 26.50
C TYR A 1048 -21.41 -24.89 25.44
N LEU A 1049 -20.57 -23.90 25.12
CA LEU A 1049 -19.23 -24.10 24.55
C LEU A 1049 -18.26 -24.36 25.72
N VAL A 1050 -17.66 -25.55 25.78
CA VAL A 1050 -16.70 -25.90 26.83
C VAL A 1050 -15.28 -25.69 26.29
N VAL A 1051 -14.44 -24.99 27.05
CA VAL A 1051 -13.06 -24.66 26.69
C VAL A 1051 -12.10 -25.24 27.72
N ARG A 1052 -11.01 -25.87 27.26
CA ARG A 1052 -10.01 -26.53 28.09
C ARG A 1052 -8.61 -26.15 27.63
N ALA A 1053 -7.64 -26.10 28.54
CA ALA A 1053 -6.22 -25.93 28.22
C ALA A 1053 -5.34 -26.54 29.33
N PRO A 1054 -4.06 -26.88 29.04
CA PRO A 1054 -3.16 -27.44 30.05
C PRO A 1054 -2.98 -26.52 31.26
N GLY A 1055 -3.26 -27.05 32.46
CA GLY A 1055 -3.12 -26.32 33.72
C GLY A 1055 -4.26 -25.35 34.05
N MET A 1056 -5.41 -25.44 33.36
CA MET A 1056 -6.60 -24.63 33.60
C MET A 1056 -7.83 -25.53 33.82
N ASP A 1057 -8.71 -25.13 34.74
CA ASP A 1057 -10.02 -25.77 34.91
C ASP A 1057 -10.92 -25.56 33.67
N PRO A 1058 -11.92 -26.42 33.39
CA PRO A 1058 -12.78 -26.26 32.22
C PRO A 1058 -13.72 -25.05 32.32
N LEU A 1059 -13.63 -24.11 31.36
CA LEU A 1059 -14.53 -22.97 31.23
C LEU A 1059 -15.80 -23.36 30.46
N LYS A 1060 -16.98 -22.90 30.90
CA LYS A 1060 -18.25 -23.09 30.17
C LYS A 1060 -18.82 -21.74 29.73
N ILE A 1061 -19.06 -21.57 28.44
CA ILE A 1061 -19.62 -20.34 27.87
C ILE A 1061 -21.05 -20.62 27.36
N PRO A 1062 -22.10 -19.96 27.86
CA PRO A 1062 -23.48 -20.22 27.44
C PRO A 1062 -23.74 -19.79 25.99
N LEU A 1063 -24.36 -20.67 25.19
CA LEU A 1063 -24.67 -20.39 23.78
C LEU A 1063 -25.94 -19.54 23.60
N SER A 1064 -26.83 -19.51 24.58
CA SER A 1064 -28.13 -18.80 24.56
C SER A 1064 -28.14 -17.46 25.30
N ALA A 1065 -27.04 -17.04 25.92
CA ALA A 1065 -27.01 -15.80 26.70
C ALA A 1065 -27.09 -14.53 25.83
N GLU A 1066 -27.85 -13.54 26.31
CA GLU A 1066 -27.73 -12.16 25.85
C GLU A 1066 -26.40 -11.59 26.36
N GLN A 1067 -25.57 -11.09 25.45
CA GLN A 1067 -24.22 -10.63 25.76
C GLN A 1067 -24.07 -9.13 25.52
N ALA A 1068 -23.23 -8.49 26.34
CA ALA A 1068 -22.85 -7.10 26.14
C ALA A 1068 -22.17 -6.92 24.77
N ILE A 1069 -22.59 -5.91 24.02
CA ILE A 1069 -21.94 -5.53 22.76
C ILE A 1069 -20.73 -4.66 23.12
N ILE A 1070 -19.55 -5.11 22.72
CA ILE A 1070 -18.35 -4.28 22.69
C ILE A 1070 -18.09 -3.79 21.28
N ASN A 1071 -17.65 -2.55 21.16
CA ASN A 1071 -17.13 -2.00 19.92
C ASN A 1071 -15.59 -2.18 19.90
N ASP A 1072 -14.95 -1.84 18.77
CA ASP A 1072 -13.49 -1.82 18.59
C ASP A 1072 -12.78 -3.19 18.60
N VAL A 1073 -13.50 -4.28 18.27
CA VAL A 1073 -12.88 -5.58 17.96
C VAL A 1073 -12.24 -5.53 16.57
N SER A 1074 -10.96 -5.86 16.46
CA SER A 1074 -10.20 -5.78 15.20
C SER A 1074 -9.54 -7.11 14.82
N VAL A 1075 -9.77 -7.52 13.56
CA VAL A 1075 -9.27 -8.76 12.95
C VAL A 1075 -8.71 -8.44 11.56
N TRP A 1076 -7.39 -8.39 11.45
CA TRP A 1076 -6.65 -7.89 10.29
C TRP A 1076 -6.98 -6.41 9.99
N GLU A 1077 -7.38 -6.07 8.77
CA GLU A 1077 -7.75 -4.72 8.34
C GLU A 1077 -9.21 -4.35 8.67
N TRP A 1078 -9.94 -5.28 9.27
CA TRP A 1078 -11.35 -5.10 9.63
C TRP A 1078 -11.49 -4.80 11.12
N SER A 1079 -12.35 -3.85 11.45
CA SER A 1079 -12.74 -3.48 12.82
C SER A 1079 -14.27 -3.42 12.93
N GLY A 1080 -14.81 -3.79 14.09
CA GLY A 1080 -16.25 -3.89 14.32
C GLY A 1080 -16.64 -4.14 15.78
N SER A 1081 -17.88 -4.58 15.96
CA SER A 1081 -18.61 -4.80 17.20
C SER A 1081 -18.94 -6.27 17.43
N ALA A 1082 -18.52 -6.83 18.55
CA ALA A 1082 -18.73 -8.22 18.90
C ALA A 1082 -19.53 -8.35 20.21
N TYR A 1083 -20.07 -9.52 20.46
CA TYR A 1083 -20.55 -9.92 21.78
C TYR A 1083 -19.34 -10.25 22.67
N ASP A 1084 -19.22 -9.65 23.85
CA ASP A 1084 -18.23 -10.03 24.87
C ASP A 1084 -18.78 -11.22 25.66
N GLU A 1085 -18.04 -12.34 25.76
CA GLU A 1085 -18.51 -13.54 26.47
C GLU A 1085 -18.37 -13.44 28.00
N GLY A 1086 -17.96 -12.27 28.52
CA GLY A 1086 -18.11 -11.91 29.92
C GLY A 1086 -16.85 -12.07 30.77
N ALA A 1087 -16.97 -11.67 32.05
CA ALA A 1087 -15.85 -11.53 32.97
C ALA A 1087 -15.14 -12.87 33.26
N GLU A 1088 -15.89 -13.97 33.42
CA GLU A 1088 -15.32 -15.31 33.68
C GLU A 1088 -14.43 -15.78 32.52
N ALA A 1089 -14.92 -15.66 31.28
CA ALA A 1089 -14.14 -15.99 30.09
C ALA A 1089 -12.91 -15.08 29.95
N ALA A 1090 -13.05 -13.80 30.26
CA ALA A 1090 -11.93 -12.85 30.26
C ALA A 1090 -10.87 -13.21 31.32
N GLU A 1091 -11.26 -13.54 32.55
CA GLU A 1091 -10.35 -13.96 33.62
C GLU A 1091 -9.63 -15.27 33.29
N TRP A 1092 -10.35 -16.26 32.74
CA TRP A 1092 -9.81 -17.54 32.33
C TRP A 1092 -8.72 -17.39 31.25
N PHE A 1093 -9.03 -16.71 30.14
CA PHE A 1093 -8.05 -16.47 29.08
C PHE A 1093 -6.92 -15.55 29.53
N SER A 1094 -7.18 -14.59 30.41
CA SER A 1094 -6.15 -13.71 30.97
C SER A 1094 -5.14 -14.48 31.81
N SER A 1095 -5.63 -15.41 32.65
CA SER A 1095 -4.82 -16.29 33.49
C SER A 1095 -3.98 -17.24 32.63
N TYR A 1096 -4.59 -17.92 31.66
CA TYR A 1096 -3.89 -18.87 30.79
C TYR A 1096 -2.77 -18.22 29.95
N PHE A 1097 -2.97 -16.98 29.47
CA PHE A 1097 -1.98 -16.24 28.69
C PHE A 1097 -1.10 -15.28 29.51
N GLY A 1098 -1.32 -15.15 30.82
CA GLY A 1098 -0.62 -14.20 31.71
C GLY A 1098 -0.75 -12.74 31.29
N ASN A 1099 -1.81 -12.37 30.57
CA ASN A 1099 -2.01 -11.05 29.96
C ASN A 1099 -3.50 -10.75 29.79
N PRO A 1100 -3.99 -9.53 30.04
CA PRO A 1100 -5.40 -9.16 29.84
C PRO A 1100 -5.94 -9.53 28.45
N SER A 1101 -6.89 -10.46 28.46
CA SER A 1101 -7.49 -11.13 27.29
C SER A 1101 -9.00 -11.26 27.47
N ARG A 1102 -9.76 -11.30 26.38
CA ARG A 1102 -11.21 -11.57 26.39
C ARG A 1102 -11.59 -12.54 25.28
N LEU A 1103 -12.66 -13.29 25.44
CA LEU A 1103 -13.27 -14.05 24.36
C LEU A 1103 -14.47 -13.27 23.81
N VAL A 1104 -14.55 -13.14 22.49
CA VAL A 1104 -15.61 -12.36 21.84
C VAL A 1104 -16.22 -13.14 20.66
N ARG A 1105 -17.52 -12.95 20.42
CA ARG A 1105 -18.33 -13.66 19.43
C ARG A 1105 -18.86 -12.72 18.35
N PHE A 1106 -18.75 -13.14 17.09
CA PHE A 1106 -19.17 -12.36 15.93
C PHE A 1106 -20.67 -12.03 15.96
N LYS A 1107 -21.03 -10.81 15.57
CA LYS A 1107 -22.41 -10.29 15.60
C LYS A 1107 -22.99 -10.14 14.19
N GLU A 1108 -23.79 -11.11 13.77
CA GLU A 1108 -24.32 -11.20 12.39
C GLU A 1108 -25.17 -10.00 11.95
N GLY A 1109 -25.82 -9.29 12.88
CA GLY A 1109 -26.79 -8.23 12.59
C GLY A 1109 -26.21 -6.84 12.28
N SER A 1110 -24.95 -6.55 12.60
CA SER A 1110 -24.36 -5.21 12.37
C SER A 1110 -23.18 -5.19 11.39
N GLU A 1111 -22.71 -6.36 10.93
CA GLU A 1111 -21.33 -6.49 10.44
C GLU A 1111 -21.25 -7.34 9.16
N ILE A 1112 -20.76 -6.75 8.07
CA ILE A 1112 -20.53 -7.46 6.81
C ILE A 1112 -19.04 -7.45 6.48
N ARG A 1113 -18.39 -8.61 6.59
CA ARG A 1113 -17.05 -8.84 6.02
C ARG A 1113 -17.23 -9.54 4.67
N PRO A 1114 -17.05 -8.83 3.53
CA PRO A 1114 -17.10 -9.47 2.22
C PRO A 1114 -15.83 -10.30 1.97
N THR A 1115 -15.95 -11.36 1.18
CA THR A 1115 -14.79 -12.02 0.55
C THR A 1115 -14.12 -11.10 -0.47
N ASN A 1116 -12.85 -11.34 -0.81
CA ASN A 1116 -12.17 -10.54 -1.82
C ASN A 1116 -12.88 -10.68 -3.19
N PRO A 1117 -13.39 -9.57 -3.78
CA PRO A 1117 -14.19 -9.60 -5.00
C PRO A 1117 -13.44 -10.10 -6.24
N ASP A 1118 -12.10 -10.03 -6.26
CA ASP A 1118 -11.26 -10.53 -7.36
C ASP A 1118 -11.36 -12.07 -7.52
N TYR A 1119 -11.71 -12.77 -6.44
CA TYR A 1119 -11.79 -14.24 -6.40
C TYR A 1119 -13.22 -14.73 -6.15
N ALA A 1120 -13.99 -14.03 -5.31
CA ALA A 1120 -15.38 -14.35 -5.02
C ALA A 1120 -16.16 -13.08 -4.60
N GLN A 1121 -17.04 -12.59 -5.46
CA GLN A 1121 -17.88 -11.43 -5.17
C GLN A 1121 -19.21 -11.85 -4.53
N GLY A 1122 -19.66 -11.13 -3.49
CA GLY A 1122 -20.98 -11.27 -2.88
C GLY A 1122 -21.09 -12.24 -1.69
N TYR A 1123 -20.07 -13.05 -1.43
CA TYR A 1123 -20.03 -13.93 -0.26
C TYR A 1123 -19.59 -13.17 1.00
N LYS A 1124 -20.01 -13.66 2.16
CA LYS A 1124 -19.74 -13.08 3.49
C LYS A 1124 -18.90 -14.05 4.33
N ILE A 1125 -18.18 -13.53 5.31
CA ILE A 1125 -17.42 -14.32 6.31
C ILE A 1125 -17.59 -13.73 7.71
N MET A 1126 -17.39 -14.56 8.75
CA MET A 1126 -17.23 -14.10 10.15
C MET A 1126 -15.74 -13.80 10.42
N PHE A 1127 -15.13 -14.25 11.52
CA PHE A 1127 -13.70 -14.02 11.79
C PHE A 1127 -12.75 -14.89 10.92
N THR A 1128 -13.22 -15.52 9.86
CA THR A 1128 -12.39 -16.27 8.89
C THR A 1128 -11.41 -15.35 8.14
N ASP A 1129 -10.30 -15.90 7.63
CA ASP A 1129 -9.20 -15.10 7.08
C ASP A 1129 -9.49 -14.51 5.69
N CYS A 1130 -10.01 -15.32 4.75
CA CYS A 1130 -10.26 -14.87 3.37
C CYS A 1130 -11.54 -15.43 2.74
N PHE A 1131 -11.84 -16.72 2.97
CA PHE A 1131 -12.99 -17.42 2.37
C PHE A 1131 -13.66 -18.35 3.39
N PRO A 1132 -14.96 -18.69 3.24
CA PRO A 1132 -15.71 -19.46 4.24
C PRO A 1132 -15.21 -20.89 4.48
N PHE A 1133 -14.64 -21.53 3.45
CA PHE A 1133 -14.23 -22.93 3.49
C PHE A 1133 -12.80 -23.13 2.98
N LEU A 1134 -12.13 -24.13 3.53
CA LEU A 1134 -10.83 -24.62 3.09
C LEU A 1134 -10.91 -26.16 2.96
N MET A 1135 -10.46 -26.69 1.82
CA MET A 1135 -10.36 -28.11 1.55
C MET A 1135 -8.90 -28.56 1.46
N ALA A 1136 -8.63 -29.79 1.88
CA ALA A 1136 -7.38 -30.52 1.61
C ALA A 1136 -7.69 -32.02 1.49
N SER A 1137 -6.85 -32.77 0.77
CA SER A 1137 -6.97 -34.23 0.71
C SER A 1137 -6.03 -34.94 1.69
N GLN A 1138 -6.40 -36.15 2.10
CA GLN A 1138 -5.53 -37.04 2.88
C GLN A 1138 -4.30 -37.43 2.06
N GLY A 1139 -4.46 -37.80 0.78
CA GLY A 1139 -3.35 -38.10 -0.12
C GLY A 1139 -2.33 -36.96 -0.28
N SER A 1140 -2.77 -35.69 -0.29
CA SER A 1140 -1.86 -34.54 -0.25
C SER A 1140 -1.00 -34.49 1.02
N LEU A 1141 -1.55 -34.90 2.17
CA LEU A 1141 -0.81 -34.93 3.43
C LEU A 1141 0.16 -36.10 3.47
N ASP A 1142 -0.27 -37.27 3.02
CA ASP A 1142 0.57 -38.47 3.01
C ASP A 1142 1.79 -38.27 2.11
N ALA A 1143 1.58 -37.76 0.89
CA ALA A 1143 2.66 -37.41 -0.04
C ALA A 1143 3.56 -36.26 0.46
N LEU A 1144 3.10 -35.42 1.39
CA LEU A 1144 3.95 -34.44 2.07
C LEU A 1144 4.76 -35.09 3.19
N ASN A 1145 4.14 -35.98 3.96
CA ASN A 1145 4.76 -36.70 5.07
C ASN A 1145 5.82 -37.71 4.61
N GLU A 1146 5.74 -38.23 3.37
CA GLU A 1146 6.81 -39.02 2.73
C GLU A 1146 8.12 -38.24 2.51
N VAL A 1147 8.05 -36.91 2.38
CA VAL A 1147 9.20 -36.04 2.08
C VAL A 1147 9.69 -35.29 3.33
N LEU A 1148 8.84 -35.15 4.34
CA LEU A 1148 9.20 -34.52 5.62
C LEU A 1148 10.10 -35.43 6.47
N LYS A 1149 10.99 -34.79 7.25
CA LYS A 1149 11.83 -35.49 8.25
C LYS A 1149 11.02 -36.09 9.40
N GLU A 1150 9.93 -35.42 9.76
CA GLU A 1150 8.98 -35.84 10.80
C GLU A 1150 7.56 -35.63 10.23
N PRO A 1151 6.66 -36.63 10.29
CA PRO A 1151 5.32 -36.50 9.75
C PRO A 1151 4.50 -35.47 10.55
N VAL A 1152 3.71 -34.66 9.86
CA VAL A 1152 2.82 -33.67 10.49
C VAL A 1152 1.33 -34.06 10.33
N PRO A 1153 0.50 -33.83 11.36
CA PRO A 1153 -0.94 -34.07 11.28
C PRO A 1153 -1.72 -33.00 10.48
N MET A 1154 -2.86 -33.37 9.89
CA MET A 1154 -3.73 -32.48 9.10
C MET A 1154 -4.20 -31.24 9.89
N ASN A 1155 -4.30 -31.37 11.22
CA ASN A 1155 -4.70 -30.27 12.10
C ASN A 1155 -3.77 -29.04 12.02
N ARG A 1156 -2.53 -29.17 11.52
CA ARG A 1156 -1.62 -28.04 11.26
C ARG A 1156 -2.08 -27.16 10.10
N PHE A 1157 -2.75 -27.75 9.10
CA PHE A 1157 -3.25 -27.06 7.91
C PHE A 1157 -4.67 -26.52 8.07
N ARG A 1158 -5.39 -27.01 9.07
CA ARG A 1158 -6.72 -26.53 9.47
C ARG A 1158 -7.78 -26.42 8.36
N PRO A 1159 -7.94 -27.44 7.48
CA PRO A 1159 -9.04 -27.46 6.53
C PRO A 1159 -10.38 -27.59 7.26
N ASN A 1160 -11.45 -27.15 6.63
CA ASN A 1160 -12.83 -27.40 7.08
C ASN A 1160 -13.42 -28.68 6.47
N ILE A 1161 -12.99 -29.04 5.27
CA ILE A 1161 -13.39 -30.28 4.59
C ILE A 1161 -12.13 -31.08 4.27
N LEU A 1162 -11.98 -32.25 4.89
CA LEU A 1162 -10.96 -33.23 4.55
C LEU A 1162 -11.58 -34.25 3.60
N VAL A 1163 -10.96 -34.48 2.45
CA VAL A 1163 -11.39 -35.48 1.46
C VAL A 1163 -10.37 -36.60 1.32
N ASP A 1164 -10.82 -37.77 0.87
CA ASP A 1164 -9.98 -38.97 0.71
C ASP A 1164 -10.39 -39.75 -0.56
N GLY A 1165 -9.51 -40.62 -1.05
CA GLY A 1165 -9.67 -41.40 -2.28
C GLY A 1165 -9.27 -40.68 -3.57
N CYS A 1166 -8.68 -39.48 -3.51
CA CYS A 1166 -8.15 -38.77 -4.68
C CYS A 1166 -6.62 -38.78 -4.72
N HIS A 1167 -6.03 -38.59 -5.92
CA HIS A 1167 -4.58 -38.47 -6.07
C HIS A 1167 -4.03 -37.24 -5.32
N PRO A 1168 -2.80 -37.31 -4.77
CA PRO A 1168 -2.18 -36.19 -4.07
C PRO A 1168 -2.18 -34.90 -4.87
N TYR A 1169 -2.55 -33.80 -4.21
CA TYR A 1169 -2.69 -32.45 -4.75
C TYR A 1169 -3.71 -32.27 -5.88
N SER A 1170 -4.51 -33.30 -6.20
CA SER A 1170 -5.53 -33.19 -7.25
C SER A 1170 -6.64 -32.20 -6.90
N GLU A 1171 -6.88 -31.92 -5.62
CA GLU A 1171 -7.87 -30.95 -5.15
C GLU A 1171 -7.55 -29.51 -5.56
N ASP A 1172 -6.28 -29.17 -5.79
CA ASP A 1172 -5.86 -27.84 -6.26
C ASP A 1172 -6.53 -27.46 -7.59
N LEU A 1173 -6.78 -28.47 -8.44
CA LEU A 1173 -7.33 -28.31 -9.78
C LEU A 1173 -8.86 -28.32 -9.79
N TRP A 1174 -9.55 -28.54 -8.68
CA TRP A 1174 -11.00 -28.66 -8.67
C TRP A 1174 -11.63 -27.26 -8.74
N LYS A 1175 -12.29 -26.94 -9.86
CA LYS A 1175 -12.86 -25.60 -10.10
C LYS A 1175 -14.32 -25.51 -9.67
N THR A 1176 -15.12 -26.51 -10.02
CA THR A 1176 -16.51 -26.64 -9.57
C THR A 1176 -16.71 -28.06 -9.10
N ILE A 1177 -17.13 -28.25 -7.85
CA ILE A 1177 -17.42 -29.56 -7.27
C ILE A 1177 -18.82 -29.60 -6.66
N LYS A 1178 -19.38 -30.80 -6.57
CA LYS A 1178 -20.67 -31.07 -5.95
C LYS A 1178 -20.49 -32.07 -4.84
N ILE A 1179 -20.92 -31.71 -3.63
CA ILE A 1179 -20.96 -32.57 -2.46
C ILE A 1179 -22.42 -32.67 -2.06
N ASN A 1180 -22.98 -33.88 -2.06
CA ASN A 1180 -24.43 -34.09 -1.88
C ASN A 1180 -25.24 -33.23 -2.88
N LYS A 1181 -26.02 -32.24 -2.42
CA LYS A 1181 -26.80 -31.31 -3.26
C LYS A 1181 -26.20 -29.90 -3.37
N LEU A 1182 -24.98 -29.70 -2.88
CA LEU A 1182 -24.36 -28.39 -2.69
C LEU A 1182 -23.19 -28.19 -3.65
N THR A 1183 -23.12 -27.01 -4.26
CA THR A 1183 -22.17 -26.67 -5.33
C THR A 1183 -21.08 -25.76 -4.77
N PHE A 1184 -19.86 -26.25 -4.74
CA PHE A 1184 -18.69 -25.49 -4.30
C PHE A 1184 -17.86 -25.03 -5.49
N GLN A 1185 -17.26 -23.85 -5.36
CA GLN A 1185 -16.34 -23.28 -6.34
C GLN A 1185 -14.94 -23.15 -5.72
N GLY A 1186 -13.94 -23.71 -6.43
CA GLY A 1186 -12.51 -23.51 -6.20
C GLY A 1186 -12.12 -22.09 -6.54
N VAL A 1187 -12.02 -21.24 -5.52
CA VAL A 1187 -11.77 -19.79 -5.71
C VAL A 1187 -10.29 -19.44 -5.67
N LYS A 1188 -9.50 -20.14 -4.85
CA LYS A 1188 -8.09 -19.80 -4.65
C LYS A 1188 -7.27 -20.93 -4.00
N LEU A 1189 -6.08 -21.29 -4.50
CA LEU A 1189 -5.15 -22.16 -3.75
C LEU A 1189 -4.80 -21.54 -2.40
N CYS A 1190 -4.68 -22.36 -1.35
CA CYS A 1190 -4.43 -21.87 0.01
C CYS A 1190 -2.93 -21.66 0.23
N ASN A 1191 -2.50 -20.40 0.17
CA ASN A 1191 -1.14 -20.01 0.49
C ASN A 1191 -0.85 -20.17 1.99
N ARG A 1192 0.21 -20.90 2.33
CA ARG A 1192 0.58 -21.23 3.70
C ARG A 1192 1.60 -20.25 4.26
N CYS A 1193 1.43 -20.00 5.56
CA CYS A 1193 2.18 -19.01 6.34
C CYS A 1193 2.90 -19.69 7.51
N LYS A 1194 3.24 -18.96 8.58
CA LYS A 1194 3.85 -19.54 9.80
C LYS A 1194 2.92 -20.43 10.65
N VAL A 1195 1.61 -20.51 10.36
CA VAL A 1195 0.68 -21.25 11.23
C VAL A 1195 0.90 -22.77 11.19
N PRO A 1196 1.06 -23.44 10.03
CA PRO A 1196 1.35 -24.88 9.99
C PRO A 1196 2.71 -25.27 10.59
N THR A 1197 3.61 -24.32 10.85
CA THR A 1197 4.91 -24.61 11.51
C THR A 1197 4.83 -24.59 13.03
N ILE A 1198 3.65 -24.31 13.60
CA ILE A 1198 3.40 -24.45 15.04
C ILE A 1198 2.90 -25.86 15.31
N ASN A 1199 3.64 -26.61 16.12
CA ASN A 1199 3.22 -27.93 16.58
C ASN A 1199 1.98 -27.76 17.48
N GLN A 1200 0.88 -28.41 17.11
CA GLN A 1200 -0.40 -28.28 17.81
C GLN A 1200 -0.44 -29.03 19.15
N GLU A 1201 0.53 -29.90 19.45
CA GLU A 1201 0.58 -30.72 20.67
C GLU A 1201 1.32 -30.04 21.83
N ASN A 1202 2.34 -29.24 21.54
CA ASN A 1202 3.14 -28.53 22.55
C ASN A 1202 3.21 -27.01 22.34
N GLY A 1203 2.65 -26.47 21.25
CA GLY A 1203 2.62 -25.04 20.95
C GLY A 1203 3.98 -24.47 20.53
N ILE A 1204 4.98 -25.29 20.24
CA ILE A 1204 6.32 -24.85 19.85
C ILE A 1204 6.34 -24.49 18.35
N LEU A 1205 7.03 -23.39 18.01
CA LEU A 1205 7.24 -22.94 16.64
C LEU A 1205 8.49 -23.60 16.02
N GLY A 1206 8.31 -24.27 14.88
CA GLY A 1206 9.39 -24.77 14.02
C GLY A 1206 9.40 -24.11 12.64
N THR A 1207 10.13 -24.73 11.70
CA THR A 1207 10.24 -24.29 10.29
C THR A 1207 9.45 -25.18 9.33
N GLU A 1208 9.33 -26.48 9.62
CA GLU A 1208 8.53 -27.43 8.84
C GLU A 1208 7.03 -27.31 9.14
N PRO A 1209 6.14 -27.48 8.15
CA PRO A 1209 6.39 -28.03 6.81
C PRO A 1209 6.72 -26.98 5.72
N THR A 1210 6.95 -25.71 6.10
CA THR A 1210 7.12 -24.63 5.11
C THR A 1210 8.44 -24.75 4.32
N GLU A 1211 9.52 -25.21 4.95
CA GLU A 1211 10.80 -25.43 4.26
C GLU A 1211 10.69 -26.55 3.22
N THR A 1212 10.10 -27.69 3.57
CA THR A 1212 9.85 -28.79 2.63
C THR A 1212 8.90 -28.36 1.50
N LEU A 1213 7.79 -27.68 1.80
CA LEU A 1213 6.86 -27.16 0.78
C LEU A 1213 7.49 -26.13 -0.17
N LEU A 1214 8.51 -25.36 0.24
CA LEU A 1214 9.21 -24.43 -0.66
C LEU A 1214 9.89 -25.13 -1.84
N THR A 1215 10.29 -26.39 -1.68
CA THR A 1215 11.06 -27.14 -2.68
C THR A 1215 10.22 -27.65 -3.86
N PHE A 1216 8.95 -28.02 -3.63
CA PHE A 1216 8.08 -28.66 -4.65
C PHE A 1216 6.65 -28.12 -4.71
N ARG A 1217 6.25 -27.22 -3.79
CA ARG A 1217 4.88 -26.67 -3.66
C ARG A 1217 4.87 -25.15 -3.58
N SER A 1218 5.92 -24.49 -4.08
CA SER A 1218 6.03 -23.03 -4.13
C SER A 1218 5.44 -22.43 -5.40
N ASP A 1219 5.19 -21.11 -5.38
CA ASP A 1219 4.73 -20.32 -6.53
C ASP A 1219 5.67 -20.52 -7.75
N GLU A 1220 6.99 -20.64 -7.53
CA GLU A 1220 7.98 -20.90 -8.59
C GLU A 1220 7.86 -22.30 -9.24
N VAL A 1221 7.30 -23.29 -8.51
CA VAL A 1221 7.13 -24.66 -9.01
C VAL A 1221 5.72 -24.88 -9.59
N LEU A 1222 4.68 -24.45 -8.88
CA LEU A 1222 3.28 -24.68 -9.25
C LEU A 1222 2.75 -23.64 -10.24
N ARG A 1223 3.29 -22.42 -10.20
CA ARG A 1223 2.77 -21.23 -10.88
C ARG A 1223 3.88 -20.40 -11.55
N PRO A 1224 4.72 -21.01 -12.41
CA PRO A 1224 5.92 -20.38 -12.95
C PRO A 1224 5.65 -19.13 -13.80
N SER A 1225 4.41 -18.86 -14.23
CA SER A 1225 4.03 -17.62 -14.90
C SER A 1225 3.91 -16.41 -13.94
N HIS A 1226 3.76 -16.64 -12.64
CA HIS A 1226 3.51 -15.62 -11.63
C HIS A 1226 4.81 -15.09 -10.97
N LYS A 1227 4.77 -13.82 -10.53
CA LYS A 1227 5.98 -13.06 -10.14
C LYS A 1227 6.50 -13.31 -8.71
N ASN A 1228 5.76 -14.01 -7.84
CA ASN A 1228 6.00 -14.04 -6.38
C ASN A 1228 6.69 -15.33 -5.88
N LYS A 1229 7.97 -15.51 -6.23
CA LYS A 1229 8.81 -16.72 -6.02
C LYS A 1229 8.97 -17.32 -4.59
N ARG A 1230 8.18 -16.94 -3.58
CA ARG A 1230 8.34 -17.42 -2.18
C ARG A 1230 7.06 -17.82 -1.45
N GLN A 1231 5.89 -17.82 -2.10
CA GLN A 1231 4.69 -18.39 -1.48
C GLN A 1231 4.67 -19.91 -1.64
N VAL A 1232 4.04 -20.62 -0.70
CA VAL A 1232 3.84 -22.09 -0.72
C VAL A 1232 2.38 -22.45 -0.57
N TYR A 1233 1.94 -23.56 -1.15
CA TYR A 1233 0.53 -23.90 -1.28
C TYR A 1233 0.21 -25.32 -0.80
N PHE A 1234 -0.90 -25.47 -0.06
CA PHE A 1234 -1.41 -26.77 0.37
C PHE A 1234 -2.93 -26.69 0.55
N GLY A 1235 -3.69 -27.43 -0.26
CA GLY A 1235 -5.16 -27.37 -0.27
C GLY A 1235 -5.72 -26.09 -0.89
N GLN A 1236 -7.04 -26.01 -0.98
CA GLN A 1236 -7.77 -25.03 -1.80
C GLN A 1236 -8.90 -24.35 -1.02
N ASN A 1237 -9.04 -23.03 -1.15
CA ASN A 1237 -10.15 -22.27 -0.59
C ASN A 1237 -11.40 -22.41 -1.47
N LEU A 1238 -12.58 -22.49 -0.84
CA LEU A 1238 -13.87 -22.71 -1.49
C LEU A 1238 -14.94 -21.70 -1.04
N VAL A 1239 -15.93 -21.47 -1.91
CA VAL A 1239 -17.24 -20.88 -1.57
C VAL A 1239 -18.36 -21.84 -1.99
N CYS A 1240 -19.50 -21.81 -1.30
CA CYS A 1240 -20.68 -22.63 -1.61
C CYS A 1240 -21.76 -21.75 -2.25
N LYS A 1241 -22.13 -22.02 -3.50
CA LYS A 1241 -23.07 -21.19 -4.29
C LYS A 1241 -24.42 -21.00 -3.57
N GLU A 1242 -24.90 -22.04 -2.92
CA GLU A 1242 -26.18 -22.06 -2.22
C GLU A 1242 -26.19 -21.16 -0.97
N SER A 1243 -25.03 -20.75 -0.42
CA SER A 1243 -24.95 -19.84 0.73
C SER A 1243 -25.46 -18.42 0.43
N LEU A 1244 -25.57 -18.04 -0.85
CA LEU A 1244 -26.08 -16.74 -1.29
C LEU A 1244 -27.62 -16.66 -1.30
N SER A 1245 -28.32 -17.79 -1.39
CA SER A 1245 -29.79 -17.81 -1.36
C SER A 1245 -30.29 -17.84 0.08
N ALA A 1246 -31.26 -16.99 0.43
CA ALA A 1246 -31.93 -17.06 1.73
C ALA A 1246 -33.01 -18.17 1.83
N LYS A 1247 -33.30 -18.89 0.74
CA LYS A 1247 -34.38 -19.90 0.69
C LYS A 1247 -33.86 -21.27 0.25
N GLY A 1248 -34.19 -22.31 1.03
CA GLY A 1248 -33.97 -23.72 0.69
C GLY A 1248 -33.63 -24.59 1.90
N LYS A 1249 -34.46 -25.59 2.20
CA LYS A 1249 -34.21 -26.62 3.23
C LYS A 1249 -33.14 -27.63 2.75
N ARG A 1250 -32.38 -28.23 3.68
CA ARG A 1250 -31.35 -29.27 3.49
C ARG A 1250 -30.01 -28.76 2.92
N ARG A 1251 -29.30 -27.93 3.70
CA ARG A 1251 -27.93 -27.47 3.40
C ARG A 1251 -26.90 -28.07 4.35
N ILE A 1252 -26.78 -29.39 4.33
CA ILE A 1252 -25.90 -30.14 5.23
C ILE A 1252 -24.94 -31.04 4.44
N ILE A 1253 -23.68 -31.09 4.87
CA ILE A 1253 -22.69 -32.07 4.43
C ILE A 1253 -22.49 -33.09 5.54
N LYS A 1254 -22.28 -34.35 5.17
CA LYS A 1254 -21.98 -35.46 6.07
C LYS A 1254 -20.62 -36.07 5.73
N VAL A 1255 -19.99 -36.69 6.73
CA VAL A 1255 -18.88 -37.62 6.49
C VAL A 1255 -19.38 -38.78 5.62
N SER A 1256 -18.53 -39.24 4.71
CA SER A 1256 -18.82 -40.19 3.63
C SER A 1256 -19.65 -39.65 2.46
N ASP A 1257 -20.04 -38.37 2.44
CA ASP A 1257 -20.67 -37.78 1.24
C ASP A 1257 -19.70 -37.87 0.04
N PRO A 1258 -20.16 -38.31 -1.15
CA PRO A 1258 -19.34 -38.34 -2.36
C PRO A 1258 -19.06 -36.93 -2.88
N VAL A 1259 -17.84 -36.73 -3.40
CA VAL A 1259 -17.39 -35.50 -4.04
C VAL A 1259 -17.27 -35.71 -5.55
N TYR A 1260 -18.16 -35.06 -6.31
CA TYR A 1260 -18.14 -35.08 -7.77
C TYR A 1260 -17.47 -33.82 -8.30
N VAL A 1261 -16.50 -33.96 -9.20
CA VAL A 1261 -15.82 -32.82 -9.83
C VAL A 1261 -16.48 -32.53 -11.18
N LEU A 1262 -17.16 -31.39 -11.25
CA LEU A 1262 -17.89 -30.94 -12.44
C LEU A 1262 -16.97 -30.18 -13.41
N GLU A 1263 -16.06 -29.36 -12.87
CA GLU A 1263 -15.06 -28.62 -13.66
C GLU A 1263 -13.68 -28.69 -13.00
N ARG A 1264 -12.63 -28.68 -13.82
CA ARG A 1264 -11.23 -28.60 -13.38
C ARG A 1264 -10.49 -27.44 -14.05
N PHE A 1265 -9.53 -26.86 -13.34
CA PHE A 1265 -8.50 -26.02 -13.95
C PHE A 1265 -7.58 -26.88 -14.82
N PRO A 1266 -7.13 -26.43 -16.01
CA PRO A 1266 -6.27 -27.23 -16.88
C PRO A 1266 -4.87 -27.48 -16.29
N SER A 1267 -4.39 -26.59 -15.41
CA SER A 1267 -3.11 -26.69 -14.72
C SER A 1267 -3.13 -25.90 -13.39
N SER A 1268 -2.14 -26.12 -12.52
CA SER A 1268 -1.97 -25.35 -11.28
C SER A 1268 -1.54 -23.90 -11.53
N ASP A 1269 -0.93 -23.61 -12.68
CA ASP A 1269 -0.54 -22.26 -13.12
C ASP A 1269 -1.79 -21.42 -13.45
N GLU A 1270 -2.86 -22.08 -13.91
CA GLU A 1270 -4.17 -21.47 -14.19
C GLU A 1270 -5.14 -21.46 -13.00
N ALA A 1271 -4.81 -22.16 -11.90
CA ALA A 1271 -5.58 -22.08 -10.67
C ALA A 1271 -5.30 -20.73 -9.97
N PRO A 1272 -6.33 -19.95 -9.57
CA PRO A 1272 -6.12 -18.67 -8.90
C PRO A 1272 -5.38 -18.84 -7.57
N ALA A 1273 -4.41 -17.95 -7.25
CA ALA A 1273 -3.56 -18.06 -6.06
C ALA A 1273 -2.76 -16.78 -5.75
#